data_AF-A0A673BGB0-F1
#
_entry.id   AF-A0A673BGB0-F1
#
_cell.length_a   1.000
_cell.length_b   1.000
_cell.length_c   1.000
_cell.angle_alpha   90.00
_cell.angle_beta   90.00
_cell.angle_gamma   90.00
#
_symmetry.space_group_name_H-M   'P 1'
#
loop_
_entity.id
_entity.type
_entity.pdbx_description
1 polymer ?
#
loop_
_entity_poly.entity_id
_entity_poly.type
_entity_poly.pdbx_seq_one_letter_code
_entity_poly.pdbx_strand_id
1 'polypeptide(L)'
;MTRIKHLFPFIQMDPAAGKPIEMAALGRPFNLGMLYDCRRDALVPSMTLWDREDLEKDTRETPKPNSETEIVASESIEAKSSALKVEASLKASFLGGLVEVDGSAKYLNDHKTSKNQARVTLKYNTTTKFKELTMNHLGRGNVKHPYVFDKGIATHVVTGILYGAQAFFVFDREVSENEKHQDIQGNLKVMIKKIPFVSIEGEGSLKMDDQERANTETFSCKFHGDFRLEKSPVSYQDAVEVYQSLPKLLGPNDEKAVPVKVWLLPLTALDSSAAKLVREISIRLIQESQSVLEEFVELEMRCNDAVKTTTAQQFPQIGQKVKKFRAFCSEFKLEFQRTLAKKLPTIRGGGEDEAELAEILKKRHSSPFNSKSLNEWMDCKEREICILKSFTKMMKHSKIVPSQSALIEEVFSTEHAVTFVFTSLGNAEPYLSALENHLTEKTGNPADPRSHDVEKEQWYLSKDVTDTLRNKAKLFSDFAETNKENKNIKFLTVALTDETHKGSSIYLYKDGFSVSDNFEPPSKPERVTVSDVSYNSVTLKISPPRFGVEGITSYCVEYCVCGEDGWQQTTAPKAEEATVSGLSPNTEYMFRCRAVTPVGLGPAAQVSDPSKTLPCSPPGTPQTESNSSEISISWEKPAEIGQDVHILSYIIEYTEMDGDDKADLQWNQMVSGSEKVIISGLQSETGYAVRVRCDCGVDGRSKESITIKISTTKREFERLADYLKHISKNINSDSPTLYKLPLKEKHIDIDGCRMFSLGKDSMRHNRTIMLLGATGSGKSTLINGMFNYIIGMEWKDNFRFKLIHEDLSKSQAESQTSEVTVYKVNYQEGFKIPFSLTVVDTPGFGDTRGIARDKEITEQIRKLFTSTNGVSDIDALCFVTQASLARLTATQRYVFDSVLSIFGKDVAENIQMLVTFADGKQPPVLEAINVSEVPCPKNDLGLPVHFKFNNSALFADNRCTKASSEDSDDDSDNFDEMFWNMGFRSMEKFFTALGQMTTKSLLMTKEVLKERKHLETVVEGLQPQVRAGLAKLEEIKTTKEKIKEHETIMVSNENFEIEVDVVQPVKVELTKKGEFITNCAKCNITCHYPCAIEDDAKKDRCAAMDMTGNCKICPEKCPWNIHFNQTYRWEYVSGKEKQTLRALKEKYEQATSDKLNIQELIERQEEEIELLQDTIMSLIDQSAKCLTRLQEIALRPNPLTAPEYIDMLIQAENTDAKPGFQARIQALEAMRDRAKVISKVARQNKLANTEQQQSPERQNEEKEKKKGFFNKIAGWLSL
;
A
#
# COMPACT_ATOMS: atom_id res chain seq x y z
N MET A 1 60.79 -24.89 -56.00
CA MET A 1 60.73 -26.33 -56.37
C MET A 1 61.39 -26.63 -57.73
N THR A 2 62.45 -25.90 -58.14
CA THR A 2 62.96 -26.01 -59.54
C THR A 2 64.50 -26.02 -59.69
N ARG A 3 65.28 -26.37 -58.66
CA ARG A 3 66.76 -26.44 -58.77
C ARG A 3 67.44 -27.59 -58.01
N ILE A 4 66.77 -28.74 -57.84
CA ILE A 4 67.39 -29.97 -57.28
C ILE A 4 67.05 -31.21 -58.14
N LYS A 5 67.13 -31.08 -59.47
CA LYS A 5 67.07 -32.23 -60.41
C LYS A 5 68.42 -32.53 -61.09
N HIS A 6 69.49 -31.83 -60.72
CA HIS A 6 70.77 -31.87 -61.45
C HIS A 6 71.98 -32.37 -60.63
N LEU A 7 71.78 -33.01 -59.48
CA LEU A 7 72.89 -33.52 -58.66
C LEU A 7 73.28 -34.99 -58.93
N PHE A 8 72.58 -35.71 -59.82
CA PHE A 8 73.01 -37.02 -60.32
C PHE A 8 72.92 -37.10 -61.86
N PRO A 9 73.79 -36.39 -62.62
CA PRO A 9 73.95 -36.70 -64.03
C PRO A 9 74.89 -37.92 -64.15
N PHE A 10 74.46 -38.95 -64.87
CA PHE A 10 75.16 -40.23 -65.08
C PHE A 10 75.04 -41.25 -63.95
N ILE A 11 73.82 -41.78 -63.78
CA ILE A 11 73.68 -43.19 -63.46
C ILE A 11 73.09 -43.88 -64.68
N GLN A 12 73.90 -44.66 -65.40
CA GLN A 12 73.38 -45.68 -66.30
C GLN A 12 72.94 -46.86 -65.41
N MET A 13 71.85 -46.65 -64.67
CA MET A 13 71.26 -47.66 -63.81
C MET A 13 70.35 -48.53 -64.66
N ASP A 14 70.39 -49.83 -64.43
CA ASP A 14 69.37 -50.76 -64.90
C ASP A 14 67.98 -50.15 -64.56
N PRO A 15 67.04 -49.99 -65.51
CA PRO A 15 65.70 -49.47 -65.23
C PRO A 15 64.93 -50.29 -64.17
N ALA A 16 65.41 -51.49 -63.81
CA ALA A 16 64.92 -52.31 -62.70
C ALA A 16 65.48 -51.93 -61.31
N ALA A 17 66.52 -51.09 -61.20
CA ALA A 17 67.09 -50.63 -59.94
C ALA A 17 66.28 -49.45 -59.38
N GLY A 18 65.67 -49.63 -58.20
CA GLY A 18 64.76 -48.65 -57.58
C GLY A 18 65.40 -47.28 -57.33
N LYS A 19 64.56 -46.23 -57.29
CA LYS A 19 65.00 -44.86 -57.02
C LYS A 19 65.44 -44.68 -55.57
N PRO A 20 66.42 -43.80 -55.27
CA PRO A 20 66.73 -43.39 -53.91
C PRO A 20 65.50 -42.81 -53.19
N ILE A 21 65.31 -43.18 -51.93
CA ILE A 21 64.21 -42.70 -51.07
C ILE A 21 64.72 -41.57 -50.19
N GLU A 22 63.93 -40.52 -50.04
CA GLU A 22 64.18 -39.43 -49.12
C GLU A 22 63.37 -39.65 -47.83
N MET A 23 63.96 -39.44 -46.65
CA MET A 23 63.27 -39.76 -45.40
C MET A 23 63.64 -38.79 -44.27
N ALA A 24 62.69 -38.46 -43.41
CA ALA A 24 62.94 -37.68 -42.20
C ALA A 24 63.71 -38.52 -41.16
N ALA A 25 64.73 -37.92 -40.54
CA ALA A 25 65.56 -38.62 -39.55
C ALA A 25 64.82 -38.84 -38.21
N LEU A 26 63.95 -37.89 -37.82
CA LEU A 26 63.13 -37.95 -36.60
C LEU A 26 63.93 -38.12 -35.29
N GLY A 27 65.11 -37.51 -35.20
CA GLY A 27 65.98 -37.61 -34.03
C GLY A 27 66.78 -38.93 -33.94
N ARG A 28 66.60 -39.86 -34.89
CA ARG A 28 67.33 -41.12 -34.93
C ARG A 28 68.79 -40.88 -35.37
N PRO A 29 69.77 -41.62 -34.81
CA PRO A 29 71.19 -41.38 -35.06
C PRO A 29 71.65 -41.98 -36.40
N PHE A 30 71.52 -41.23 -37.49
CA PHE A 30 71.98 -41.63 -38.83
C PHE A 30 73.45 -41.27 -39.08
N ASN A 31 74.21 -42.20 -39.66
CA ASN A 31 75.55 -42.00 -40.21
C ASN A 31 75.63 -42.53 -41.65
N LEU A 32 76.56 -42.01 -42.44
CA LEU A 32 76.79 -42.48 -43.81
C LEU A 32 77.21 -43.96 -43.81
N GLY A 33 76.71 -44.70 -44.80
CA GLY A 33 76.99 -46.13 -44.95
C GLY A 33 76.19 -47.04 -44.02
N MET A 34 75.40 -46.51 -43.07
CA MET A 34 74.54 -47.32 -42.21
C MET A 34 73.45 -48.03 -43.00
N LEU A 35 73.09 -49.22 -42.53
CA LEU A 35 72.02 -50.03 -43.11
C LEU A 35 70.65 -49.69 -42.50
N TYR A 36 69.62 -49.68 -43.34
CA TYR A 36 68.23 -49.38 -42.95
C TYR A 36 67.25 -50.41 -43.54
N ASP A 37 66.33 -50.89 -42.70
CA ASP A 37 65.25 -51.78 -43.12
C ASP A 37 63.92 -51.03 -43.24
N CYS A 38 63.53 -50.63 -44.46
CA CYS A 38 62.27 -49.96 -44.76
C CYS A 38 61.03 -50.83 -44.47
N ARG A 39 61.17 -52.15 -44.28
CA ARG A 39 60.03 -53.00 -43.88
C ARG A 39 59.62 -52.68 -42.44
N ARG A 40 60.62 -52.55 -41.56
CA ARG A 40 60.47 -52.31 -40.12
C ARG A 40 60.64 -50.83 -39.72
N ASP A 41 61.11 -50.00 -40.64
CA ASP A 41 61.56 -48.62 -40.39
C ASP A 41 62.61 -48.51 -39.27
N ALA A 42 63.53 -49.48 -39.26
CA ALA A 42 64.55 -49.62 -38.23
C ALA A 42 65.96 -49.42 -38.81
N LEU A 43 66.78 -48.67 -38.08
CA LEU A 43 68.23 -48.63 -38.26
C LEU A 43 68.84 -49.94 -37.77
N VAL A 44 69.85 -50.45 -38.48
CA VAL A 44 70.67 -51.57 -38.01
C VAL A 44 71.90 -50.98 -37.30
N PRO A 45 71.96 -51.00 -35.96
CA PRO A 45 73.03 -50.33 -35.23
C PRO A 45 74.39 -50.97 -35.52
N SER A 46 75.44 -50.15 -35.62
CA SER A 46 76.84 -50.59 -35.73
C SER A 46 77.19 -51.41 -36.98
N MET A 47 76.32 -51.48 -37.98
CA MET A 47 76.59 -52.12 -39.26
C MET A 47 76.59 -51.10 -40.39
N THR A 48 77.74 -50.97 -41.05
CA THR A 48 77.90 -50.22 -42.31
C THR A 48 78.19 -51.19 -43.44
N LEU A 49 77.91 -50.80 -44.69
CA LEU A 49 78.24 -51.64 -45.85
C LEU A 49 79.75 -51.60 -46.21
N TRP A 50 80.43 -50.56 -45.74
CA TRP A 50 81.85 -50.26 -45.96
C TRP A 50 82.56 -50.00 -44.64
N ASP A 51 83.88 -50.20 -44.61
CA ASP A 51 84.72 -49.88 -43.45
C ASP A 51 84.80 -48.36 -43.23
N ARG A 52 85.04 -47.95 -41.98
CA ARG A 52 85.07 -46.53 -41.60
C ARG A 52 86.14 -45.73 -42.36
N GLU A 53 87.33 -46.32 -42.56
CA GLU A 53 88.43 -45.67 -43.29
C GLU A 53 88.08 -45.38 -44.75
N ASP A 54 87.28 -46.24 -45.38
CA ASP A 54 86.82 -46.07 -46.75
C ASP A 54 85.75 -44.97 -46.81
N LEU A 55 84.81 -44.96 -45.87
CA LEU A 55 83.76 -43.94 -45.77
C LEU A 55 84.34 -42.53 -45.58
N GLU A 56 85.40 -42.38 -44.78
CA GLU A 56 86.02 -41.07 -44.51
C GLU A 56 86.79 -40.50 -45.72
N LYS A 57 87.35 -41.35 -46.60
CA LYS A 57 88.11 -40.92 -47.80
C LYS A 57 87.24 -40.40 -48.94
N ASP A 58 86.02 -40.91 -49.06
CA ASP A 58 85.15 -40.70 -50.23
C ASP A 58 83.82 -40.01 -49.88
N THR A 59 83.79 -39.30 -48.76
CA THR A 59 82.66 -38.44 -48.37
C THR A 59 82.84 -37.03 -48.92
N ARG A 60 81.79 -36.50 -49.55
CA ARG A 60 81.70 -35.09 -49.95
C ARG A 60 80.80 -34.33 -48.99
N GLU A 61 81.31 -33.22 -48.48
CA GLU A 61 80.54 -32.28 -47.65
C GLU A 61 80.23 -31.00 -48.44
N THR A 62 78.97 -30.59 -48.45
CA THR A 62 78.51 -29.35 -49.08
C THR A 62 77.79 -28.47 -48.05
N PRO A 63 78.22 -27.22 -47.82
CA PRO A 63 77.48 -26.29 -46.99
C PRO A 63 76.09 -26.02 -47.58
N LYS A 64 75.05 -26.14 -46.75
CA LYS A 64 73.65 -25.82 -47.09
C LYS A 64 72.98 -25.04 -45.95
N PRO A 65 73.50 -23.84 -45.59
CA PRO A 65 72.91 -23.01 -44.55
C PRO A 65 71.55 -22.48 -45.01
N ASN A 66 70.48 -22.80 -44.26
CA ASN A 66 69.16 -22.22 -44.45
C ASN A 66 68.42 -22.21 -43.12
N SER A 67 67.85 -21.08 -42.73
CA SER A 67 67.08 -20.96 -41.49
C SER A 67 65.70 -20.42 -41.81
N GLU A 68 64.68 -21.17 -41.42
CA GLU A 68 63.28 -20.88 -41.67
C GLU A 68 62.48 -20.97 -40.37
N THR A 69 61.41 -20.17 -40.30
CA THR A 69 60.50 -20.14 -39.16
C THR A 69 59.08 -20.23 -39.66
N GLU A 70 58.29 -21.11 -39.04
CA GLU A 70 56.94 -21.44 -39.45
C GLU A 70 56.03 -21.45 -38.22
N ILE A 71 54.79 -21.00 -38.37
CA ILE A 71 53.80 -21.06 -37.30
C ILE A 71 52.74 -22.08 -37.69
N VAL A 72 52.64 -23.11 -36.85
CA VAL A 72 51.72 -24.23 -37.01
C VAL A 72 50.55 -24.00 -36.06
N ALA A 73 49.36 -23.79 -36.63
CA ALA A 73 48.13 -23.57 -35.85
C ALA A 73 47.22 -24.82 -35.78
N SER A 74 47.51 -25.85 -36.58
CA SER A 74 46.78 -27.12 -36.57
C SER A 74 47.60 -28.18 -35.84
N GLU A 75 46.91 -28.99 -35.03
CA GLU A 75 47.53 -29.99 -34.15
C GLU A 75 47.21 -31.43 -34.57
N SER A 76 46.59 -31.61 -35.74
CA SER A 76 46.35 -32.94 -36.30
C SER A 76 47.66 -33.67 -36.56
N ILE A 77 47.62 -35.00 -36.55
CA ILE A 77 48.81 -35.81 -36.84
C ILE A 77 49.30 -35.49 -38.25
N GLU A 78 48.40 -35.19 -39.18
CA GLU A 78 48.73 -34.73 -40.54
C GLU A 78 49.52 -33.42 -40.55
N ALA A 79 49.09 -32.42 -39.79
CA ALA A 79 49.77 -31.13 -39.71
C ALA A 79 51.17 -31.26 -39.08
N LYS A 80 51.31 -32.09 -38.04
CA LYS A 80 52.59 -32.37 -37.39
C LYS A 80 53.54 -33.17 -38.29
N SER A 81 53.00 -34.19 -38.97
CA SER A 81 53.74 -34.98 -39.96
C SER A 81 54.22 -34.08 -41.11
N SER A 82 53.37 -33.17 -41.59
CA SER A 82 53.72 -32.20 -42.63
C SER A 82 54.78 -31.21 -42.16
N ALA A 83 54.68 -30.69 -40.92
CA ALA A 83 55.66 -29.79 -40.33
C ALA A 83 57.04 -30.44 -40.22
N LEU A 84 57.10 -31.75 -39.94
CA LEU A 84 58.34 -32.54 -39.88
C LEU A 84 58.72 -33.19 -41.22
N LYS A 85 57.94 -32.95 -42.30
CA LYS A 85 58.14 -33.55 -43.64
C LYS A 85 58.22 -35.08 -43.61
N VAL A 86 57.32 -35.71 -42.83
CA VAL A 86 57.19 -37.16 -42.70
C VAL A 86 56.37 -37.72 -43.86
N GLU A 87 56.95 -38.65 -44.61
CA GLU A 87 56.27 -39.31 -45.74
C GLU A 87 55.22 -40.33 -45.28
N ALA A 88 54.29 -40.70 -46.17
CA ALA A 88 53.17 -41.59 -45.84
C ALA A 88 53.63 -42.94 -45.26
N SER A 89 54.67 -43.56 -45.83
CA SER A 89 55.20 -44.84 -45.34
C SER A 89 55.74 -44.71 -43.92
N LEU A 90 56.59 -43.72 -43.66
CA LEU A 90 57.15 -43.48 -42.33
C LEU A 90 56.06 -43.09 -41.31
N LYS A 91 55.03 -42.35 -41.77
CA LYS A 91 53.85 -42.01 -40.97
C LYS A 91 53.10 -43.27 -40.51
N ALA A 92 52.88 -44.25 -41.39
CA ALA A 92 52.23 -45.50 -41.01
C ALA A 92 52.99 -46.23 -39.88
N SER A 93 54.32 -46.24 -39.96
CA SER A 93 55.20 -46.85 -38.95
C SER A 93 55.18 -46.09 -37.64
N PHE A 94 55.14 -44.76 -37.69
CA PHE A 94 54.94 -43.92 -36.52
C PHE A 94 53.59 -44.20 -35.85
N LEU A 95 52.50 -44.26 -36.62
CA LEU A 95 51.15 -44.57 -36.10
C LEU A 95 51.11 -45.94 -35.41
N GLY A 96 51.81 -46.93 -35.97
CA GLY A 96 51.96 -48.26 -35.38
C GLY A 96 52.94 -48.34 -34.20
N GLY A 97 53.70 -47.29 -33.90
CA GLY A 97 54.71 -47.29 -32.83
C GLY A 97 55.99 -48.07 -33.17
N LEU A 98 56.30 -48.28 -34.47
CA LEU A 98 57.54 -48.90 -34.93
C LEU A 98 58.74 -47.93 -34.94
N VAL A 99 58.47 -46.63 -34.96
CA VAL A 99 59.49 -45.58 -35.05
C VAL A 99 59.57 -44.86 -33.72
N GLU A 100 60.71 -44.98 -33.05
CA GLU A 100 61.05 -44.14 -31.91
C GLU A 100 61.47 -42.75 -32.38
N VAL A 101 60.92 -41.73 -31.75
CA VAL A 101 61.18 -40.32 -32.06
C VAL A 101 61.92 -39.65 -30.90
N ASP A 102 62.91 -38.84 -31.20
CA ASP A 102 63.69 -38.10 -30.21
C ASP A 102 63.92 -36.63 -30.63
N GLY A 103 64.44 -35.82 -29.70
CA GLY A 103 64.70 -34.40 -29.92
C GLY A 103 63.44 -33.64 -30.33
N SER A 104 63.52 -32.92 -31.45
CA SER A 104 62.41 -32.16 -32.03
C SER A 104 61.23 -33.03 -32.46
N ALA A 105 61.48 -34.28 -32.84
CA ALA A 105 60.43 -35.19 -33.32
C ALA A 105 59.49 -35.68 -32.20
N LYS A 106 59.83 -35.48 -30.92
CA LYS A 106 58.92 -35.69 -29.78
C LYS A 106 57.64 -34.86 -29.89
N TYR A 107 57.66 -33.77 -30.66
CA TYR A 107 56.48 -32.99 -31.02
C TYR A 107 55.35 -33.83 -31.66
N LEU A 108 55.68 -34.93 -32.37
CA LEU A 108 54.67 -35.83 -32.94
C LEU A 108 53.81 -36.53 -31.89
N ASN A 109 54.38 -36.78 -30.69
CA ASN A 109 53.69 -37.46 -29.59
C ASN A 109 52.96 -36.49 -28.65
N ASP A 110 53.34 -35.21 -28.64
CA ASP A 110 52.66 -34.20 -27.84
C ASP A 110 51.26 -33.94 -28.43
N HIS A 111 50.23 -33.97 -27.60
CA HIS A 111 48.85 -33.73 -27.98
C HIS A 111 48.18 -32.82 -26.95
N LYS A 112 47.06 -32.22 -27.35
CA LYS A 112 46.24 -31.43 -26.42
C LYS A 112 45.62 -32.37 -25.39
N THR A 113 45.50 -31.87 -24.15
CA THR A 113 44.88 -32.64 -23.06
C THR A 113 43.39 -32.31 -22.89
N SER A 114 42.93 -31.22 -23.51
CA SER A 114 41.59 -30.65 -23.42
C SER A 114 41.20 -30.00 -24.74
N LYS A 115 39.91 -30.06 -25.11
CA LYS A 115 39.37 -29.32 -26.27
C LYS A 115 39.35 -27.82 -26.03
N ASN A 116 39.18 -27.41 -24.77
CA ASN A 116 39.18 -26.01 -24.34
C ASN A 116 40.59 -25.40 -24.28
N GLN A 117 41.62 -26.11 -24.75
CA GLN A 117 42.98 -25.59 -24.86
C GLN A 117 43.20 -24.95 -26.24
N ALA A 118 43.48 -23.64 -26.25
CA ALA A 118 44.03 -22.96 -27.41
C ALA A 118 45.53 -23.25 -27.50
N ARG A 119 45.99 -23.65 -28.69
CA ARG A 119 47.39 -24.00 -28.94
C ARG A 119 47.87 -23.39 -30.23
N VAL A 120 49.10 -22.86 -30.20
CA VAL A 120 49.84 -22.41 -31.36
C VAL A 120 51.29 -22.84 -31.20
N THR A 121 51.87 -23.41 -32.25
CA THR A 121 53.24 -23.93 -32.22
C THR A 121 54.14 -23.09 -33.13
N LEU A 122 55.26 -22.59 -32.60
CA LEU A 122 56.32 -21.96 -33.37
C LEU A 122 57.39 -23.00 -33.72
N LYS A 123 57.64 -23.19 -35.01
CA LYS A 123 58.67 -24.09 -35.52
C LYS A 123 59.86 -23.26 -35.99
N TYR A 124 61.04 -23.60 -35.47
CA TYR A 124 62.34 -23.17 -35.96
C TYR A 124 63.00 -24.34 -36.68
N ASN A 125 63.49 -24.11 -37.89
CA ASN A 125 64.18 -25.12 -38.69
C ASN A 125 65.43 -24.52 -39.31
N THR A 126 66.59 -25.08 -38.99
CA THR A 126 67.86 -24.68 -39.60
C THR A 126 68.57 -25.88 -40.20
N THR A 127 69.08 -25.74 -41.42
CA THR A 127 69.94 -26.73 -42.08
C THR A 127 71.33 -26.13 -42.20
N THR A 128 72.36 -26.95 -42.05
CA THR A 128 73.76 -26.49 -41.97
C THR A 128 74.58 -27.03 -43.13
N LYS A 129 74.65 -28.35 -43.25
CA LYS A 129 75.50 -29.04 -44.22
C LYS A 129 74.87 -30.32 -44.75
N PHE A 130 75.28 -30.73 -45.94
CA PHE A 130 74.86 -31.97 -46.56
C PHE A 130 76.10 -32.83 -46.84
N LYS A 131 76.15 -34.02 -46.23
CA LYS A 131 77.20 -35.02 -46.45
C LYS A 131 76.66 -36.12 -47.36
N GLU A 132 77.39 -36.47 -48.41
CA GLU A 132 77.03 -37.53 -49.36
C GLU A 132 78.23 -38.43 -49.68
N LEU A 133 77.97 -39.70 -49.98
CA LEU A 133 78.98 -40.60 -50.53
C LEU A 133 79.23 -40.26 -52.00
N THR A 134 80.50 -40.23 -52.40
CA THR A 134 80.87 -40.06 -53.82
C THR A 134 80.56 -41.33 -54.63
N MET A 135 80.43 -41.18 -55.95
CA MET A 135 80.08 -42.28 -56.86
C MET A 135 81.12 -43.41 -56.90
N ASN A 136 82.33 -43.18 -56.39
CA ASN A 136 83.43 -44.15 -56.36
C ASN A 136 83.12 -45.39 -55.49
N HIS A 137 82.16 -45.29 -54.57
CA HIS A 137 81.77 -46.37 -53.65
C HIS A 137 80.65 -47.27 -54.17
N LEU A 138 79.99 -46.86 -55.26
CA LEU A 138 78.82 -47.54 -55.79
C LEU A 138 79.24 -48.66 -56.75
N GLY A 139 79.31 -49.89 -56.22
CA GLY A 139 79.55 -51.11 -56.98
C GLY A 139 79.81 -52.31 -56.08
N ARG A 140 79.32 -53.50 -56.45
CA ARG A 140 79.45 -54.74 -55.65
C ARG A 140 80.90 -55.05 -55.25
N GLY A 141 81.87 -54.72 -56.10
CA GLY A 141 83.30 -54.95 -55.86
C GLY A 141 83.91 -54.08 -54.75
N ASN A 142 83.26 -52.99 -54.36
CA ASN A 142 83.74 -52.05 -53.35
C ASN A 142 83.13 -52.30 -51.96
N VAL A 143 82.15 -53.22 -51.85
CA VAL A 143 81.46 -53.56 -50.61
C VAL A 143 82.33 -54.47 -49.74
N LYS A 144 82.53 -54.11 -48.47
CA LYS A 144 83.36 -54.88 -47.51
C LYS A 144 82.57 -55.93 -46.73
N HIS A 145 81.24 -55.78 -46.68
CA HIS A 145 80.34 -56.68 -45.94
C HIS A 145 79.23 -57.27 -46.84
N PRO A 146 79.55 -58.12 -47.83
CA PRO A 146 78.57 -58.64 -48.79
C PRO A 146 77.52 -59.59 -48.18
N TYR A 147 77.82 -60.21 -47.03
CA TYR A 147 76.88 -61.13 -46.34
C TYR A 147 75.55 -60.46 -45.94
N VAL A 148 75.50 -59.12 -45.92
CA VAL A 148 74.31 -58.32 -45.66
C VAL A 148 73.21 -58.59 -46.70
N PHE A 149 73.61 -58.82 -47.96
CA PHE A 149 72.70 -59.11 -49.07
C PHE A 149 72.03 -60.48 -48.86
N ASP A 150 72.83 -61.53 -48.64
CA ASP A 150 72.36 -62.91 -48.52
C ASP A 150 71.47 -63.15 -47.29
N LYS A 151 71.74 -62.45 -46.19
CA LYS A 151 70.99 -62.59 -44.93
C LYS A 151 69.73 -61.71 -44.86
N GLY A 152 69.50 -60.85 -45.84
CA GLY A 152 68.33 -59.97 -45.90
C GLY A 152 68.18 -59.04 -44.69
N ILE A 153 69.32 -58.60 -44.12
CA ILE A 153 69.41 -57.84 -42.85
C ILE A 153 68.79 -56.45 -43.00
N ALA A 154 68.97 -55.83 -44.16
CA ALA A 154 68.48 -54.51 -44.48
C ALA A 154 68.00 -54.45 -45.93
N THR A 155 67.31 -53.36 -46.28
CA THR A 155 66.79 -53.14 -47.64
C THR A 155 67.48 -51.98 -48.34
N HIS A 156 68.00 -51.01 -47.57
CA HIS A 156 68.63 -49.79 -48.06
C HIS A 156 69.92 -49.48 -47.28
N VAL A 157 70.77 -48.65 -47.89
CA VAL A 157 71.95 -48.05 -47.26
C VAL A 157 71.88 -46.53 -47.31
N VAL A 158 72.35 -45.86 -46.27
CA VAL A 158 72.38 -44.40 -46.18
C VAL A 158 73.51 -43.85 -47.04
N THR A 159 73.16 -43.09 -48.08
CA THR A 159 74.12 -42.50 -49.03
C THR A 159 74.25 -40.99 -48.91
N GLY A 160 73.30 -40.32 -48.27
CA GLY A 160 73.34 -38.87 -48.03
C GLY A 160 72.60 -38.47 -46.77
N ILE A 161 73.10 -37.44 -46.08
CA ILE A 161 72.51 -36.90 -44.85
C ILE A 161 72.58 -35.38 -44.88
N LEU A 162 71.42 -34.74 -44.69
CA LEU A 162 71.31 -33.30 -44.42
C LEU A 162 71.31 -33.09 -42.91
N TYR A 163 72.33 -32.39 -42.42
CA TYR A 163 72.48 -32.00 -41.03
C TYR A 163 71.84 -30.63 -40.80
N GLY A 164 71.37 -30.44 -39.57
CA GLY A 164 70.70 -29.22 -39.12
C GLY A 164 70.21 -29.38 -37.69
N ALA A 165 69.22 -28.58 -37.31
CA ALA A 165 68.51 -28.72 -36.06
C ALA A 165 67.10 -28.12 -36.19
N GLN A 166 66.16 -28.69 -35.44
CA GLN A 166 64.79 -28.20 -35.38
C GLN A 166 64.39 -27.93 -33.93
N ALA A 167 63.46 -27.01 -33.74
CA ALA A 167 62.83 -26.75 -32.45
C ALA A 167 61.36 -26.36 -32.64
N PHE A 168 60.52 -26.84 -31.72
CA PHE A 168 59.11 -26.56 -31.63
C PHE A 168 58.83 -25.95 -30.25
N PHE A 169 58.29 -24.75 -30.24
CA PHE A 169 57.77 -24.07 -29.06
C PHE A 169 56.25 -24.18 -29.10
N VAL A 170 55.70 -25.03 -28.24
CA VAL A 170 54.26 -25.31 -28.16
C VAL A 170 53.67 -24.42 -27.07
N PHE A 171 52.87 -23.43 -27.46
CA PHE A 171 52.23 -22.52 -26.54
C PHE A 171 50.78 -22.94 -26.28
N ASP A 172 50.44 -23.09 -25.01
CA ASP A 172 49.18 -23.63 -24.52
C ASP A 172 48.48 -22.66 -23.57
N ARG A 173 47.20 -22.36 -23.82
CA ARG A 173 46.32 -21.58 -22.94
C ARG A 173 44.96 -22.24 -22.78
N GLU A 174 44.48 -22.37 -21.54
CA GLU A 174 43.10 -22.78 -21.29
C GLU A 174 42.13 -21.62 -21.62
N VAL A 175 41.05 -21.95 -22.31
CA VAL A 175 39.99 -21.02 -22.72
C VAL A 175 38.83 -21.14 -21.73
N SER A 176 38.43 -20.02 -21.13
CA SER A 176 37.30 -19.98 -20.21
C SER A 176 35.95 -20.07 -20.95
N GLU A 177 34.86 -20.40 -20.24
CA GLU A 177 33.50 -20.49 -20.84
C GLU A 177 33.03 -19.16 -21.50
N ASN A 178 33.60 -18.01 -21.11
CA ASN A 178 33.22 -16.68 -21.61
C ASN A 178 34.08 -16.20 -22.79
N GLU A 179 35.13 -16.92 -23.13
CA GLU A 179 36.07 -16.56 -24.19
C GLU A 179 35.83 -17.42 -25.44
N LYS A 180 36.00 -16.81 -26.63
CA LYS A 180 35.92 -17.57 -27.88
C LYS A 180 37.28 -18.19 -28.18
N HIS A 181 37.29 -19.51 -28.37
CA HIS A 181 38.49 -20.29 -28.68
C HIS A 181 39.26 -19.72 -29.89
N GLN A 182 38.54 -19.32 -30.95
CA GLN A 182 39.14 -18.73 -32.17
C GLN A 182 39.83 -17.39 -31.91
N ASP A 183 39.27 -16.55 -31.03
CA ASP A 183 39.83 -15.23 -30.70
C ASP A 183 41.12 -15.40 -29.89
N ILE A 184 41.12 -16.29 -28.90
CA ILE A 184 42.32 -16.62 -28.11
C ILE A 184 43.41 -17.21 -29.00
N GLN A 185 43.07 -18.16 -29.88
CA GLN A 185 44.03 -18.74 -30.80
C GLN A 185 44.57 -17.71 -31.82
N GLY A 186 43.72 -16.81 -32.31
CA GLY A 186 44.10 -15.70 -33.19
C GLY A 186 45.08 -14.74 -32.51
N ASN A 187 44.79 -14.34 -31.28
CA ASN A 187 45.65 -13.47 -30.47
C ASN A 187 47.02 -14.12 -30.20
N LEU A 188 47.03 -15.40 -29.77
CA LEU A 188 48.27 -16.17 -29.58
C LEU A 188 49.10 -16.20 -30.87
N LYS A 189 48.47 -16.44 -32.02
CA LYS A 189 49.15 -16.47 -33.32
C LYS A 189 49.79 -15.13 -33.68
N VAL A 190 49.12 -14.01 -33.41
CA VAL A 190 49.66 -12.67 -33.65
C VAL A 190 50.86 -12.39 -32.73
N MET A 191 50.78 -12.77 -31.46
CA MET A 191 51.89 -12.58 -30.52
C MET A 191 53.10 -13.42 -30.89
N ILE A 192 52.92 -14.71 -31.15
CA ILE A 192 54.01 -15.64 -31.50
C ILE A 192 54.70 -15.24 -32.81
N LYS A 193 53.97 -14.61 -33.76
CA LYS A 193 54.57 -14.01 -34.97
C LYS A 193 55.61 -12.95 -34.67
N LYS A 194 55.58 -12.29 -33.52
CA LYS A 194 56.53 -11.25 -33.13
C LYS A 194 57.86 -11.81 -32.61
N ILE A 195 57.89 -13.04 -32.09
CA ILE A 195 59.08 -13.66 -31.45
C ILE A 195 60.36 -13.58 -32.33
N PRO A 196 60.33 -13.92 -33.64
CA PRO A 196 61.53 -13.89 -34.47
C PRO A 196 62.09 -12.49 -34.75
N PHE A 197 61.30 -11.43 -34.51
CA PHE A 197 61.64 -10.05 -34.86
C PHE A 197 62.12 -9.22 -33.67
N VAL A 198 62.29 -9.84 -32.50
CA VAL A 198 62.77 -9.18 -31.27
C VAL A 198 64.31 -9.17 -31.28
N SER A 199 64.93 -7.99 -31.25
CA SER A 199 66.39 -7.80 -31.20
C SER A 199 66.87 -7.50 -29.78
N ILE A 200 68.05 -8.00 -29.37
CA ILE A 200 68.60 -7.80 -28.01
C ILE A 200 69.44 -6.52 -27.89
N GLU A 201 69.94 -5.93 -28.99
CA GLU A 201 70.87 -4.79 -28.90
C GLU A 201 70.15 -3.44 -29.08
N GLY A 202 69.91 -2.79 -27.94
CA GLY A 202 69.32 -1.45 -27.80
C GLY A 202 67.96 -1.49 -27.12
N GLU A 203 67.62 -0.46 -26.34
CA GLU A 203 66.35 -0.27 -25.59
C GLU A 203 65.09 -0.18 -26.49
N GLY A 204 64.97 -1.01 -27.51
CA GLY A 204 63.74 -1.23 -28.27
C GLY A 204 62.89 -2.29 -27.57
N SER A 205 62.33 -1.97 -26.40
CA SER A 205 61.29 -2.80 -25.80
C SER A 205 60.17 -3.01 -26.83
N LEU A 206 59.77 -4.27 -27.04
CA LEU A 206 58.50 -4.57 -27.70
C LEU A 206 57.44 -3.73 -27.00
N LYS A 207 56.89 -2.72 -27.69
CA LYS A 207 55.69 -2.00 -27.22
C LYS A 207 54.53 -2.98 -27.26
N MET A 208 54.41 -3.77 -26.20
CA MET A 208 53.23 -4.55 -25.88
C MET A 208 52.24 -3.62 -25.20
N ASP A 209 50.99 -3.63 -25.65
CA ASP A 209 49.92 -3.01 -24.90
C ASP A 209 49.65 -3.80 -23.59
N ASP A 210 48.94 -3.19 -22.64
CA ASP A 210 48.68 -3.80 -21.33
C ASP A 210 47.88 -5.11 -21.45
N GLN A 211 47.11 -5.28 -22.54
CA GLN A 211 46.31 -6.47 -22.81
C GLN A 211 47.15 -7.61 -23.40
N GLU A 212 48.11 -7.32 -24.26
CA GLU A 212 49.14 -8.24 -24.74
C GLU A 212 50.03 -8.71 -23.59
N ARG A 213 50.37 -7.83 -22.64
CA ARG A 213 51.15 -8.20 -21.45
C ARG A 213 50.37 -9.12 -20.50
N ALA A 214 49.11 -8.79 -20.17
CA ALA A 214 48.24 -9.67 -19.38
C ALA A 214 48.05 -11.04 -20.03
N ASN A 215 47.99 -11.11 -21.36
CA ASN A 215 47.92 -12.38 -22.09
C ASN A 215 49.22 -13.21 -21.98
N THR A 216 50.41 -12.59 -21.90
CA THR A 216 51.69 -13.33 -21.74
C THR A 216 51.83 -14.10 -20.43
N GLU A 217 51.16 -13.68 -19.37
CA GLU A 217 51.23 -14.31 -18.04
C GLU A 217 50.32 -15.55 -17.93
N THR A 218 49.45 -15.79 -18.92
CA THR A 218 48.38 -16.80 -18.85
C THR A 218 48.61 -18.06 -19.69
N PHE A 219 49.64 -18.10 -20.52
CA PHE A 219 49.96 -19.29 -21.32
C PHE A 219 51.25 -19.97 -20.89
N SER A 220 51.30 -21.27 -21.11
CA SER A 220 52.46 -22.12 -20.86
C SER A 220 53.19 -22.42 -22.16
N CYS A 221 54.51 -22.59 -22.09
CA CYS A 221 55.34 -23.04 -23.21
C CYS A 221 55.92 -24.42 -22.93
N LYS A 222 55.89 -25.31 -23.93
CA LYS A 222 56.66 -26.55 -23.96
C LYS A 222 57.66 -26.51 -25.11
N PHE A 223 58.84 -27.05 -24.90
CA PHE A 223 59.90 -27.08 -25.91
C PHE A 223 60.25 -28.50 -26.33
N HIS A 224 60.24 -28.74 -27.64
CA HIS A 224 60.74 -29.96 -28.26
C HIS A 224 61.77 -29.58 -29.32
N GLY A 225 63.06 -29.84 -29.09
CA GLY A 225 64.09 -29.45 -30.03
C GLY A 225 65.33 -30.32 -29.95
N ASP A 226 66.18 -30.18 -30.97
CA ASP A 226 67.43 -30.92 -31.10
C ASP A 226 68.61 -30.25 -30.36
N PHE A 227 68.31 -29.21 -29.59
CA PHE A 227 69.28 -28.39 -28.87
C PHE A 227 69.37 -28.83 -27.40
N ARG A 228 70.60 -28.85 -26.86
CA ARG A 228 70.82 -29.03 -25.43
C ARG A 228 70.68 -27.67 -24.74
N LEU A 229 69.58 -27.48 -24.04
CA LEU A 229 69.28 -26.28 -23.25
C LEU A 229 69.65 -26.50 -21.78
N GLU A 230 70.09 -25.45 -21.07
CA GLU A 230 70.28 -25.48 -19.61
C GLU A 230 68.94 -25.46 -18.86
N LYS A 231 67.97 -24.69 -19.37
CA LYS A 231 66.59 -24.61 -18.88
C LYS A 231 65.62 -24.62 -20.07
N SER A 232 64.58 -25.44 -19.99
CA SER A 232 63.50 -25.44 -20.98
C SER A 232 62.55 -24.25 -20.76
N PRO A 233 62.10 -23.57 -21.83
CA PRO A 233 61.24 -22.41 -21.70
C PRO A 233 59.83 -22.81 -21.25
N VAL A 234 59.34 -22.17 -20.20
CA VAL A 234 57.98 -22.38 -19.64
C VAL A 234 57.06 -21.18 -19.82
N SER A 235 57.63 -20.00 -20.11
CA SER A 235 56.95 -18.72 -20.30
C SER A 235 57.18 -18.17 -21.72
N TYR A 236 56.45 -17.13 -22.10
CA TYR A 236 56.73 -16.39 -23.35
C TYR A 236 58.15 -15.81 -23.38
N GLN A 237 58.57 -15.21 -22.27
CA GLN A 237 59.85 -14.51 -22.19
C GLN A 237 61.01 -15.50 -22.27
N ASP A 238 60.91 -16.62 -21.54
CA ASP A 238 61.88 -17.72 -21.63
C ASP A 238 61.95 -18.23 -23.09
N ALA A 239 60.82 -18.31 -23.80
CA ALA A 239 60.79 -18.76 -25.18
C ALA A 239 61.48 -17.79 -26.15
N VAL A 240 61.34 -16.47 -25.95
CA VAL A 240 62.04 -15.44 -26.74
C VAL A 240 63.56 -15.55 -26.54
N GLU A 241 64.00 -15.66 -25.29
CA GLU A 241 65.43 -15.79 -24.95
C GLU A 241 66.03 -17.06 -25.54
N VAL A 242 65.35 -18.20 -25.37
CA VAL A 242 65.79 -19.47 -25.94
C VAL A 242 65.82 -19.39 -27.47
N TYR A 243 64.79 -18.82 -28.12
CA TYR A 243 64.74 -18.66 -29.57
C TYR A 243 65.93 -17.87 -30.12
N GLN A 244 66.28 -16.74 -29.48
CA GLN A 244 67.42 -15.90 -29.88
C GLN A 244 68.78 -16.61 -29.67
N SER A 245 68.86 -17.55 -28.72
CA SER A 245 70.07 -18.33 -28.47
C SER A 245 70.27 -19.49 -29.45
N LEU A 246 69.20 -20.00 -30.11
CA LEU A 246 69.25 -21.20 -30.95
C LEU A 246 70.37 -21.18 -32.03
N PRO A 247 70.58 -20.08 -32.80
CA PRO A 247 71.65 -20.06 -33.79
C PRO A 247 73.05 -20.20 -33.18
N LYS A 248 73.26 -19.69 -31.95
CA LYS A 248 74.55 -19.78 -31.24
C LYS A 248 74.79 -21.18 -30.67
N LEU A 249 73.72 -21.92 -30.36
CA LEU A 249 73.78 -23.25 -29.74
C LEU A 249 74.26 -24.36 -30.68
N LEU A 250 74.33 -24.13 -31.99
CA LEU A 250 74.90 -25.07 -32.97
C LEU A 250 76.42 -25.28 -32.84
N GLY A 251 77.11 -24.36 -32.15
CA GLY A 251 78.56 -24.40 -31.94
C GLY A 251 79.38 -23.90 -33.14
N PRO A 252 80.70 -23.68 -32.98
CA PRO A 252 81.58 -23.34 -34.11
C PRO A 252 81.54 -24.47 -35.15
N ASN A 253 81.46 -24.13 -36.45
CA ASN A 253 81.37 -25.09 -37.55
C ASN A 253 80.20 -26.11 -37.50
N ASP A 254 79.11 -25.76 -36.81
CA ASP A 254 77.89 -26.58 -36.71
C ASP A 254 78.15 -28.00 -36.13
N GLU A 255 79.11 -28.13 -35.22
CA GLU A 255 79.52 -29.40 -34.60
C GLU A 255 78.38 -30.12 -33.85
N LYS A 256 77.36 -29.37 -33.40
CA LYS A 256 76.20 -29.92 -32.69
C LYS A 256 74.99 -30.19 -33.58
N ALA A 257 75.11 -30.03 -34.90
CA ALA A 257 74.03 -30.32 -35.84
C ALA A 257 73.71 -31.82 -35.89
N VAL A 258 72.42 -32.17 -35.92
CA VAL A 258 71.91 -33.54 -36.00
C VAL A 258 71.39 -33.85 -37.41
N PRO A 259 71.27 -35.14 -37.79
CA PRO A 259 70.59 -35.52 -39.02
C PRO A 259 69.13 -35.04 -39.03
N VAL A 260 68.73 -34.26 -40.04
CA VAL A 260 67.34 -33.81 -40.24
C VAL A 260 66.66 -34.64 -41.33
N LYS A 261 67.37 -34.89 -42.44
CA LYS A 261 66.85 -35.65 -43.58
C LYS A 261 67.92 -36.58 -44.14
N VAL A 262 67.53 -37.77 -44.60
CA VAL A 262 68.44 -38.80 -45.11
C VAL A 262 68.01 -39.31 -46.48
N TRP A 263 68.99 -39.73 -47.28
CA TRP A 263 68.81 -40.34 -48.60
C TRP A 263 69.26 -41.79 -48.51
N LEU A 264 68.35 -42.69 -48.88
CA LEU A 264 68.50 -44.13 -48.79
C LEU A 264 68.56 -44.73 -50.19
N LEU A 265 69.64 -45.44 -50.50
CA LEU A 265 69.77 -46.18 -51.75
C LEU A 265 69.33 -47.63 -51.54
N PRO A 266 68.46 -48.20 -52.41
CA PRO A 266 68.10 -49.61 -52.34
C PRO A 266 69.32 -50.52 -52.50
N LEU A 267 69.49 -51.50 -51.62
CA LEU A 267 70.59 -52.48 -51.73
C LEU A 267 70.46 -53.34 -52.99
N THR A 268 69.25 -53.49 -53.54
CA THR A 268 69.00 -54.17 -54.82
C THR A 268 69.66 -53.48 -56.01
N ALA A 269 69.99 -52.19 -55.89
CA ALA A 269 70.77 -51.46 -56.87
C ALA A 269 72.26 -51.84 -56.87
N LEU A 270 72.74 -52.48 -55.79
CA LEU A 270 74.11 -52.97 -55.62
C LEU A 270 74.22 -54.49 -55.84
N ASP A 271 73.22 -55.26 -55.37
CA ASP A 271 73.12 -56.71 -55.54
C ASP A 271 71.65 -57.15 -55.60
N SER A 272 71.24 -57.84 -56.66
CA SER A 272 69.85 -58.27 -56.87
C SER A 272 69.34 -59.30 -55.86
N SER A 273 70.24 -59.97 -55.11
CA SER A 273 69.89 -60.91 -54.03
C SER A 273 69.46 -60.22 -52.72
N ALA A 274 69.69 -58.92 -52.59
CA ALA A 274 69.37 -58.17 -51.39
C ALA A 274 67.85 -58.16 -51.07
N ALA A 275 67.51 -58.05 -49.79
CA ALA A 275 66.11 -57.90 -49.38
C ALA A 275 65.49 -56.63 -49.99
N LYS A 276 64.26 -56.76 -50.49
CA LYS A 276 63.50 -55.67 -51.13
C LYS A 276 62.26 -55.29 -50.34
N LEU A 277 61.86 -54.02 -50.47
CA LEU A 277 60.51 -53.59 -50.12
C LEU A 277 59.56 -54.11 -51.21
N VAL A 278 58.63 -55.00 -50.84
CA VAL A 278 57.76 -55.71 -51.81
C VAL A 278 56.46 -54.95 -52.06
N ARG A 279 55.89 -54.33 -51.03
CA ARG A 279 54.63 -53.58 -51.10
C ARG A 279 54.75 -52.24 -50.38
N GLU A 280 54.19 -51.20 -50.98
CA GLU A 280 53.84 -49.96 -50.30
C GLU A 280 52.40 -50.05 -49.79
N ILE A 281 52.12 -49.38 -48.68
CA ILE A 281 50.77 -49.36 -48.09
C ILE A 281 50.01 -48.20 -48.71
N SER A 282 48.77 -48.47 -49.12
CA SER A 282 47.83 -47.50 -49.65
C SER A 282 47.68 -46.32 -48.70
N ILE A 283 47.82 -45.12 -49.25
CA ILE A 283 47.61 -43.86 -48.56
C ILE A 283 46.23 -43.83 -47.88
N ARG A 284 45.22 -44.45 -48.51
CA ARG A 284 43.87 -44.56 -47.95
C ARG A 284 43.85 -45.31 -46.61
N LEU A 285 44.47 -46.49 -46.52
CA LEU A 285 44.49 -47.28 -45.28
C LEU A 285 45.31 -46.60 -44.18
N ILE A 286 46.35 -45.87 -44.56
CA ILE A 286 47.15 -45.04 -43.63
C ILE A 286 46.28 -43.90 -43.07
N GLN A 287 45.51 -43.23 -43.93
CA GLN A 287 44.57 -42.17 -43.50
C GLN A 287 43.45 -42.72 -42.62
N GLU A 288 42.88 -43.88 -42.95
CA GLU A 288 41.85 -44.53 -42.12
C GLU A 288 42.44 -44.93 -40.74
N SER A 289 43.66 -45.50 -40.70
CA SER A 289 44.35 -45.84 -39.45
C SER A 289 44.71 -44.60 -38.62
N GLN A 290 45.10 -43.51 -39.28
CA GLN A 290 45.33 -42.21 -38.64
C GLN A 290 44.04 -41.68 -38.01
N SER A 291 42.93 -41.70 -38.76
CA SER A 291 41.64 -41.21 -38.28
C SER A 291 41.18 -41.97 -37.03
N VAL A 292 41.41 -43.29 -36.97
CA VAL A 292 41.14 -44.09 -35.76
C VAL A 292 41.92 -43.58 -34.55
N LEU A 293 43.22 -43.32 -34.69
CA LEU A 293 44.05 -42.85 -33.57
C LEU A 293 43.73 -41.41 -33.16
N GLU A 294 43.44 -40.53 -34.13
CA GLU A 294 43.01 -39.15 -33.87
C GLU A 294 41.67 -39.12 -33.11
N GLU A 295 40.73 -40.00 -33.45
CA GLU A 295 39.46 -40.13 -32.76
C GLU A 295 39.64 -40.53 -31.28
N PHE A 296 40.54 -41.47 -30.98
CA PHE A 296 40.81 -41.84 -29.58
C PHE A 296 41.47 -40.70 -28.80
N VAL A 297 42.34 -39.91 -29.42
CA VAL A 297 42.90 -38.70 -28.80
C VAL A 297 41.78 -37.67 -28.55
N GLU A 298 40.84 -37.53 -29.46
CA GLU A 298 39.68 -36.65 -29.29
C GLU A 298 38.78 -37.10 -28.12
N LEU A 299 38.44 -38.39 -28.06
CA LEU A 299 37.67 -38.98 -26.97
C LEU A 299 38.38 -38.81 -25.62
N GLU A 300 39.70 -38.97 -25.57
CA GLU A 300 40.50 -38.75 -24.37
C GLU A 300 40.41 -37.29 -23.88
N MET A 301 40.50 -36.31 -24.79
CA MET A 301 40.30 -34.90 -24.46
C MET A 301 38.90 -34.64 -23.91
N ARG A 302 37.85 -35.18 -24.55
CA ARG A 302 36.45 -35.05 -24.09
C ARG A 302 36.28 -35.64 -22.70
N CYS A 303 36.86 -36.81 -22.43
CA CYS A 303 36.83 -37.44 -21.12
C CYS A 303 37.50 -36.56 -20.05
N ASN A 304 38.66 -35.99 -20.36
CA ASN A 304 39.37 -35.09 -19.46
C ASN A 304 38.54 -33.85 -19.14
N ASP A 305 37.91 -33.25 -20.15
CA ASP A 305 37.06 -32.07 -19.99
C ASP A 305 35.82 -32.38 -19.14
N ALA A 306 35.13 -33.49 -19.41
CA ALA A 306 33.98 -33.94 -18.64
C ALA A 306 34.31 -34.18 -17.16
N VAL A 307 35.46 -34.82 -16.87
CA VAL A 307 35.92 -35.08 -15.49
C VAL A 307 36.34 -33.80 -14.76
N LYS A 308 36.86 -32.79 -15.48
CA LYS A 308 37.23 -31.49 -14.91
C LYS A 308 36.02 -30.63 -14.50
N THR A 309 34.81 -30.93 -15.01
CA THR A 309 33.62 -30.13 -14.68
C THR A 309 33.28 -30.16 -13.18
N THR A 310 32.81 -29.03 -12.65
CA THR A 310 32.39 -28.90 -11.24
C THR A 310 31.31 -29.94 -10.88
N THR A 311 30.37 -30.20 -11.79
CA THR A 311 29.31 -31.19 -11.58
C THR A 311 29.85 -32.61 -11.46
N ALA A 312 30.83 -33.01 -12.29
CA ALA A 312 31.46 -34.34 -12.18
C ALA A 312 32.32 -34.48 -10.90
N GLN A 313 32.88 -33.38 -10.39
CA GLN A 313 33.58 -33.36 -9.09
C GLN A 313 32.60 -33.49 -7.92
N GLN A 314 31.42 -32.84 -8.02
CA GLN A 314 30.34 -32.91 -7.03
C GLN A 314 29.64 -34.28 -7.00
N PHE A 315 29.57 -34.97 -8.14
CA PHE A 315 29.00 -36.32 -8.29
C PHE A 315 30.06 -37.32 -8.79
N PRO A 316 30.91 -37.86 -7.90
CA PRO A 316 32.04 -38.72 -8.27
C PRO A 316 31.65 -39.97 -9.08
N GLN A 317 30.42 -40.45 -8.95
CA GLN A 317 29.88 -41.62 -9.66
C GLN A 317 30.02 -41.46 -11.18
N ILE A 318 29.73 -40.27 -11.71
CA ILE A 318 29.86 -39.98 -13.15
C ILE A 318 31.34 -39.88 -13.53
N GLY A 319 32.13 -39.17 -12.72
CA GLY A 319 33.57 -39.03 -12.97
C GLY A 319 34.28 -40.39 -13.02
N GLN A 320 33.87 -41.35 -12.20
CA GLN A 320 34.40 -42.72 -12.23
C GLN A 320 34.03 -43.47 -13.51
N LYS A 321 32.79 -43.33 -13.98
CA LYS A 321 32.33 -43.93 -15.25
C LYS A 321 33.13 -43.41 -16.45
N VAL A 322 33.30 -42.09 -16.54
CA VAL A 322 34.12 -41.45 -17.60
C VAL A 322 35.59 -41.87 -17.51
N LYS A 323 36.15 -41.99 -16.30
CA LYS A 323 37.53 -42.49 -16.10
C LYS A 323 37.70 -43.95 -16.56
N LYS A 324 36.73 -44.83 -16.29
CA LYS A 324 36.72 -46.21 -16.78
C LYS A 324 36.65 -46.28 -18.30
N PHE A 325 35.73 -45.53 -18.90
CA PHE A 325 35.62 -45.43 -20.36
C PHE A 325 36.93 -44.97 -21.01
N ARG A 326 37.56 -43.92 -20.46
CA ARG A 326 38.86 -43.44 -20.93
C ARG A 326 39.92 -44.55 -20.86
N ALA A 327 39.98 -45.30 -19.76
CA ALA A 327 40.93 -46.41 -19.61
C ALA A 327 40.74 -47.49 -20.68
N PHE A 328 39.50 -47.89 -20.96
CA PHE A 328 39.19 -48.86 -22.02
C PHE A 328 39.57 -48.34 -23.41
N CYS A 329 39.29 -47.08 -23.71
CA CYS A 329 39.72 -46.43 -24.96
C CYS A 329 41.25 -46.41 -25.10
N SER A 330 41.98 -46.10 -24.03
CA SER A 330 43.46 -46.11 -24.04
C SER A 330 44.03 -47.52 -24.25
N GLU A 331 43.43 -48.53 -23.62
CA GLU A 331 43.83 -49.93 -23.75
C GLU A 331 43.61 -50.45 -25.18
N PHE A 332 42.44 -50.21 -25.77
CA PHE A 332 42.14 -50.56 -27.15
C PHE A 332 43.06 -49.83 -28.14
N LYS A 333 43.31 -48.52 -27.94
CA LYS A 333 44.25 -47.74 -28.76
C LYS A 333 45.63 -48.40 -28.79
N LEU A 334 46.14 -48.83 -27.63
CA LEU A 334 47.44 -49.49 -27.53
C LEU A 334 47.44 -50.86 -28.23
N GLU A 335 46.38 -51.65 -28.09
CA GLU A 335 46.20 -52.93 -28.80
C GLU A 335 46.18 -52.74 -30.32
N PHE A 336 45.45 -51.74 -30.80
CA PHE A 336 45.40 -51.36 -32.21
C PHE A 336 46.78 -50.98 -32.74
N GLN A 337 47.53 -50.14 -32.02
CA GLN A 337 48.90 -49.77 -32.40
C GLN A 337 49.85 -50.97 -32.44
N ARG A 338 49.80 -51.86 -31.43
CA ARG A 338 50.61 -53.10 -31.41
C ARG A 338 50.28 -54.01 -32.59
N THR A 339 49.01 -54.12 -32.96
CA THR A 339 48.57 -54.91 -34.10
C THR A 339 49.09 -54.32 -35.41
N LEU A 340 49.04 -53.00 -35.58
CA LEU A 340 49.66 -52.31 -36.71
C LEU A 340 51.18 -52.57 -36.74
N ALA A 341 51.91 -52.35 -35.65
CA ALA A 341 53.34 -52.64 -35.58
C ALA A 341 53.70 -54.06 -35.99
N LYS A 342 52.86 -55.05 -35.65
CA LYS A 342 53.08 -56.45 -36.02
C LYS A 342 52.85 -56.72 -37.51
N LYS A 343 51.82 -56.11 -38.11
CA LYS A 343 51.35 -56.40 -39.48
C LYS A 343 52.02 -55.54 -40.56
N LEU A 344 52.46 -54.32 -40.25
CA LEU A 344 53.11 -53.44 -41.24
C LEU A 344 54.39 -54.08 -41.84
N PRO A 345 55.30 -54.69 -41.07
CA PRO A 345 56.51 -55.28 -41.63
C PRO A 345 56.26 -56.53 -42.49
N THR A 346 55.26 -57.35 -42.15
CA THR A 346 54.90 -58.57 -42.90
C THR A 346 54.28 -58.22 -44.25
N ILE A 347 53.41 -57.21 -44.30
CA ILE A 347 52.82 -56.69 -45.56
C ILE A 347 53.92 -56.12 -46.47
N ARG A 348 54.76 -55.23 -45.94
CA ARG A 348 55.87 -54.61 -46.68
C ARG A 348 56.91 -55.61 -47.19
N GLY A 349 57.15 -56.67 -46.42
CA GLY A 349 58.05 -57.77 -46.79
C GLY A 349 57.46 -58.79 -47.75
N GLY A 350 56.18 -58.67 -48.13
CA GLY A 350 55.51 -59.55 -49.08
C GLY A 350 54.84 -60.80 -48.48
N GLY A 351 54.90 -60.99 -47.15
CA GLY A 351 54.39 -62.18 -46.46
C GLY A 351 52.87 -62.19 -46.23
N GLU A 352 52.26 -61.01 -46.12
CA GLU A 352 50.80 -60.85 -45.97
C GLU A 352 50.27 -59.86 -47.01
N ASP A 353 48.99 -59.97 -47.36
CA ASP A 353 48.32 -59.05 -48.26
C ASP A 353 47.84 -57.79 -47.52
N GLU A 354 47.72 -56.68 -48.23
CA GLU A 354 47.22 -55.43 -47.68
C GLU A 354 45.76 -55.55 -47.16
N ALA A 355 44.98 -56.51 -47.68
CA ALA A 355 43.64 -56.81 -47.20
C ALA A 355 43.58 -57.15 -45.70
N GLU A 356 44.66 -57.68 -45.11
CA GLU A 356 44.75 -57.94 -43.67
C GLU A 356 44.61 -56.67 -42.83
N LEU A 357 45.17 -55.55 -43.31
CA LEU A 357 45.04 -54.25 -42.65
C LEU A 357 43.61 -53.70 -42.76
N ALA A 358 42.96 -53.90 -43.92
CA ALA A 358 41.56 -53.54 -44.12
C ALA A 358 40.62 -54.35 -43.21
N GLU A 359 40.91 -55.63 -42.97
CA GLU A 359 40.13 -56.46 -42.04
C GLU A 359 40.29 -56.03 -40.57
N ILE A 360 41.46 -55.53 -40.15
CA ILE A 360 41.63 -54.94 -38.81
C ILE A 360 40.71 -53.73 -38.63
N LEU A 361 40.70 -52.82 -39.62
CA LEU A 361 39.82 -51.66 -39.60
C LEU A 361 38.35 -52.09 -39.59
N LYS A 362 37.96 -53.06 -40.41
CA LYS A 362 36.59 -53.60 -40.45
C LYS A 362 36.17 -54.24 -39.12
N LYS A 363 37.06 -55.00 -38.45
CA LYS A 363 36.82 -55.58 -37.12
C LYS A 363 36.49 -54.50 -36.09
N ARG A 364 37.21 -53.38 -36.11
CA ARG A 364 36.87 -52.20 -35.28
C ARG A 364 35.48 -51.67 -35.59
N HIS A 365 35.13 -51.49 -36.86
CA HIS A 365 33.80 -50.98 -37.24
C HIS A 365 32.65 -51.88 -36.77
N SER A 366 32.90 -53.19 -36.67
CA SER A 366 31.93 -54.16 -36.14
C SER A 366 31.98 -54.37 -34.62
N SER A 367 32.92 -53.75 -33.89
CA SER A 367 33.07 -53.93 -32.45
C SER A 367 32.35 -52.83 -31.65
N PRO A 368 32.21 -52.98 -30.32
CA PRO A 368 31.75 -51.90 -29.44
C PRO A 368 32.65 -50.64 -29.49
N PHE A 369 33.89 -50.76 -29.98
CA PHE A 369 34.83 -49.63 -30.17
C PHE A 369 34.68 -48.91 -31.52
N ASN A 370 33.53 -49.08 -32.17
CA ASN A 370 33.20 -48.32 -33.37
C ASN A 370 32.97 -46.83 -33.03
N SER A 371 33.26 -45.97 -34.00
CA SER A 371 33.23 -44.52 -33.82
C SER A 371 31.88 -43.99 -33.33
N LYS A 372 30.79 -44.52 -33.88
CA LYS A 372 29.43 -44.08 -33.59
C LYS A 372 29.09 -44.32 -32.11
N SER A 373 29.23 -45.55 -31.64
CA SER A 373 28.87 -45.91 -30.25
C SER A 373 29.73 -45.20 -29.20
N LEU A 374 31.03 -45.03 -29.46
CA LEU A 374 31.93 -44.32 -28.53
C LEU A 374 31.54 -42.85 -28.38
N ASN A 375 31.24 -42.17 -29.49
CA ASN A 375 30.82 -40.76 -29.46
C ASN A 375 29.41 -40.60 -28.88
N GLU A 376 28.46 -41.47 -29.23
CA GLU A 376 27.10 -41.47 -28.66
C GLU A 376 27.10 -41.63 -27.14
N TRP A 377 27.93 -42.55 -26.61
CA TRP A 377 28.07 -42.70 -25.16
C TRP A 377 28.65 -41.46 -24.49
N MET A 378 29.68 -40.86 -25.11
CA MET A 378 30.29 -39.64 -24.59
C MET A 378 29.31 -38.45 -24.63
N ASP A 379 28.54 -38.31 -25.72
CA ASP A 379 27.47 -37.31 -25.86
C ASP A 379 26.40 -37.48 -24.77
N CYS A 380 26.03 -38.73 -24.45
CA CYS A 380 25.11 -39.03 -23.37
C CYS A 380 25.67 -38.60 -22.01
N LYS A 381 26.94 -38.91 -21.69
CA LYS A 381 27.54 -38.47 -20.42
C LYS A 381 27.66 -36.95 -20.32
N GLU A 382 28.04 -36.26 -21.40
CA GLU A 382 28.08 -34.79 -21.43
C GLU A 382 26.67 -34.19 -21.21
N ARG A 383 25.64 -34.80 -21.79
CA ARG A 383 24.24 -34.41 -21.60
C ARG A 383 23.77 -34.65 -20.16
N GLU A 384 24.12 -35.79 -19.57
CA GLU A 384 23.82 -36.12 -18.16
C GLU A 384 24.44 -35.10 -17.21
N ILE A 385 25.71 -34.74 -17.41
CA ILE A 385 26.41 -33.69 -16.65
C ILE A 385 25.67 -32.35 -16.78
N CYS A 386 25.23 -31.99 -17.98
CA CYS A 386 24.47 -30.76 -18.22
C CYS A 386 23.11 -30.75 -17.51
N ILE A 387 22.38 -31.87 -17.54
CA ILE A 387 21.11 -32.05 -16.83
C ILE A 387 21.31 -31.87 -15.33
N LEU A 388 22.33 -32.51 -14.75
CA LEU A 388 22.65 -32.34 -13.33
C LEU A 388 23.06 -30.91 -12.99
N LYS A 389 23.87 -30.24 -13.83
CA LYS A 389 24.21 -28.82 -13.67
C LYS A 389 22.96 -27.94 -13.63
N SER A 390 21.93 -28.27 -14.43
CA SER A 390 20.65 -27.56 -14.41
C SER A 390 19.90 -27.76 -13.09
N PHE A 391 19.85 -28.99 -12.57
CA PHE A 391 19.19 -29.28 -11.29
C PHE A 391 19.93 -28.71 -10.08
N THR A 392 21.26 -28.78 -10.04
CA THR A 392 22.04 -28.17 -8.95
C THR A 392 21.89 -26.64 -8.96
N LYS A 393 21.81 -26.02 -10.15
CA LYS A 393 21.51 -24.59 -10.28
C LYS A 393 20.08 -24.22 -9.83
N MET A 394 19.13 -25.16 -9.93
CA MET A 394 17.78 -24.99 -9.39
C MET A 394 17.82 -25.04 -7.85
N MET A 395 18.49 -26.04 -7.27
CA MET A 395 18.54 -26.30 -5.83
C MET A 395 19.66 -25.52 -5.09
N LYS A 396 19.71 -24.19 -5.28
CA LYS A 396 20.82 -23.33 -4.79
C LYS A 396 21.02 -23.34 -3.28
N HIS A 397 19.94 -23.57 -2.52
CA HIS A 397 19.95 -23.57 -1.06
C HIS A 397 20.24 -24.95 -0.46
N SER A 398 20.71 -25.90 -1.28
CA SER A 398 21.13 -27.23 -0.83
C SER A 398 22.64 -27.40 -0.91
N LYS A 399 23.22 -28.08 0.09
CA LYS A 399 24.63 -28.48 0.09
C LYS A 399 24.77 -29.81 -0.64
N ILE A 400 25.57 -29.84 -1.69
CA ILE A 400 25.85 -31.08 -2.43
C ILE A 400 26.92 -31.87 -1.69
N VAL A 401 26.67 -33.16 -1.49
CA VAL A 401 27.49 -34.08 -0.73
C VAL A 401 27.99 -35.20 -1.66
N PRO A 402 29.31 -35.48 -1.72
CA PRO A 402 29.88 -36.34 -2.75
C PRO A 402 29.73 -37.85 -2.47
N SER A 403 29.47 -38.25 -1.22
CA SER A 403 29.46 -39.66 -0.81
C SER A 403 28.47 -39.92 0.32
N GLN A 404 28.12 -41.20 0.51
CA GLN A 404 27.26 -41.63 1.60
C GLN A 404 27.88 -41.35 2.98
N SER A 405 29.20 -41.49 3.15
CA SER A 405 29.89 -41.18 4.41
C SER A 405 29.75 -39.71 4.80
N ALA A 406 29.95 -38.80 3.84
CA ALA A 406 29.80 -37.37 4.08
C ALA A 406 28.32 -36.98 4.32
N LEU A 407 27.36 -37.74 3.79
CA LEU A 407 25.94 -37.52 4.06
C LEU A 407 25.64 -37.82 5.53
N ILE A 408 26.14 -38.94 6.03
CA ILE A 408 25.94 -39.36 7.42
C ILE A 408 26.48 -38.30 8.39
N GLU A 409 27.68 -37.78 8.17
CA GLU A 409 28.27 -36.70 8.99
C GLU A 409 27.40 -35.44 9.05
N GLU A 410 26.85 -35.02 7.91
CA GLU A 410 25.98 -33.83 7.85
C GLU A 410 24.62 -34.08 8.50
N VAL A 411 24.05 -35.27 8.32
CA VAL A 411 22.74 -35.64 8.89
C VAL A 411 22.79 -35.69 10.43
N PHE A 412 23.91 -36.13 11.03
CA PHE A 412 24.07 -36.14 12.50
C PHE A 412 24.27 -34.76 13.13
N SER A 413 24.52 -33.72 12.33
CA SER A 413 24.84 -32.37 12.82
C SER A 413 23.62 -31.44 12.96
N THR A 414 22.42 -31.93 12.67
CA THR A 414 21.17 -31.14 12.66
C THR A 414 19.99 -31.98 13.16
N GLU A 415 18.94 -31.31 13.63
CA GLU A 415 17.71 -31.97 14.08
C GLU A 415 16.96 -32.61 12.90
N HIS A 416 16.80 -31.87 11.80
CA HIS A 416 16.15 -32.36 10.58
C HIS A 416 17.06 -32.19 9.36
N ALA A 417 17.26 -33.25 8.58
CA ALA A 417 17.96 -33.17 7.30
C ALA A 417 17.04 -33.66 6.17
N VAL A 418 16.76 -32.78 5.21
CA VAL A 418 15.99 -33.10 4.00
C VAL A 418 17.00 -33.26 2.86
N THR A 419 17.06 -34.45 2.28
CA THR A 419 18.09 -34.80 1.31
C THR A 419 17.47 -35.17 -0.04
N PHE A 420 17.81 -34.44 -1.09
CA PHE A 420 17.49 -34.83 -2.45
C PHE A 420 18.48 -35.89 -2.95
N VAL A 421 17.98 -37.06 -3.30
CA VAL A 421 18.78 -38.21 -3.71
C VAL A 421 18.58 -38.48 -5.19
N PHE A 422 19.66 -38.39 -5.98
CA PHE A 422 19.68 -38.90 -7.34
C PHE A 422 19.93 -40.41 -7.32
N THR A 423 18.90 -41.19 -7.63
CA THR A 423 18.89 -42.63 -7.41
C THR A 423 19.49 -43.45 -8.55
N SER A 424 19.44 -42.90 -9.76
CA SER A 424 19.87 -43.61 -10.98
C SER A 424 21.34 -43.40 -11.36
N LEU A 425 22.04 -42.43 -10.76
CA LEU A 425 23.40 -42.04 -11.18
C LEU A 425 24.45 -43.12 -10.94
N GLY A 426 24.29 -43.90 -9.85
CA GLY A 426 25.20 -44.96 -9.45
C GLY A 426 24.96 -46.31 -10.13
N ASN A 427 23.95 -46.43 -11.00
CA ASN A 427 23.65 -47.69 -11.69
C ASN A 427 24.80 -48.12 -12.61
N ALA A 428 25.02 -49.43 -12.68
CA ALA A 428 25.96 -50.03 -13.62
C ALA A 428 25.53 -49.72 -15.07
N GLU A 429 26.50 -49.47 -15.95
CA GLU A 429 26.24 -49.15 -17.35
C GLU A 429 26.50 -50.37 -18.24
N PRO A 430 25.49 -50.87 -18.97
CA PRO A 430 25.64 -52.04 -19.83
C PRO A 430 26.71 -51.84 -20.91
N TYR A 431 26.77 -50.65 -21.52
CA TYR A 431 27.77 -50.33 -22.54
C TYR A 431 29.22 -50.40 -22.03
N LEU A 432 29.52 -49.93 -20.81
CA LEU A 432 30.86 -50.05 -20.23
C LEU A 432 31.25 -51.52 -20.01
N SER A 433 30.27 -52.35 -19.65
CA SER A 433 30.46 -53.79 -19.49
C SER A 433 30.74 -54.47 -20.84
N ALA A 434 30.10 -54.01 -21.91
CA ALA A 434 30.36 -54.51 -23.28
C ALA A 434 31.78 -54.17 -23.77
N LEU A 435 32.30 -52.97 -23.45
CA LEU A 435 33.69 -52.59 -23.74
C LEU A 435 34.69 -53.46 -22.98
N GLU A 436 34.46 -53.68 -21.68
CA GLU A 436 35.31 -54.51 -20.82
C GLU A 436 35.33 -55.99 -21.29
N ASN A 437 34.17 -56.54 -21.65
CA ASN A 437 34.06 -57.92 -22.15
C ASN A 437 34.80 -58.09 -23.48
N HIS A 438 34.79 -57.08 -24.35
CA HIS A 438 35.52 -57.12 -25.62
C HIS A 438 37.04 -57.14 -25.40
N LEU A 439 37.56 -56.32 -24.48
CA LEU A 439 38.99 -56.26 -24.16
C LEU A 439 39.51 -57.53 -23.46
N THR A 440 38.66 -58.20 -22.67
CA THR A 440 39.05 -59.36 -21.84
C THR A 440 38.79 -60.72 -22.50
N GLU A 441 38.36 -60.75 -23.77
CA GLU A 441 38.03 -61.98 -24.53
C GLU A 441 37.07 -62.96 -23.82
N LYS A 442 36.24 -62.49 -22.87
CA LYS A 442 35.23 -63.34 -22.22
C LYS A 442 34.08 -63.63 -23.19
N THR A 443 34.12 -64.83 -23.78
CA THR A 443 33.08 -65.39 -24.65
C THR A 443 31.83 -65.77 -23.86
N GLY A 444 31.05 -64.78 -23.42
CA GLY A 444 29.68 -64.95 -22.93
C GLY A 444 28.70 -64.33 -23.93
N ASN A 445 27.93 -65.18 -24.62
CA ASN A 445 26.89 -64.89 -25.63
C ASN A 445 27.13 -63.65 -26.53
N PRO A 446 27.36 -63.82 -27.85
CA PRO A 446 27.41 -62.69 -28.77
C PRO A 446 25.99 -62.12 -28.94
N ALA A 447 25.53 -61.32 -27.99
CA ALA A 447 24.49 -60.34 -28.28
C ALA A 447 25.08 -59.43 -29.35
N ASP A 448 24.36 -59.29 -30.46
CA ASP A 448 24.76 -58.48 -31.63
C ASP A 448 25.40 -57.17 -31.15
N PRO A 449 26.58 -56.75 -31.68
CA PRO A 449 27.17 -55.44 -31.40
C PRO A 449 26.19 -54.26 -31.58
N ARG A 450 25.09 -54.47 -32.32
CA ARG A 450 23.96 -53.53 -32.50
C ARG A 450 22.83 -53.63 -31.46
N SER A 451 22.94 -54.51 -30.46
CA SER A 451 21.86 -54.77 -29.48
C SER A 451 21.81 -53.78 -28.32
N HIS A 452 22.92 -53.10 -28.01
CA HIS A 452 22.98 -52.08 -26.97
C HIS A 452 22.76 -50.69 -27.57
N ASP A 453 21.52 -50.22 -27.46
CA ASP A 453 21.14 -48.86 -27.81
C ASP A 453 21.56 -47.93 -26.66
N VAL A 454 22.77 -47.38 -26.80
CA VAL A 454 23.42 -46.52 -25.79
C VAL A 454 22.51 -45.38 -25.34
N GLU A 455 21.70 -44.84 -26.25
CA GLU A 455 20.75 -43.77 -25.93
C GLU A 455 19.59 -44.32 -25.10
N LYS A 456 18.89 -45.38 -25.56
CA LYS A 456 17.71 -45.92 -24.85
C LYS A 456 18.01 -46.41 -23.43
N GLU A 457 19.25 -46.77 -23.15
CA GLU A 457 19.70 -47.20 -21.82
C GLU A 457 19.84 -46.04 -20.80
N GLN A 458 19.76 -44.78 -21.24
CA GLN A 458 19.91 -43.62 -20.34
C GLN A 458 18.62 -43.31 -19.58
N TRP A 459 18.73 -43.27 -18.25
CA TRP A 459 17.59 -43.08 -17.34
C TRP A 459 16.83 -41.76 -17.55
N TYR A 460 17.51 -40.71 -18.03
CA TYR A 460 16.94 -39.37 -18.25
C TYR A 460 16.25 -39.21 -19.62
N LEU A 461 16.17 -40.24 -20.46
CA LEU A 461 15.38 -40.18 -21.71
C LEU A 461 13.92 -40.59 -21.53
N SER A 462 13.59 -41.25 -20.42
CA SER A 462 12.20 -41.52 -20.07
C SER A 462 11.53 -40.22 -19.64
N LYS A 463 10.49 -39.79 -20.38
CA LYS A 463 9.70 -38.59 -20.06
C LYS A 463 9.15 -38.65 -18.64
N ASP A 464 8.58 -39.79 -18.26
CA ASP A 464 7.99 -40.01 -16.93
C ASP A 464 9.02 -39.81 -15.81
N VAL A 465 10.23 -40.35 -15.99
CA VAL A 465 11.33 -40.19 -15.02
C VAL A 465 11.79 -38.74 -14.97
N THR A 466 11.93 -38.06 -16.11
CA THR A 466 12.35 -36.64 -16.13
C THR A 466 11.32 -35.69 -15.55
N ASP A 467 10.03 -35.94 -15.78
CA ASP A 467 8.95 -35.11 -15.24
C ASP A 467 8.85 -35.31 -13.72
N THR A 468 8.94 -36.55 -13.25
CA THR A 468 8.99 -36.88 -11.82
C THR A 468 10.21 -36.25 -11.14
N LEU A 469 11.39 -36.38 -11.73
CA LEU A 469 12.63 -35.76 -11.26
C LEU A 469 12.47 -34.24 -11.14
N ARG A 470 11.92 -33.59 -12.19
CA ARG A 470 11.72 -32.14 -12.23
C ARG A 470 10.72 -31.67 -11.18
N ASN A 471 9.62 -32.40 -11.01
CA ASN A 471 8.61 -32.07 -10.01
C ASN A 471 9.19 -32.21 -8.59
N LYS A 472 9.87 -33.33 -8.28
CA LYS A 472 10.52 -33.52 -6.97
C LYS A 472 11.61 -32.48 -6.71
N ALA A 473 12.45 -32.17 -7.71
CA ALA A 473 13.51 -31.16 -7.57
C ALA A 473 12.92 -29.76 -7.30
N LYS A 474 11.81 -29.43 -7.96
CA LYS A 474 11.09 -28.18 -7.71
C LYS A 474 10.48 -28.13 -6.31
N LEU A 475 9.78 -29.19 -5.89
CA LEU A 475 9.22 -29.30 -4.53
C LEU A 475 10.31 -29.14 -3.46
N PHE A 476 11.43 -29.83 -3.62
CA PHE A 476 12.59 -29.73 -2.74
C PHE A 476 13.18 -28.32 -2.73
N SER A 477 13.36 -27.71 -3.90
CA SER A 477 13.93 -26.35 -4.01
C SER A 477 13.02 -25.29 -3.38
N ASP A 478 11.71 -25.34 -3.64
CA ASP A 478 10.74 -24.39 -3.10
C ASP A 478 10.65 -24.51 -1.57
N PHE A 479 10.72 -25.73 -1.05
CA PHE A 479 10.75 -26.01 0.39
C PHE A 479 12.08 -25.56 1.03
N ALA A 480 13.22 -25.75 0.36
CA ALA A 480 14.52 -25.30 0.82
C ALA A 480 14.63 -23.77 0.88
N GLU A 481 14.14 -23.05 -0.14
CA GLU A 481 14.09 -21.58 -0.17
C GLU A 481 13.25 -21.04 0.99
N THR A 482 12.09 -21.64 1.23
CA THR A 482 11.16 -21.20 2.28
C THR A 482 11.77 -21.34 3.67
N ASN A 483 12.61 -22.34 3.88
CA ASN A 483 13.22 -22.63 5.18
C ASN A 483 14.70 -22.24 5.27
N LYS A 484 15.21 -21.40 4.36
CA LYS A 484 16.63 -21.03 4.31
C LYS A 484 17.17 -20.38 5.58
N GLU A 485 16.31 -19.73 6.36
CA GLU A 485 16.66 -19.07 7.62
C GLU A 485 16.52 -20.00 8.83
N ASN A 486 15.89 -21.17 8.67
CA ASN A 486 15.68 -22.13 9.75
C ASN A 486 16.96 -22.94 10.00
N LYS A 487 17.64 -22.64 11.11
CA LYS A 487 18.91 -23.31 11.50
C LYS A 487 18.74 -24.77 11.91
N ASN A 488 17.51 -25.22 12.19
CA ASN A 488 17.23 -26.59 12.63
C ASN A 488 17.06 -27.57 11.45
N ILE A 489 17.06 -27.06 10.21
CA ILE A 489 16.91 -27.87 9.00
C ILE A 489 18.13 -27.70 8.11
N LYS A 490 18.71 -28.80 7.63
CA LYS A 490 19.68 -28.79 6.53
C LYS A 490 19.11 -29.39 5.27
N PHE A 491 19.38 -28.74 4.15
CA PHE A 491 19.05 -29.23 2.81
C PHE A 491 20.30 -29.79 2.15
N LEU A 492 20.28 -31.08 1.81
CA LEU A 492 21.41 -31.80 1.24
C LEU A 492 21.03 -32.37 -0.14
N THR A 493 22.01 -32.51 -1.02
CA THR A 493 21.84 -33.17 -2.32
C THR A 493 22.92 -34.22 -2.50
N VAL A 494 22.56 -35.46 -2.84
CA VAL A 494 23.51 -36.59 -2.94
C VAL A 494 23.13 -37.53 -4.08
N ALA A 495 24.08 -38.32 -4.55
CA ALA A 495 23.83 -39.44 -5.45
C ALA A 495 24.03 -40.76 -4.71
N LEU A 496 22.97 -41.56 -4.59
CA LEU A 496 22.99 -42.89 -3.96
C LEU A 496 22.20 -43.84 -4.83
N THR A 497 22.65 -45.07 -5.02
CA THR A 497 21.90 -46.03 -5.83
C THR A 497 20.68 -46.54 -5.07
N ASP A 498 19.49 -46.42 -5.67
CA ASP A 498 18.24 -46.95 -5.12
C ASP A 498 17.39 -47.50 -6.28
N GLU A 499 17.12 -48.81 -6.25
CA GLU A 499 16.35 -49.49 -7.29
C GLU A 499 14.83 -49.33 -7.10
N THR A 500 14.39 -48.93 -5.90
CA THR A 500 12.96 -48.79 -5.56
C THR A 500 12.36 -47.52 -6.16
N HIS A 501 13.08 -46.40 -6.09
CA HIS A 501 12.65 -45.10 -6.61
C HIS A 501 13.49 -44.70 -7.82
N LYS A 502 13.02 -44.95 -9.05
CA LYS A 502 13.78 -44.59 -10.26
C LYS A 502 13.88 -43.06 -10.45
N GLY A 503 15.08 -42.58 -10.79
CA GLY A 503 15.36 -41.17 -11.10
C GLY A 503 15.78 -40.36 -9.88
N SER A 504 14.84 -40.07 -8.98
CA SER A 504 15.12 -39.41 -7.71
C SER A 504 14.11 -39.69 -6.61
N SER A 505 14.56 -39.45 -5.38
CA SER A 505 13.69 -39.37 -4.21
C SER A 505 14.16 -38.30 -3.23
N ILE A 506 13.32 -37.97 -2.26
CA ILE A 506 13.65 -37.03 -1.18
C ILE A 506 13.62 -37.82 0.12
N TYR A 507 14.75 -37.89 0.80
CA TYR A 507 14.88 -38.59 2.08
C TYR A 507 14.76 -37.58 3.22
N LEU A 508 14.06 -37.95 4.28
CA LEU A 508 13.93 -37.19 5.51
C LEU A 508 14.65 -37.93 6.63
N TYR A 509 15.57 -37.23 7.29
CA TYR A 509 16.23 -37.71 8.49
C TYR A 509 15.87 -36.83 9.68
N LYS A 510 15.74 -37.45 10.85
CA LYS A 510 15.55 -36.79 12.13
C LYS A 510 16.55 -37.32 13.14
N ASP A 511 17.30 -36.42 13.78
CA ASP A 511 18.30 -36.73 14.80
C ASP A 511 19.31 -37.82 14.37
N GLY A 512 19.71 -37.83 13.10
CA GLY A 512 20.62 -38.84 12.56
C GLY A 512 19.96 -40.07 11.92
N PHE A 513 18.65 -40.28 12.11
CA PHE A 513 17.95 -41.50 11.69
C PHE A 513 17.03 -41.26 10.48
N SER A 514 16.99 -42.21 9.55
CA SER A 514 16.08 -42.15 8.40
C SER A 514 14.63 -42.30 8.86
N VAL A 515 13.79 -41.31 8.55
CA VAL A 515 12.35 -41.29 8.84
C VAL A 515 11.54 -41.71 7.62
N SER A 516 11.93 -41.23 6.44
CA SER A 516 11.28 -41.57 5.17
C SER A 516 12.28 -41.50 4.02
N ASP A 517 12.18 -42.46 3.10
CA ASP A 517 12.93 -42.53 1.84
C ASP A 517 12.14 -41.96 0.64
N ASN A 518 10.91 -41.49 0.87
CA ASN A 518 10.08 -40.83 -0.14
C ASN A 518 9.24 -39.72 0.52
N PHE A 519 9.91 -38.85 1.26
CA PHE A 519 9.29 -37.67 1.84
C PHE A 519 8.76 -36.75 0.73
N GLU A 520 7.52 -36.32 0.84
CA GLU A 520 6.92 -35.38 -0.11
C GLU A 520 6.68 -34.03 0.58
N PRO A 521 7.60 -33.05 0.40
CA PRO A 521 7.39 -31.71 0.93
C PRO A 521 6.09 -31.11 0.39
N PRO A 522 5.33 -30.35 1.20
CA PRO A 522 4.09 -29.76 0.74
C PRO A 522 4.37 -28.76 -0.38
N SER A 523 3.61 -28.86 -1.48
CA SER A 523 3.62 -27.81 -2.48
C SER A 523 2.95 -26.54 -1.95
N LYS A 524 2.94 -25.46 -2.76
CA LYS A 524 2.12 -24.30 -2.42
C LYS A 524 0.64 -24.72 -2.36
N PRO A 525 -0.16 -24.18 -1.42
CA PRO A 525 -1.62 -24.33 -1.44
C PRO A 525 -2.18 -23.87 -2.80
N GLU A 526 -3.16 -24.59 -3.35
CA GLU A 526 -3.63 -24.33 -4.73
C GLU A 526 -4.38 -23.01 -4.86
N ARG A 527 -5.25 -22.70 -3.90
CA ARG A 527 -6.09 -21.51 -3.93
C ARG A 527 -6.41 -21.03 -2.53
N VAL A 528 -6.40 -19.72 -2.35
CA VAL A 528 -6.90 -19.03 -1.17
C VAL A 528 -8.03 -18.14 -1.65
N THR A 529 -9.25 -18.44 -1.22
CA THR A 529 -10.44 -17.64 -1.57
C THR A 529 -11.08 -17.11 -0.30
N VAL A 530 -11.53 -15.87 -0.33
CA VAL A 530 -12.32 -15.32 0.78
C VAL A 530 -13.71 -15.96 0.76
N SER A 531 -14.10 -16.58 1.87
CA SER A 531 -15.43 -17.19 2.04
C SER A 531 -16.40 -16.28 2.77
N ASP A 532 -15.92 -15.53 3.76
CA ASP A 532 -16.74 -14.60 4.55
C ASP A 532 -15.91 -13.38 4.98
N VAL A 533 -16.55 -12.22 5.00
CA VAL A 533 -15.92 -10.94 5.37
C VAL A 533 -16.75 -10.28 6.47
N SER A 534 -16.06 -9.92 7.56
CA SER A 534 -16.58 -9.11 8.66
C SER A 534 -15.94 -7.71 8.63
N TYR A 535 -16.31 -6.87 9.58
CA TYR A 535 -15.71 -5.55 9.78
C TYR A 535 -14.28 -5.65 10.35
N ASN A 536 -13.99 -6.70 11.12
CA ASN A 536 -12.70 -6.89 11.79
C ASN A 536 -12.08 -8.28 11.54
N SER A 537 -12.65 -9.07 10.64
CA SER A 537 -12.13 -10.39 10.33
C SER A 537 -12.43 -10.80 8.90
N VAL A 538 -11.58 -11.64 8.32
CA VAL A 538 -11.79 -12.26 7.02
C VAL A 538 -11.58 -13.77 7.17
N THR A 539 -12.56 -14.56 6.73
CA THR A 539 -12.46 -16.01 6.69
C THR A 539 -12.03 -16.44 5.29
N LEU A 540 -10.95 -17.21 5.25
CA LEU A 540 -10.33 -17.74 4.04
C LEU A 540 -10.65 -19.22 3.93
N LYS A 541 -11.07 -19.66 2.75
CA LYS A 541 -11.09 -21.06 2.36
C LYS A 541 -9.80 -21.41 1.64
N ILE A 542 -9.03 -22.33 2.23
CA ILE A 542 -7.71 -22.74 1.77
C ILE A 542 -7.85 -24.10 1.10
N SER A 543 -7.56 -24.17 -0.19
CA SER A 543 -7.46 -25.44 -0.89
C SER A 543 -6.11 -26.09 -0.55
N PRO A 544 -6.10 -27.39 -0.18
CA PRO A 544 -4.87 -28.08 0.18
C PRO A 544 -3.85 -28.06 -0.97
N PRO A 545 -2.56 -28.20 -0.68
CA PRO A 545 -1.55 -28.29 -1.72
C PRO A 545 -1.72 -29.58 -2.53
N ARG A 546 -1.26 -29.57 -3.78
CA ARG A 546 -1.34 -30.72 -4.68
C ARG A 546 -0.46 -31.89 -4.24
N PHE A 547 0.67 -31.60 -3.59
CA PHE A 547 1.64 -32.59 -3.12
C PHE A 547 1.90 -32.40 -1.62
N GLY A 548 2.21 -33.47 -0.89
CA GLY A 548 2.60 -33.43 0.52
C GLY A 548 1.47 -33.15 1.52
N VAL A 549 0.22 -33.49 1.18
CA VAL A 549 -0.98 -33.23 2.02
C VAL A 549 -0.97 -33.99 3.35
N GLU A 550 -0.44 -35.22 3.34
CA GLU A 550 -0.43 -36.10 4.51
C GLU A 550 0.42 -35.54 5.66
N GLY A 551 1.50 -34.82 5.33
CA GLY A 551 2.46 -34.25 6.30
C GLY A 551 2.04 -32.91 6.93
N ILE A 552 0.90 -32.34 6.56
CA ILE A 552 0.47 -31.01 7.03
C ILE A 552 -0.10 -31.09 8.44
N THR A 553 0.39 -30.24 9.34
CA THR A 553 -0.11 -30.06 10.71
C THR A 553 -1.04 -28.86 10.87
N SER A 554 -0.75 -27.76 10.17
CA SER A 554 -1.49 -26.50 10.25
C SER A 554 -1.22 -25.64 9.00
N TYR A 555 -1.90 -24.50 8.87
CA TYR A 555 -1.61 -23.49 7.86
C TYR A 555 -1.13 -22.19 8.54
N CYS A 556 -0.11 -21.55 7.99
CA CYS A 556 0.30 -20.20 8.38
C CYS A 556 -0.32 -19.22 7.38
N VAL A 557 -1.18 -18.33 7.86
CA VAL A 557 -1.85 -17.30 7.07
C VAL A 557 -1.11 -15.99 7.29
N GLU A 558 -0.58 -15.42 6.22
CA GLU A 558 0.04 -14.10 6.22
C GLU A 558 -0.91 -13.08 5.59
N TYR A 559 -0.96 -11.86 6.13
CA TYR A 559 -1.80 -10.76 5.63
C TYR A 559 -1.09 -9.41 5.67
N CYS A 560 -1.41 -8.53 4.73
CA CYS A 560 -0.91 -7.15 4.68
C CYS A 560 -1.98 -6.19 4.16
N VAL A 561 -1.88 -4.90 4.52
CA VAL A 561 -2.72 -3.84 3.96
C VAL A 561 -2.27 -3.57 2.53
N CYS A 562 -3.22 -3.38 1.60
CA CYS A 562 -2.90 -3.05 0.21
C CYS A 562 -2.05 -1.77 0.11
N GLY A 563 -0.83 -1.89 -0.42
CA GLY A 563 0.10 -0.76 -0.61
C GLY A 563 1.11 -0.53 0.52
N GLU A 564 1.07 -1.32 1.60
CA GLU A 564 2.08 -1.27 2.66
C GLU A 564 3.10 -2.42 2.56
N ASP A 565 4.35 -2.13 2.91
CA ASP A 565 5.43 -3.14 2.99
C ASP A 565 5.48 -3.77 4.39
N GLY A 566 4.84 -4.93 4.57
CA GLY A 566 4.95 -5.70 5.83
C GLY A 566 3.85 -6.76 5.99
N TRP A 567 4.23 -8.04 5.94
CA TRP A 567 3.31 -9.16 6.18
C TRP A 567 3.23 -9.50 7.67
N GLN A 568 2.02 -9.53 8.22
CA GLN A 568 1.72 -10.10 9.53
C GLN A 568 1.36 -11.58 9.38
N GLN A 569 1.50 -12.38 10.43
CA GLN A 569 1.26 -13.84 10.37
C GLN A 569 0.37 -14.34 11.51
N THR A 570 -0.51 -15.29 11.20
CA THR A 570 -1.33 -16.03 12.17
C THR A 570 -1.32 -17.52 11.82
N THR A 571 -1.48 -18.39 12.82
CA THR A 571 -1.55 -19.84 12.62
C THR A 571 -3.00 -20.31 12.63
N ALA A 572 -3.39 -21.04 11.60
CA ALA A 572 -4.69 -21.67 11.46
C ALA A 572 -4.59 -23.19 11.62
N PRO A 573 -5.58 -23.85 12.26
CA PRO A 573 -5.63 -25.31 12.34
C PRO A 573 -5.71 -25.95 10.94
N LYS A 574 -5.54 -27.28 10.84
CA LYS A 574 -5.65 -28.06 9.58
C LYS A 574 -7.05 -28.01 8.91
N ALA A 575 -7.96 -27.16 9.38
CA ALA A 575 -9.25 -26.95 8.76
C ALA A 575 -9.09 -26.26 7.39
N GLU A 576 -10.00 -26.54 6.47
CA GLU A 576 -10.06 -25.87 5.16
C GLU A 576 -10.47 -24.40 5.27
N GLU A 577 -10.84 -23.93 6.46
CA GLU A 577 -11.26 -22.56 6.74
C GLU A 577 -10.40 -21.94 7.85
N ALA A 578 -9.90 -20.73 7.61
CA ALA A 578 -9.07 -19.97 8.52
C ALA A 578 -9.60 -18.54 8.66
N THR A 579 -9.90 -18.11 9.88
CA THR A 579 -10.36 -16.73 10.15
C THR A 579 -9.21 -15.89 10.68
N VAL A 580 -8.87 -14.82 9.96
CA VAL A 580 -7.95 -13.78 10.41
C VAL A 580 -8.78 -12.69 11.11
N SER A 581 -8.54 -12.48 12.40
CA SER A 581 -9.27 -11.50 13.24
C SER A 581 -8.40 -10.31 13.64
N GLY A 582 -9.03 -9.20 14.07
CA GLY A 582 -8.33 -8.00 14.51
C GLY A 582 -7.93 -7.06 13.37
N LEU A 583 -8.61 -7.17 12.22
CA LEU A 583 -8.43 -6.30 11.06
C LEU A 583 -9.16 -4.97 11.25
N SER A 584 -8.73 -3.92 10.56
CA SER A 584 -9.36 -2.61 10.60
C SER A 584 -10.59 -2.57 9.68
N PRO A 585 -11.68 -1.89 10.05
CA PRO A 585 -12.86 -1.72 9.19
C PRO A 585 -12.57 -0.86 7.95
N ASN A 586 -13.34 -1.05 6.88
CA ASN A 586 -13.22 -0.35 5.60
C ASN A 586 -11.81 -0.38 4.95
N THR A 587 -11.00 -1.40 5.24
CA THR A 587 -9.59 -1.48 4.84
C THR A 587 -9.37 -2.66 3.89
N GLU A 588 -8.60 -2.44 2.81
CA GLU A 588 -8.26 -3.50 1.87
C GLU A 588 -7.04 -4.30 2.33
N TYR A 589 -7.21 -5.62 2.41
CA TYR A 589 -6.16 -6.56 2.77
C TYR A 589 -5.88 -7.55 1.65
N MET A 590 -4.63 -7.99 1.58
CA MET A 590 -4.18 -9.11 0.76
C MET A 590 -3.74 -10.25 1.67
N PHE A 591 -4.04 -11.49 1.28
CA PHE A 591 -3.75 -12.68 2.07
C PHE A 591 -2.91 -13.68 1.27
N ARG A 592 -2.00 -14.39 1.94
CA ARG A 592 -1.32 -15.56 1.38
C ARG A 592 -1.17 -16.64 2.45
N CYS A 593 -1.24 -17.91 2.06
CA CYS A 593 -1.19 -19.04 2.99
C CYS A 593 0.00 -19.94 2.70
N ARG A 594 0.59 -20.52 3.75
CA ARG A 594 1.66 -21.52 3.71
C ARG A 594 1.22 -22.77 4.44
N ALA A 595 1.51 -23.95 3.90
CA ALA A 595 1.34 -25.20 4.64
C ALA A 595 2.44 -25.33 5.71
N VAL A 596 2.10 -25.86 6.89
CA VAL A 596 3.04 -26.13 7.98
C VAL A 596 3.15 -27.64 8.16
N THR A 597 4.38 -28.14 8.29
CA THR A 597 4.68 -29.55 8.60
C THR A 597 5.53 -29.63 9.88
N PRO A 598 5.68 -30.83 10.49
CA PRO A 598 6.59 -31.00 11.63
C PRO A 598 8.04 -30.63 11.31
N VAL A 599 8.42 -30.70 10.02
CA VAL A 599 9.77 -30.40 9.55
C VAL A 599 9.95 -28.89 9.33
N GLY A 600 9.01 -28.22 8.67
CA GLY A 600 9.11 -26.80 8.32
C GLY A 600 7.93 -26.27 7.50
N LEU A 601 8.09 -25.04 6.99
CA LEU A 601 7.06 -24.32 6.23
C LEU A 601 7.13 -24.64 4.73
N GLY A 602 5.98 -24.87 4.12
CA GLY A 602 5.81 -24.94 2.67
C GLY A 602 5.79 -23.55 2.01
N PRO A 603 6.01 -23.49 0.68
CA PRO A 603 6.00 -22.24 -0.06
C PRO A 603 4.63 -21.55 0.00
N ALA A 604 4.64 -20.22 -0.07
CA ALA A 604 3.41 -19.42 -0.04
C ALA A 604 2.54 -19.64 -1.28
N ALA A 605 1.23 -19.70 -1.06
CA ALA A 605 0.23 -19.61 -2.11
C ALA A 605 0.35 -18.27 -2.87
N GLN A 606 -0.26 -18.22 -4.04
CA GLN A 606 -0.45 -16.95 -4.73
C GLN A 606 -1.24 -16.01 -3.81
N VAL A 607 -0.84 -14.74 -3.77
CA VAL A 607 -1.54 -13.72 -3.00
C VAL A 607 -2.98 -13.62 -3.51
N SER A 608 -3.93 -13.56 -2.58
CA SER A 608 -5.35 -13.42 -2.89
C SER A 608 -5.63 -12.09 -3.59
N ASP A 609 -6.78 -12.01 -4.25
CA ASP A 609 -7.30 -10.71 -4.68
C ASP A 609 -7.55 -9.81 -3.45
N PRO A 610 -7.38 -8.48 -3.57
CA PRO A 610 -7.68 -7.53 -2.51
C PRO A 610 -9.09 -7.74 -1.97
N SER A 611 -9.22 -7.80 -0.65
CA SER A 611 -10.50 -7.97 0.02
C SER A 611 -10.69 -6.86 1.04
N LYS A 612 -11.72 -6.04 0.82
CA LYS A 612 -12.08 -4.92 1.69
C LYS A 612 -12.94 -5.42 2.85
N THR A 613 -12.52 -5.16 4.09
CA THR A 613 -13.36 -5.42 5.28
C THR A 613 -14.63 -4.56 5.25
N LEU A 614 -15.67 -5.02 5.94
CA LEU A 614 -16.94 -4.29 5.97
C LEU A 614 -16.78 -2.89 6.60
N PRO A 615 -17.61 -1.92 6.21
CA PRO A 615 -17.45 -0.53 6.59
C PRO A 615 -17.62 -0.28 8.10
N CYS A 616 -18.42 -1.09 8.79
CA CYS A 616 -18.66 -0.99 10.22
C CYS A 616 -19.11 -2.31 10.83
N SER A 617 -18.98 -2.41 12.15
CA SER A 617 -19.56 -3.48 12.96
C SER A 617 -21.09 -3.54 12.82
N PRO A 618 -21.73 -4.71 13.07
CA PRO A 618 -23.19 -4.77 13.13
C PRO A 618 -23.77 -3.78 14.14
N PRO A 619 -25.00 -3.27 13.91
CA PRO A 619 -25.73 -2.56 14.94
C PRO A 619 -25.83 -3.38 16.23
N GLY A 620 -25.91 -2.70 17.37
CA GLY A 620 -26.13 -3.36 18.66
C GLY A 620 -27.42 -4.18 18.69
N THR A 621 -27.52 -5.12 19.63
CA THR A 621 -28.66 -6.02 19.74
C THR A 621 -29.97 -5.23 19.79
N PRO A 622 -30.95 -5.52 18.91
CA PRO A 622 -32.24 -4.83 18.92
C PRO A 622 -32.98 -5.09 20.23
N GLN A 623 -33.36 -4.02 20.93
CA GLN A 623 -34.24 -4.01 22.09
C GLN A 623 -35.68 -3.86 21.63
N THR A 624 -36.61 -4.58 22.26
CA THR A 624 -38.00 -4.61 21.79
C THR A 624 -39.05 -4.55 22.88
N GLU A 625 -40.14 -3.86 22.55
CA GLU A 625 -41.37 -3.82 23.35
C GLU A 625 -42.55 -4.23 22.48
N SER A 626 -43.31 -5.23 22.94
CA SER A 626 -44.47 -5.79 22.23
C SER A 626 -45.79 -5.30 22.83
N ASN A 627 -46.75 -4.96 21.97
CA ASN A 627 -48.14 -4.79 22.33
C ASN A 627 -49.02 -5.83 21.61
N SER A 628 -50.35 -5.65 21.60
CA SER A 628 -51.30 -6.58 21.01
C SER A 628 -51.27 -6.64 19.47
N SER A 629 -50.74 -5.61 18.78
CA SER A 629 -50.78 -5.53 17.31
C SER A 629 -49.54 -4.89 16.66
N GLU A 630 -48.51 -4.56 17.43
CA GLU A 630 -47.31 -3.82 17.03
C GLU A 630 -46.11 -4.20 17.90
N ILE A 631 -44.91 -4.08 17.33
CA ILE A 631 -43.64 -4.26 18.02
C ILE A 631 -42.78 -3.01 17.81
N SER A 632 -42.33 -2.39 18.90
CA SER A 632 -41.36 -1.29 18.88
C SER A 632 -39.95 -1.85 19.02
N ILE A 633 -39.03 -1.44 18.15
CA ILE A 633 -37.66 -1.93 18.08
C ILE A 633 -36.69 -0.74 18.14
N SER A 634 -35.61 -0.87 18.91
CA SER A 634 -34.52 0.11 18.96
C SER A 634 -33.16 -0.59 19.06
N TRP A 635 -32.10 -0.03 18.48
CA TRP A 635 -30.76 -0.61 18.53
C TRP A 635 -29.70 0.46 18.81
N GLU A 636 -28.50 0.01 19.17
CA GLU A 636 -27.34 0.89 19.33
C GLU A 636 -26.57 1.03 18.00
N LYS A 637 -25.88 2.16 17.83
CA LYS A 637 -24.99 2.38 16.67
C LYS A 637 -23.86 1.35 16.66
N PRO A 638 -23.33 1.00 15.47
CA PRO A 638 -22.08 0.24 15.36
C PRO A 638 -20.99 0.78 16.27
N ALA A 639 -20.38 -0.10 17.07
CA ALA A 639 -19.32 0.26 18.02
C ALA A 639 -18.02 0.68 17.30
N GLU A 640 -17.73 0.01 16.19
CA GLU A 640 -16.58 0.29 15.32
C GLU A 640 -17.06 0.71 13.93
N ILE A 641 -16.58 1.86 13.46
CA ILE A 641 -16.85 2.45 12.15
C ILE A 641 -15.50 2.72 11.48
N GLY A 642 -15.36 2.33 10.21
CA GLY A 642 -14.16 2.55 9.43
C GLY A 642 -13.87 4.02 9.24
N GLN A 643 -12.60 4.34 9.01
CA GLN A 643 -12.17 5.71 8.75
C GLN A 643 -12.90 6.27 7.52
N ASP A 644 -13.41 7.49 7.64
CA ASP A 644 -14.19 8.22 6.60
C ASP A 644 -15.52 7.57 6.17
N VAL A 645 -16.05 6.61 6.95
CA VAL A 645 -17.36 5.99 6.71
C VAL A 645 -18.49 6.75 7.44
N HIS A 646 -19.59 7.01 6.74
CA HIS A 646 -20.81 7.57 7.32
C HIS A 646 -22.01 6.63 7.15
N ILE A 647 -22.76 6.40 8.23
CA ILE A 647 -24.01 5.62 8.21
C ILE A 647 -25.12 6.49 7.63
N LEU A 648 -25.72 6.07 6.51
CA LEU A 648 -26.79 6.82 5.84
C LEU A 648 -28.18 6.38 6.29
N SER A 649 -28.40 5.07 6.47
CA SER A 649 -29.68 4.52 6.92
C SER A 649 -29.53 3.13 7.55
N TYR A 650 -30.60 2.61 8.14
CA TYR A 650 -30.70 1.25 8.68
C TYR A 650 -31.79 0.46 7.95
N ILE A 651 -31.50 -0.81 7.68
CA ILE A 651 -32.42 -1.76 7.06
C ILE A 651 -32.87 -2.76 8.14
N ILE A 652 -34.17 -2.87 8.36
CA ILE A 652 -34.78 -3.79 9.32
C ILE A 652 -35.54 -4.86 8.53
N GLU A 653 -35.38 -6.11 8.95
CA GLU A 653 -35.99 -7.27 8.33
C GLU A 653 -36.77 -8.05 9.40
N TYR A 654 -38.04 -8.36 9.13
CA TYR A 654 -38.90 -9.13 10.05
C TYR A 654 -39.75 -10.19 9.33
N THR A 655 -40.13 -11.24 10.05
CA THR A 655 -40.99 -12.32 9.53
C THR A 655 -41.80 -12.99 10.63
N GLU A 656 -42.96 -13.55 10.27
CA GLU A 656 -43.84 -14.31 11.17
C GLU A 656 -43.26 -15.71 11.40
N MET A 657 -43.29 -16.18 12.64
CA MET A 657 -42.81 -17.52 12.97
C MET A 657 -43.98 -18.52 12.98
N ASP A 658 -44.15 -19.23 11.87
CA ASP A 658 -44.87 -20.50 11.84
C ASP A 658 -43.94 -21.63 12.34
N GLY A 659 -44.48 -22.61 13.06
CA GLY A 659 -43.73 -23.60 13.84
C GLY A 659 -42.50 -24.25 13.16
N ASP A 660 -41.47 -24.45 14.00
CA ASP A 660 -40.19 -25.20 13.85
C ASP A 660 -39.97 -26.00 12.53
N ASP A 661 -39.45 -25.36 11.46
CA ASP A 661 -38.17 -25.69 10.76
C ASP A 661 -38.01 -25.06 9.34
N LYS A 662 -36.79 -24.52 9.10
CA LYS A 662 -35.99 -24.34 7.86
C LYS A 662 -36.31 -23.33 6.73
N ALA A 663 -35.32 -22.43 6.60
CA ALA A 663 -34.50 -22.06 5.43
C ALA A 663 -34.99 -21.05 4.39
N ASP A 664 -36.29 -20.87 4.11
CA ASP A 664 -36.77 -19.89 3.12
C ASP A 664 -37.86 -18.96 3.69
N LEU A 665 -37.57 -18.31 4.82
CA LEU A 665 -38.48 -17.28 5.37
C LEU A 665 -38.42 -16.03 4.48
N GLN A 666 -39.55 -15.63 3.91
CA GLN A 666 -39.67 -14.33 3.26
C GLN A 666 -39.62 -13.25 4.34
N TRP A 667 -38.54 -12.48 4.33
CA TRP A 667 -38.35 -11.35 5.23
C TRP A 667 -38.99 -10.10 4.64
N ASN A 668 -39.88 -9.48 5.41
CA ASN A 668 -40.39 -8.15 5.11
C ASN A 668 -39.32 -7.12 5.48
N GLN A 669 -38.96 -6.27 4.53
CA GLN A 669 -37.90 -5.27 4.70
C GLN A 669 -38.47 -3.87 4.85
N MET A 670 -37.89 -3.09 5.75
CA MET A 670 -38.18 -1.67 5.94
C MET A 670 -36.88 -0.88 6.14
N VAL A 671 -36.87 0.39 5.74
CA VAL A 671 -35.70 1.27 5.86
C VAL A 671 -36.03 2.40 6.83
N SER A 672 -35.12 2.69 7.75
CA SER A 672 -35.24 3.79 8.71
C SER A 672 -34.01 4.70 8.65
N GLY A 673 -34.21 6.01 8.74
CA GLY A 673 -33.13 6.99 8.93
C GLY A 673 -32.70 7.15 10.39
N SER A 674 -33.35 6.45 11.33
CA SER A 674 -33.11 6.54 12.77
C SER A 674 -32.92 5.16 13.41
N GLU A 675 -32.36 5.12 14.62
CA GLU A 675 -32.04 3.90 15.37
C GLU A 675 -33.25 3.23 16.06
N LYS A 676 -34.47 3.63 15.69
CA LYS A 676 -35.72 3.19 16.31
C LYS A 676 -36.82 3.07 15.27
N VAL A 677 -37.63 2.02 15.36
CA VAL A 677 -38.74 1.80 14.43
C VAL A 677 -39.88 0.97 15.01
N ILE A 678 -41.09 1.15 14.49
CA ILE A 678 -42.30 0.42 14.92
C ILE A 678 -42.80 -0.42 13.75
N ILE A 679 -43.01 -1.72 14.00
CA ILE A 679 -43.66 -2.64 13.07
C ILE A 679 -45.13 -2.77 13.47
N SER A 680 -46.03 -2.31 12.61
CA SER A 680 -47.49 -2.27 12.86
C SER A 680 -48.25 -3.29 12.03
N GLY A 681 -49.47 -3.66 12.46
CA GLY A 681 -50.35 -4.56 11.72
C GLY A 681 -50.09 -6.04 11.97
N LEU A 682 -49.52 -6.36 13.13
CA LEU A 682 -49.18 -7.71 13.55
C LEU A 682 -50.39 -8.39 14.20
N GLN A 683 -50.45 -9.72 14.08
CA GLN A 683 -51.49 -10.52 14.72
C GLN A 683 -51.24 -10.61 16.23
N SER A 684 -52.30 -10.59 17.04
CA SER A 684 -52.22 -10.74 18.49
C SER A 684 -51.88 -12.17 18.88
N GLU A 685 -51.06 -12.33 19.92
CA GLU A 685 -50.56 -13.63 20.41
C GLU A 685 -49.69 -14.41 19.39
N THR A 686 -49.06 -13.71 18.44
CA THR A 686 -48.22 -14.30 17.36
C THR A 686 -46.74 -13.98 17.56
N GLY A 687 -45.85 -14.93 17.26
CA GLY A 687 -44.40 -14.77 17.32
C GLY A 687 -43.78 -14.23 16.02
N TYR A 688 -42.83 -13.31 16.15
CA TYR A 688 -42.10 -12.68 15.04
C TYR A 688 -40.58 -12.73 15.30
N ALA A 689 -39.80 -12.87 14.22
CA ALA A 689 -38.34 -12.74 14.24
C ALA A 689 -37.90 -11.44 13.57
N VAL A 690 -36.94 -10.71 14.16
CA VAL A 690 -36.48 -9.41 13.66
C VAL A 690 -34.96 -9.25 13.71
N ARG A 691 -34.37 -8.62 12.68
CA ARG A 691 -32.93 -8.27 12.59
C ARG A 691 -32.69 -6.92 11.90
N VAL A 692 -31.53 -6.31 12.13
CA VAL A 692 -31.19 -4.94 11.64
C VAL A 692 -29.78 -4.90 11.03
N ARG A 693 -29.56 -4.15 9.94
CA ARG A 693 -28.23 -3.87 9.37
C ARG A 693 -28.07 -2.40 8.96
N CYS A 694 -26.84 -1.90 8.89
CA CYS A 694 -26.50 -0.55 8.46
C CYS A 694 -26.31 -0.47 6.93
N ASP A 695 -26.68 0.66 6.35
CA ASP A 695 -26.32 1.06 4.98
C ASP A 695 -25.43 2.32 5.02
N CYS A 696 -24.18 2.17 4.57
CA CYS A 696 -23.17 3.22 4.52
C CYS A 696 -22.97 3.77 3.08
N GLY A 697 -23.91 3.52 2.17
CA GLY A 697 -23.85 4.06 0.81
C GLY A 697 -22.75 3.41 -0.04
N VAL A 698 -21.79 4.22 -0.51
CA VAL A 698 -20.72 3.77 -1.42
C VAL A 698 -19.73 2.80 -0.77
N ASP A 699 -19.58 2.87 0.56
CA ASP A 699 -18.71 1.98 1.33
C ASP A 699 -19.36 0.61 1.64
N GLY A 700 -20.64 0.44 1.30
CA GLY A 700 -21.37 -0.82 1.43
C GLY A 700 -22.24 -0.93 2.68
N ARG A 701 -22.59 -2.16 3.07
CA ARG A 701 -23.53 -2.47 4.17
C ARG A 701 -22.84 -3.28 5.27
N SER A 702 -23.32 -3.16 6.51
CA SER A 702 -22.84 -4.02 7.62
C SER A 702 -23.46 -5.42 7.55
N LYS A 703 -22.93 -6.36 8.34
CA LYS A 703 -23.65 -7.59 8.70
C LYS A 703 -24.92 -7.28 9.49
N GLU A 704 -25.86 -8.23 9.48
CA GLU A 704 -27.07 -8.19 10.29
C GLU A 704 -26.76 -8.32 11.78
N SER A 705 -27.56 -7.66 12.61
CA SER A 705 -27.56 -7.81 14.06
C SER A 705 -28.14 -9.16 14.47
N ILE A 706 -27.99 -9.50 15.77
CA ILE A 706 -28.56 -10.72 16.34
C ILE A 706 -30.08 -10.73 16.10
N THR A 707 -30.57 -11.83 15.52
CA THR A 707 -32.01 -12.01 15.31
C THR A 707 -32.70 -12.26 16.65
N ILE A 708 -33.69 -11.44 16.95
CA ILE A 708 -34.50 -11.55 18.16
C ILE A 708 -35.87 -12.16 17.84
N LYS A 709 -36.40 -12.95 18.78
CA LYS A 709 -37.73 -13.56 18.70
C LYS A 709 -38.65 -12.92 19.73
N ILE A 710 -39.82 -12.43 19.33
CA ILE A 710 -40.75 -11.73 20.20
C ILE A 710 -42.21 -12.02 19.83
N SER A 711 -43.12 -12.00 20.81
CA SER A 711 -44.56 -12.26 20.62
C SER A 711 -45.42 -11.07 21.06
N THR A 712 -46.53 -10.84 20.36
CA THR A 712 -47.54 -9.83 20.71
C THR A 712 -48.40 -10.24 21.92
N THR A 713 -48.96 -9.27 22.66
CA THR A 713 -49.64 -9.48 23.96
C THR A 713 -51.19 -9.53 23.88
N LYS A 714 -51.85 -10.00 24.95
CA LYS A 714 -53.33 -10.11 25.05
C LYS A 714 -53.99 -8.80 25.49
N ARG A 715 -55.17 -8.45 24.93
CA ARG A 715 -55.92 -7.20 25.19
C ARG A 715 -57.00 -7.37 26.29
N GLU A 716 -56.97 -6.58 27.37
CA GLU A 716 -57.86 -6.73 28.57
C GLU A 716 -59.09 -5.79 28.65
N PHE A 717 -59.08 -4.59 28.05
CA PHE A 717 -60.21 -3.63 28.05
C PHE A 717 -60.59 -3.20 26.63
N GLU A 718 -61.89 -2.99 26.36
CA GLU A 718 -62.42 -2.67 25.03
C GLU A 718 -62.29 -1.17 24.67
N ARG A 719 -62.49 -0.24 25.62
CA ARG A 719 -62.28 1.22 25.46
C ARG A 719 -61.33 1.78 26.53
N LEU A 720 -60.44 2.68 26.12
CA LEU A 720 -59.48 3.35 27.01
C LEU A 720 -60.15 4.25 28.07
N ALA A 721 -61.27 4.87 27.69
CA ALA A 721 -62.13 5.67 28.56
C ALA A 721 -62.48 4.97 29.88
N ASP A 722 -62.83 3.68 29.80
CA ASP A 722 -63.27 2.88 30.95
C ASP A 722 -62.10 2.50 31.87
N TYR A 723 -60.95 2.18 31.27
CA TYR A 723 -59.71 1.97 32.02
C TYR A 723 -59.30 3.22 32.79
N LEU A 724 -59.31 4.40 32.14
CA LEU A 724 -58.94 5.66 32.79
C LEU A 724 -59.93 6.07 33.88
N LYS A 725 -61.22 5.77 33.72
CA LYS A 725 -62.23 5.97 34.77
C LYS A 725 -61.92 5.13 36.01
N HIS A 726 -61.54 3.86 35.83
CA HIS A 726 -61.23 2.95 36.93
C HIS A 726 -60.08 3.43 37.82
N ILE A 727 -59.10 4.15 37.25
CA ILE A 727 -57.91 4.65 37.96
C ILE A 727 -58.00 6.13 38.38
N SER A 728 -59.08 6.85 38.04
CA SER A 728 -59.23 8.30 38.28
C SER A 728 -60.02 8.62 39.54
N LYS A 729 -59.73 9.76 40.19
CA LYS A 729 -60.45 10.24 41.39
C LYS A 729 -61.64 11.12 41.00
N ASN A 730 -62.79 10.93 41.67
CA ASN A 730 -64.00 11.72 41.46
C ASN A 730 -63.87 13.14 42.05
N ILE A 731 -64.31 14.18 41.31
CA ILE A 731 -64.25 15.60 41.73
C ILE A 731 -65.61 16.09 42.23
N ASN A 732 -66.69 15.80 41.51
CA ASN A 732 -68.08 16.11 41.90
C ASN A 732 -69.04 15.01 41.43
N SER A 733 -70.22 14.97 42.04
CA SER A 733 -71.31 14.04 41.73
C SER A 733 -72.43 14.65 40.89
N ASP A 734 -72.20 15.84 40.30
CA ASP A 734 -73.13 16.49 39.38
C ASP A 734 -73.20 15.74 38.04
N SER A 735 -74.24 16.00 37.24
CA SER A 735 -74.42 15.39 35.91
C SER A 735 -73.89 16.35 34.83
N PRO A 736 -72.88 15.98 34.02
CA PRO A 736 -72.12 14.72 34.02
C PRO A 736 -71.02 14.67 35.09
N THR A 737 -70.71 13.46 35.56
CA THR A 737 -69.77 13.24 36.68
C THR A 737 -68.32 13.55 36.28
N LEU A 738 -67.63 14.45 37.01
CA LEU A 738 -66.28 14.86 36.67
C LEU A 738 -65.20 14.01 37.38
N TYR A 739 -64.25 13.50 36.59
CA TYR A 739 -63.09 12.75 37.08
C TYR A 739 -61.78 13.52 36.84
N LYS A 740 -60.88 13.48 37.83
CA LYS A 740 -59.53 14.03 37.71
C LYS A 740 -58.61 13.00 37.08
N LEU A 741 -57.99 13.36 35.96
CA LEU A 741 -56.98 12.51 35.30
C LEU A 741 -55.74 12.33 36.20
N PRO A 742 -55.21 11.11 36.34
CA PRO A 742 -54.05 10.82 37.18
C PRO A 742 -52.76 11.28 36.50
N LEU A 743 -52.42 12.56 36.70
CA LEU A 743 -51.17 13.14 36.22
C LEU A 743 -50.02 12.85 37.19
N LYS A 744 -48.87 12.44 36.66
CA LYS A 744 -47.61 12.35 37.41
C LYS A 744 -46.80 13.62 37.20
N GLU A 745 -46.58 14.36 38.28
CA GLU A 745 -45.69 15.54 38.28
C GLU A 745 -44.24 15.07 38.17
N LYS A 746 -43.50 15.62 37.19
CA LYS A 746 -42.06 15.42 37.04
C LYS A 746 -41.38 16.71 37.48
N HIS A 747 -40.56 16.64 38.54
CA HIS A 747 -39.79 17.79 39.00
C HIS A 747 -38.74 18.14 37.93
N ILE A 748 -38.78 19.37 37.42
CA ILE A 748 -37.76 19.87 36.49
C ILE A 748 -36.98 20.98 37.19
N ASP A 749 -35.66 20.98 37.03
CA ASP A 749 -34.75 22.04 37.51
C ASP A 749 -34.84 23.30 36.61
N ILE A 750 -36.06 23.82 36.41
CA ILE A 750 -36.33 25.03 35.65
C ILE A 750 -37.22 25.92 36.50
N ASP A 751 -36.62 26.96 37.06
CA ASP A 751 -37.29 27.97 37.88
C ASP A 751 -38.46 28.63 37.12
N GLY A 752 -39.68 28.47 37.64
CA GLY A 752 -40.94 28.98 37.08
C GLY A 752 -41.68 28.09 36.06
N CYS A 753 -41.32 26.81 35.91
CA CYS A 753 -41.98 25.86 34.99
C CYS A 753 -42.41 24.54 35.69
N ARG A 754 -43.55 23.97 35.30
CA ARG A 754 -44.04 22.65 35.79
C ARG A 754 -44.32 21.67 34.66
N MET A 755 -44.08 20.38 34.87
CA MET A 755 -44.38 19.35 33.88
C MET A 755 -45.17 18.17 34.45
N PHE A 756 -46.24 17.81 33.76
CA PHE A 756 -47.12 16.70 34.09
C PHE A 756 -47.10 15.67 32.96
N SER A 757 -47.15 14.38 33.32
CA SER A 757 -47.19 13.27 32.35
C SER A 757 -48.38 12.36 32.57
N LEU A 758 -49.04 11.95 31.48
CA LEU A 758 -50.14 10.99 31.43
C LEU A 758 -49.72 9.78 30.57
N GLY A 759 -49.79 8.59 31.14
CA GLY A 759 -49.41 7.33 30.47
C GLY A 759 -47.92 6.97 30.51
N LYS A 760 -47.58 5.72 30.15
CA LYS A 760 -46.18 5.27 29.97
C LYS A 760 -45.60 5.91 28.71
N ASP A 761 -44.28 6.12 28.67
CA ASP A 761 -43.62 6.73 27.51
C ASP A 761 -43.84 5.86 26.25
N SER A 762 -44.17 6.50 25.13
CA SER A 762 -44.53 5.83 23.87
C SER A 762 -43.49 6.16 22.80
N MET A 763 -43.24 5.19 21.91
CA MET A 763 -42.36 5.34 20.74
C MET A 763 -43.03 6.05 19.56
N ARG A 764 -44.35 6.30 19.65
CA ARG A 764 -45.08 7.04 18.61
C ARG A 764 -44.66 8.51 18.58
N HIS A 765 -44.63 9.07 17.38
CA HIS A 765 -44.32 10.48 17.12
C HIS A 765 -45.02 11.38 18.15
N ASN A 766 -44.27 12.28 18.77
CA ASN A 766 -44.80 13.25 19.73
C ASN A 766 -44.98 14.59 19.03
N ARG A 767 -46.21 15.10 19.02
CA ARG A 767 -46.56 16.41 18.49
C ARG A 767 -46.59 17.42 19.63
N THR A 768 -45.85 18.52 19.51
CA THR A 768 -45.77 19.58 20.50
C THR A 768 -46.53 20.80 20.04
N ILE A 769 -47.52 21.24 20.83
CA ILE A 769 -48.28 22.47 20.58
C ILE A 769 -48.04 23.47 21.72
N MET A 770 -47.99 24.76 21.38
CA MET A 770 -47.90 25.84 22.36
C MET A 770 -49.10 26.77 22.23
N LEU A 771 -49.83 26.97 23.33
CA LEU A 771 -51.04 27.79 23.37
C LEU A 771 -50.72 29.19 23.90
N LEU A 772 -51.03 30.21 23.11
CA LEU A 772 -50.77 31.63 23.38
C LEU A 772 -52.07 32.43 23.30
N GLY A 773 -52.31 33.36 24.22
CA GLY A 773 -53.48 34.24 24.13
C GLY A 773 -53.68 35.09 25.37
N ALA A 774 -54.48 36.15 25.24
CA ALA A 774 -54.79 37.05 26.35
C ALA A 774 -55.51 36.33 27.51
N THR A 775 -55.50 36.92 28.71
CA THR A 775 -56.32 36.47 29.84
C THR A 775 -57.80 36.49 29.44
N GLY A 776 -58.55 35.43 29.80
CA GLY A 776 -59.97 35.27 29.44
C GLY A 776 -60.26 34.71 28.03
N SER A 777 -59.25 34.39 27.21
CA SER A 777 -59.48 33.88 25.84
C SER A 777 -59.96 32.42 25.74
N GLY A 778 -60.14 31.71 26.86
CA GLY A 778 -60.67 30.33 26.88
C GLY A 778 -59.62 29.21 26.73
N LYS A 779 -58.33 29.48 26.96
CA LYS A 779 -57.22 28.50 26.82
C LYS A 779 -57.42 27.23 27.65
N SER A 780 -57.65 27.37 28.97
CA SER A 780 -57.79 26.23 29.88
C SER A 780 -59.00 25.35 29.56
N THR A 781 -60.12 25.96 29.16
CA THR A 781 -61.33 25.25 28.72
C THR A 781 -61.07 24.46 27.43
N LEU A 782 -60.31 25.03 26.50
CA LEU A 782 -59.93 24.38 25.25
C LEU A 782 -59.02 23.15 25.49
N ILE A 783 -58.05 23.28 26.39
CA ILE A 783 -57.15 22.18 26.78
C ILE A 783 -57.96 20.99 27.34
N ASN A 784 -58.91 21.26 28.24
CA ASN A 784 -59.80 20.22 28.77
C ASN A 784 -60.62 19.53 27.65
N GLY A 785 -61.09 20.31 26.66
CA GLY A 785 -61.80 19.77 25.50
C GLY A 785 -60.94 18.88 24.60
N MET A 786 -59.71 19.29 24.34
CA MET A 786 -58.74 18.51 23.57
C MET A 786 -58.50 17.13 24.20
N PHE A 787 -58.34 17.05 25.53
CA PHE A 787 -58.08 15.77 26.19
C PHE A 787 -59.29 14.82 26.22
N ASN A 788 -60.50 15.35 26.42
CA ASN A 788 -61.71 14.52 26.34
C ASN A 788 -61.90 13.93 24.92
N TYR A 789 -61.54 14.69 23.87
CA TYR A 789 -61.52 14.17 22.50
C TYR A 789 -60.46 13.06 22.31
N ILE A 790 -59.22 13.29 22.75
CA ILE A 790 -58.10 12.35 22.58
C ILE A 790 -58.40 10.98 23.22
N ILE A 791 -59.00 10.97 24.41
CA ILE A 791 -59.37 9.75 25.15
C ILE A 791 -60.55 9.01 24.49
N GLY A 792 -61.29 9.65 23.58
CA GLY A 792 -62.42 9.05 22.88
C GLY A 792 -63.72 9.06 23.70
N MET A 793 -64.00 10.17 24.40
CA MET A 793 -65.29 10.40 25.07
C MET A 793 -66.42 10.51 24.06
N GLU A 794 -67.57 9.92 24.39
CA GLU A 794 -68.81 9.98 23.62
C GLU A 794 -69.86 10.81 24.36
N TRP A 795 -70.80 11.43 23.63
CA TRP A 795 -71.88 12.24 24.20
C TRP A 795 -72.67 11.47 25.29
N LYS A 796 -72.93 10.18 25.03
CA LYS A 796 -73.67 9.27 25.91
C LYS A 796 -72.94 8.89 27.21
N ASP A 797 -71.64 9.12 27.31
CA ASP A 797 -70.88 8.79 28.52
C ASP A 797 -71.33 9.71 29.66
N ASN A 798 -71.77 9.14 30.79
CA ASN A 798 -72.26 9.90 31.95
C ASN A 798 -71.16 10.57 32.80
N PHE A 799 -69.95 10.61 32.27
CA PHE A 799 -68.77 11.16 32.95
C PHE A 799 -67.88 11.93 31.97
N ARG A 800 -67.11 12.88 32.51
CA ARG A 800 -66.12 13.68 31.77
C ARG A 800 -64.83 13.78 32.57
N PHE A 801 -63.72 14.03 31.89
CA PHE A 801 -62.43 14.26 32.53
C PHE A 801 -62.10 15.75 32.62
N LYS A 802 -61.55 16.19 33.76
CA LYS A 802 -61.02 17.54 33.94
C LYS A 802 -59.53 17.47 34.26
N LEU A 803 -58.71 18.10 33.42
CA LEU A 803 -57.25 18.13 33.54
C LEU A 803 -56.79 19.33 34.39
N ILE A 804 -57.31 20.52 34.08
CA ILE A 804 -56.98 21.78 34.75
C ILE A 804 -58.10 22.14 35.75
N HIS A 805 -57.75 22.33 37.02
CA HIS A 805 -58.68 22.80 38.05
C HIS A 805 -58.56 24.32 38.22
N GLU A 806 -59.65 25.05 38.05
CA GLU A 806 -59.69 26.52 38.24
C GLU A 806 -59.89 26.82 39.73
N ASP A 807 -59.18 27.83 40.24
CA ASP A 807 -59.25 28.24 41.64
C ASP A 807 -60.36 29.30 41.77
N LEU A 808 -61.49 28.97 42.39
CA LEU A 808 -62.69 29.81 42.45
C LEU A 808 -62.47 31.16 43.18
N SER A 809 -61.29 31.37 43.78
CA SER A 809 -60.91 32.57 44.53
C SER A 809 -60.30 33.69 43.66
N LYS A 810 -59.91 33.44 42.40
CA LYS A 810 -59.26 34.42 41.50
C LYS A 810 -60.24 35.03 40.50
N SER A 811 -60.19 36.36 40.33
CA SER A 811 -61.02 37.11 39.37
C SER A 811 -60.73 36.68 37.92
N GLN A 812 -61.75 36.72 37.05
CA GLN A 812 -61.62 36.50 35.60
C GLN A 812 -60.73 37.55 34.91
N ALA A 813 -60.45 38.68 35.58
CA ALA A 813 -59.54 39.71 35.11
C ALA A 813 -58.05 39.35 35.34
N GLU A 814 -57.75 38.38 36.20
CA GLU A 814 -56.39 37.93 36.52
C GLU A 814 -56.09 36.57 35.87
N SER A 815 -54.85 36.36 35.40
CA SER A 815 -54.44 35.05 34.83
C SER A 815 -54.55 33.94 35.88
N GLN A 816 -55.34 32.91 35.57
CA GLN A 816 -55.58 31.75 36.43
C GLN A 816 -54.32 30.87 36.61
N THR A 817 -53.44 30.84 35.60
CA THR A 817 -52.12 30.18 35.65
C THR A 817 -51.01 31.20 35.94
N SER A 818 -50.12 30.88 36.88
CA SER A 818 -49.01 31.75 37.32
C SER A 818 -47.64 31.40 36.72
N GLU A 819 -47.49 30.17 36.23
CA GLU A 819 -46.25 29.56 35.73
C GLU A 819 -46.53 28.84 34.40
N VAL A 820 -45.51 28.69 33.55
CA VAL A 820 -45.62 27.93 32.29
C VAL A 820 -45.72 26.43 32.61
N THR A 821 -46.76 25.77 32.10
CA THR A 821 -47.05 24.35 32.43
C THR A 821 -47.02 23.49 31.17
N VAL A 822 -46.31 22.36 31.24
CA VAL A 822 -46.18 21.40 30.12
C VAL A 822 -46.92 20.11 30.45
N TYR A 823 -47.92 19.77 29.62
CA TYR A 823 -48.67 18.53 29.73
C TYR A 823 -48.21 17.55 28.64
N LYS A 824 -47.50 16.48 29.04
CA LYS A 824 -47.05 15.40 28.15
C LYS A 824 -48.06 14.24 28.20
N VAL A 825 -48.82 14.06 27.15
CA VAL A 825 -49.79 12.97 27.01
C VAL A 825 -49.29 11.95 26.01
N ASN A 826 -48.76 10.85 26.56
CA ASN A 826 -48.18 9.77 25.77
C ASN A 826 -49.28 8.94 25.14
N TYR A 827 -49.08 8.52 23.88
CA TYR A 827 -50.03 7.69 23.14
C TYR A 827 -50.36 6.40 23.90
N GLN A 828 -51.66 6.08 23.97
CA GLN A 828 -52.18 4.83 24.50
C GLN A 828 -53.12 4.17 23.48
N GLU A 829 -53.18 2.84 23.51
CA GLU A 829 -54.10 2.06 22.69
C GLU A 829 -55.55 2.50 22.98
N GLY A 830 -56.26 2.98 21.95
CA GLY A 830 -57.61 3.57 22.07
C GLY A 830 -57.68 5.09 21.94
N PHE A 831 -56.55 5.81 21.81
CA PHE A 831 -56.55 7.23 21.45
C PHE A 831 -57.21 7.47 20.08
N LYS A 832 -57.96 8.57 19.94
CA LYS A 832 -58.51 9.03 18.65
C LYS A 832 -57.44 9.61 17.71
N ILE A 833 -56.29 9.99 18.25
CA ILE A 833 -55.15 10.52 17.50
C ILE A 833 -54.02 9.48 17.41
N PRO A 834 -53.29 9.39 16.29
CA PRO A 834 -52.26 8.37 16.09
C PRO A 834 -50.88 8.71 16.70
N PHE A 835 -50.76 9.83 17.44
CA PHE A 835 -49.51 10.37 17.97
C PHE A 835 -49.63 10.77 19.45
N SER A 836 -48.49 10.92 20.14
CA SER A 836 -48.43 11.52 21.49
C SER A 836 -48.56 13.04 21.38
N LEU A 837 -49.12 13.71 22.39
CA LEU A 837 -49.32 15.16 22.38
C LEU A 837 -48.64 15.82 23.59
N THR A 838 -47.79 16.81 23.34
CA THR A 838 -47.23 17.70 24.35
C THR A 838 -47.87 19.08 24.21
N VAL A 839 -48.53 19.56 25.27
CA VAL A 839 -49.20 20.86 25.29
C VAL A 839 -48.44 21.79 26.24
N VAL A 840 -47.90 22.89 25.70
CA VAL A 840 -47.29 23.98 26.48
C VAL A 840 -48.34 25.05 26.72
N ASP A 841 -48.83 25.12 27.95
CA ASP A 841 -49.79 26.11 28.42
C ASP A 841 -49.08 27.34 28.98
N THR A 842 -49.37 28.51 28.42
CA THR A 842 -48.77 29.78 28.85
C THR A 842 -49.76 30.65 29.63
N PRO A 843 -49.31 31.36 30.68
CA PRO A 843 -50.11 32.39 31.34
C PRO A 843 -50.65 33.44 30.35
N GLY A 844 -51.78 34.05 30.68
CA GLY A 844 -52.34 35.13 29.85
C GLY A 844 -51.42 36.35 29.79
N PHE A 845 -51.05 36.78 28.58
CA PHE A 845 -50.29 38.00 28.35
C PHE A 845 -51.21 39.24 28.40
N GLY A 846 -50.70 40.38 28.89
CA GLY A 846 -51.43 41.65 28.91
C GLY A 846 -52.46 41.82 30.05
N ASP A 847 -52.20 41.21 31.21
CA ASP A 847 -52.97 41.37 32.46
C ASP A 847 -52.66 42.72 33.16
N THR A 848 -53.45 43.09 34.17
CA THR A 848 -53.36 44.31 35.01
C THR A 848 -52.01 44.52 35.71
N ARG A 849 -51.12 43.53 35.68
CA ARG A 849 -49.76 43.54 36.25
C ARG A 849 -48.69 44.18 35.35
N GLY A 850 -49.01 44.48 34.09
CA GLY A 850 -48.20 45.30 33.19
C GLY A 850 -46.97 44.62 32.56
N ILE A 851 -46.21 45.40 31.76
CA ILE A 851 -45.09 44.97 30.89
C ILE A 851 -43.97 44.23 31.64
N ALA A 852 -43.76 44.54 32.93
CA ALA A 852 -42.73 43.88 33.75
C ALA A 852 -43.00 42.38 33.93
N ARG A 853 -44.28 41.98 34.06
CA ARG A 853 -44.67 40.57 34.19
C ARG A 853 -44.54 39.82 32.86
N ASP A 854 -44.82 40.48 31.74
CA ASP A 854 -44.65 39.90 30.39
C ASP A 854 -43.16 39.61 30.09
N LYS A 855 -42.24 40.45 30.60
CA LYS A 855 -40.78 40.20 30.51
C LYS A 855 -40.35 38.98 31.30
N GLU A 856 -40.94 38.75 32.48
CA GLU A 856 -40.69 37.56 33.30
C GLU A 856 -41.21 36.28 32.63
N ILE A 857 -42.40 36.33 32.02
CA ILE A 857 -42.97 35.20 31.26
C ILE A 857 -42.10 34.86 30.05
N THR A 858 -41.59 35.88 29.35
CA THR A 858 -40.66 35.71 28.22
C THR A 858 -39.36 35.00 28.66
N GLU A 859 -38.84 35.35 29.83
CA GLU A 859 -37.66 34.71 30.41
C GLU A 859 -37.93 33.26 30.83
N GLN A 860 -39.13 32.95 31.33
CA GLN A 860 -39.55 31.57 31.61
C GLN A 860 -39.63 30.72 30.34
N ILE A 861 -40.19 31.26 29.25
CA ILE A 861 -40.22 30.60 27.93
C ILE A 861 -38.78 30.37 27.41
N ARG A 862 -37.89 31.35 27.58
CA ARG A 862 -36.46 31.22 27.21
C ARG A 862 -35.79 30.09 27.99
N LYS A 863 -35.99 30.02 29.31
CA LYS A 863 -35.46 28.93 30.15
C LYS A 863 -36.01 27.57 29.71
N LEU A 864 -37.29 27.49 29.35
CA LEU A 864 -37.93 26.26 28.85
C LEU A 864 -37.33 25.76 27.54
N PHE A 865 -36.95 26.64 26.60
CA PHE A 865 -36.33 26.22 25.34
C PHE A 865 -34.81 25.98 25.45
N THR A 866 -34.13 26.63 26.39
CA THR A 866 -32.67 26.50 26.56
C THR A 866 -32.25 25.34 27.45
N SER A 867 -33.11 24.87 28.35
CA SER A 867 -32.80 23.74 29.24
C SER A 867 -32.76 22.39 28.50
N THR A 868 -31.90 21.47 28.96
CA THR A 868 -31.78 20.09 28.45
C THR A 868 -33.03 19.26 28.71
N ASN A 869 -33.78 19.58 29.77
CA ASN A 869 -35.02 18.90 30.15
C ASN A 869 -36.28 19.64 29.64
N GLY A 870 -36.10 20.63 28.75
CA GLY A 870 -37.14 21.47 28.20
C GLY A 870 -37.72 20.99 26.88
N VAL A 871 -38.32 21.91 26.11
CA VAL A 871 -38.92 21.60 24.80
C VAL A 871 -37.92 21.91 23.69
N SER A 872 -37.62 20.93 22.83
CA SER A 872 -36.65 21.06 21.72
C SER A 872 -37.28 21.39 20.38
N ASP A 873 -38.52 20.95 20.14
CA ASP A 873 -39.18 21.02 18.84
C ASP A 873 -40.66 21.36 19.00
N ILE A 874 -41.25 22.05 18.01
CA ILE A 874 -42.64 22.52 18.02
C ILE A 874 -43.33 22.17 16.69
N ASP A 875 -44.56 21.67 16.77
CA ASP A 875 -45.38 21.29 15.61
C ASP A 875 -46.43 22.35 15.28
N ALA A 876 -46.99 23.02 16.30
CA ALA A 876 -47.91 24.13 16.07
C ALA A 876 -47.80 25.22 17.15
N LEU A 877 -47.80 26.48 16.70
CA LEU A 877 -47.93 27.65 17.55
C LEU A 877 -49.36 28.18 17.45
N CYS A 878 -50.14 27.96 18.50
CA CYS A 878 -51.58 28.16 18.49
C CYS A 878 -51.98 29.45 19.22
N PHE A 879 -52.48 30.44 18.48
CA PHE A 879 -53.01 31.68 19.06
C PHE A 879 -54.50 31.57 19.35
N VAL A 880 -54.87 31.68 20.62
CA VAL A 880 -56.24 31.55 21.13
C VAL A 880 -56.89 32.93 21.25
N THR A 881 -57.92 33.18 20.45
CA THR A 881 -58.67 34.45 20.41
C THR A 881 -60.19 34.22 20.51
N GLN A 882 -60.93 35.21 20.99
CA GLN A 882 -62.40 35.13 21.05
C GLN A 882 -63.03 35.59 19.73
N ALA A 883 -64.12 34.95 19.32
CA ALA A 883 -64.80 35.25 18.05
C ALA A 883 -65.39 36.67 17.97
N SER A 884 -65.78 37.27 19.10
CA SER A 884 -66.49 38.56 19.18
C SER A 884 -65.61 39.81 18.97
N LEU A 885 -64.29 39.66 18.90
CA LEU A 885 -63.35 40.77 18.77
C LEU A 885 -63.34 41.37 17.35
N ALA A 886 -63.89 42.57 17.17
CA ALA A 886 -63.93 43.25 15.87
C ALA A 886 -62.64 44.02 15.52
N ARG A 887 -61.80 44.36 16.50
CA ARG A 887 -60.50 45.05 16.33
C ARG A 887 -59.50 44.55 17.37
N LEU A 888 -58.21 44.49 17.00
CA LEU A 888 -57.14 44.21 17.96
C LEU A 888 -56.83 45.45 18.79
N THR A 889 -56.76 45.30 20.11
CA THR A 889 -56.34 46.38 21.02
C THR A 889 -54.82 46.60 20.94
N ALA A 890 -54.33 47.78 21.34
CA ALA A 890 -52.88 48.06 21.39
C ALA A 890 -52.12 47.01 22.22
N THR A 891 -52.75 46.54 23.30
CA THR A 891 -52.23 45.45 24.15
C THR A 891 -52.16 44.12 23.39
N GLN A 892 -53.18 43.74 22.61
CA GLN A 892 -53.15 42.50 21.84
C GLN A 892 -52.10 42.55 20.72
N ARG A 893 -51.94 43.70 20.05
CA ARG A 893 -50.89 43.91 19.04
C ARG A 893 -49.49 43.79 19.66
N TYR A 894 -49.30 44.38 20.84
CA TYR A 894 -48.09 44.22 21.64
C TYR A 894 -47.79 42.75 21.99
N VAL A 895 -48.81 41.96 22.34
CA VAL A 895 -48.64 40.53 22.63
C VAL A 895 -48.23 39.75 21.39
N PHE A 896 -48.85 40.01 20.23
CA PHE A 896 -48.43 39.38 18.97
C PHE A 896 -46.97 39.72 18.65
N ASP A 897 -46.60 41.00 18.68
CA ASP A 897 -45.25 41.42 18.29
C ASP A 897 -44.18 40.96 19.30
N SER A 898 -44.49 40.97 20.60
CA SER A 898 -43.56 40.53 21.65
C SER A 898 -43.31 39.03 21.59
N VAL A 899 -44.36 38.23 21.42
CA VAL A 899 -44.24 36.76 21.39
C VAL A 899 -43.68 36.26 20.06
N LEU A 900 -44.06 36.86 18.93
CA LEU A 900 -43.49 36.51 17.61
C LEU A 900 -42.01 36.88 17.50
N SER A 901 -41.53 37.83 18.32
CA SER A 901 -40.12 38.20 18.37
C SER A 901 -39.20 37.15 19.01
N ILE A 902 -39.79 36.18 19.72
CA ILE A 902 -39.07 35.08 20.38
C ILE A 902 -38.64 34.03 19.36
N PHE A 903 -39.45 33.81 18.32
CA PHE A 903 -39.30 32.69 17.39
C PHE A 903 -38.46 33.02 16.15
N GLY A 904 -37.85 32.00 15.57
CA GLY A 904 -37.18 32.07 14.26
C GLY A 904 -38.15 32.04 13.08
N LYS A 905 -37.70 32.46 11.89
CA LYS A 905 -38.53 32.48 10.66
C LYS A 905 -39.11 31.12 10.26
N ASP A 906 -38.44 30.05 10.67
CA ASP A 906 -38.81 28.66 10.42
C ASP A 906 -40.16 28.26 11.03
N VAL A 907 -40.61 28.93 12.10
CA VAL A 907 -41.88 28.63 12.79
C VAL A 907 -43.10 29.27 12.11
N ALA A 908 -42.90 30.20 11.17
CA ALA A 908 -43.98 30.98 10.54
C ALA A 908 -45.07 30.10 9.88
N GLU A 909 -44.67 28.99 9.26
CA GLU A 909 -45.57 28.04 8.56
C GLU A 909 -46.44 27.22 9.52
N ASN A 910 -46.07 27.17 10.81
CA ASN A 910 -46.71 26.35 11.85
C ASN A 910 -47.63 27.16 12.77
N ILE A 911 -47.87 28.44 12.46
CA ILE A 911 -48.75 29.32 13.23
C ILE A 911 -50.21 29.06 12.87
N GLN A 912 -51.05 28.81 13.89
CA GLN A 912 -52.48 28.48 13.73
C GLN A 912 -53.36 29.34 14.64
N MET A 913 -54.54 29.75 14.15
CA MET A 913 -55.49 30.54 14.93
C MET A 913 -56.60 29.64 15.52
N LEU A 914 -56.74 29.62 16.85
CA LEU A 914 -57.81 28.90 17.55
C LEU A 914 -58.84 29.91 18.05
N VAL A 915 -59.99 29.97 17.38
CA VAL A 915 -61.06 30.92 17.70
C VAL A 915 -62.06 30.27 18.64
N THR A 916 -62.14 30.75 19.88
CA THR A 916 -63.06 30.27 20.92
C THR A 916 -64.35 31.08 20.94
N PHE A 917 -65.42 30.51 21.53
CA PHE A 917 -66.76 31.11 21.57
C PHE A 917 -67.32 31.43 20.18
N ALA A 918 -66.90 30.66 19.17
CA ALA A 918 -67.33 30.84 17.80
C ALA A 918 -68.67 30.13 17.55
N ASP A 919 -69.60 30.84 16.92
CA ASP A 919 -70.84 30.28 16.38
C ASP A 919 -70.65 29.82 14.92
N GLY A 920 -71.74 29.52 14.23
CA GLY A 920 -71.71 29.14 12.82
C GLY A 920 -71.23 30.25 11.86
N LYS A 921 -71.15 31.52 12.30
CA LYS A 921 -70.81 32.67 11.44
C LYS A 921 -69.30 32.86 11.30
N GLN A 922 -68.90 33.71 10.36
CA GLN A 922 -67.48 34.06 10.18
C GLN A 922 -67.04 35.02 11.30
N PRO A 923 -65.99 34.67 12.07
CA PRO A 923 -65.54 35.51 13.17
C PRO A 923 -64.92 36.83 12.66
N PRO A 924 -65.39 38.01 13.11
CA PRO A 924 -64.83 39.31 12.72
C PRO A 924 -63.35 39.49 13.12
N VAL A 925 -62.86 38.72 14.09
CA VAL A 925 -61.45 38.75 14.52
C VAL A 925 -60.46 38.36 13.43
N LEU A 926 -60.88 37.55 12.43
CA LEU A 926 -60.00 37.10 11.35
C LEU A 926 -59.58 38.24 10.41
N GLU A 927 -60.49 39.20 10.16
CA GLU A 927 -60.19 40.39 9.37
C GLU A 927 -59.22 41.31 10.12
N ALA A 928 -59.44 41.48 11.43
CA ALA A 928 -58.56 42.28 12.28
C ALA A 928 -57.11 41.73 12.34
N ILE A 929 -56.95 40.40 12.31
CA ILE A 929 -55.63 39.75 12.26
C ILE A 929 -54.98 39.93 10.88
N ASN A 930 -55.74 39.82 9.80
CA ASN A 930 -55.22 39.98 8.43
C ASN A 930 -54.68 41.40 8.17
N VAL A 931 -55.35 42.42 8.72
CA VAL A 931 -54.92 43.83 8.65
C VAL A 931 -53.63 44.09 9.45
N SER A 932 -53.34 43.26 10.46
CA SER A 932 -52.17 43.44 11.33
C SER A 932 -50.89 42.77 10.80
N GLU A 933 -50.91 42.25 9.58
CA GLU A 933 -49.75 41.61 8.90
C GLU A 933 -49.05 40.53 9.74
N VAL A 934 -49.81 39.76 10.52
CA VAL A 934 -49.24 38.65 11.29
C VAL A 934 -48.75 37.58 10.31
N PRO A 935 -47.47 37.16 10.37
CA PRO A 935 -46.91 36.14 9.48
C PRO A 935 -47.50 34.78 9.84
N CYS A 936 -48.62 34.43 9.20
CA CYS A 936 -49.31 33.15 9.37
C CYS A 936 -49.77 32.62 8.01
N PRO A 937 -49.97 31.30 7.87
CA PRO A 937 -50.48 30.69 6.65
C PRO A 937 -51.89 31.24 6.33
N LYS A 938 -52.13 31.54 5.05
CA LYS A 938 -53.45 31.97 4.55
C LYS A 938 -54.15 30.84 3.82
N ASN A 939 -55.46 30.75 3.96
CA ASN A 939 -56.31 29.83 3.21
C ASN A 939 -56.64 30.39 1.82
N ASP A 940 -57.36 29.61 1.00
CA ASP A 940 -57.76 29.97 -0.38
C ASP A 940 -58.58 31.27 -0.48
N LEU A 941 -59.14 31.75 0.64
CA LEU A 941 -59.91 32.99 0.76
C LEU A 941 -59.06 34.17 1.27
N GLY A 942 -57.74 34.00 1.42
CA GLY A 942 -56.82 35.04 1.87
C GLY A 942 -56.88 35.37 3.37
N LEU A 943 -57.55 34.52 4.16
CA LEU A 943 -57.67 34.65 5.61
C LEU A 943 -56.70 33.71 6.34
N PRO A 944 -56.29 34.03 7.59
CA PRO A 944 -55.48 33.11 8.40
C PRO A 944 -56.12 31.72 8.55
N VAL A 945 -55.31 30.66 8.47
CA VAL A 945 -55.78 29.30 8.79
C VAL A 945 -56.24 29.27 10.25
N HIS A 946 -57.50 28.87 10.46
CA HIS A 946 -58.15 28.95 11.76
C HIS A 946 -59.08 27.76 12.03
N PHE A 947 -59.23 27.44 13.32
CA PHE A 947 -60.15 26.42 13.82
C PHE A 947 -61.12 27.06 14.82
N LYS A 948 -62.41 26.76 14.67
CA LYS A 948 -63.49 27.32 15.49
C LYS A 948 -63.88 26.34 16.58
N PHE A 949 -63.89 26.79 17.83
CA PHE A 949 -64.29 25.99 18.97
C PHE A 949 -65.46 26.65 19.70
N ASN A 950 -66.54 25.88 19.87
CA ASN A 950 -67.64 26.26 20.74
C ASN A 950 -67.46 25.57 22.10
N ASN A 951 -67.07 26.35 23.10
CA ASN A 951 -66.71 25.83 24.42
C ASN A 951 -67.94 25.68 25.35
N SER A 952 -69.14 26.09 24.94
CA SER A 952 -70.33 26.11 25.80
C SER A 952 -70.89 24.72 26.14
N ALA A 953 -70.72 23.74 25.25
CA ALA A 953 -71.35 22.42 25.38
C ALA A 953 -70.43 21.32 25.97
N LEU A 954 -69.15 21.63 26.22
CA LEU A 954 -68.14 20.61 26.59
C LEU A 954 -68.35 19.97 27.98
N PHE A 955 -69.22 20.55 28.80
CA PHE A 955 -69.64 20.00 30.09
C PHE A 955 -71.16 20.12 30.29
N ALA A 956 -71.93 20.22 29.20
CA ALA A 956 -73.40 20.29 29.26
C ALA A 956 -73.99 18.95 29.80
N ASP A 957 -75.16 19.04 30.45
CA ASP A 957 -75.85 17.86 30.98
C ASP A 957 -76.41 17.02 29.83
N ASN A 958 -76.21 15.70 29.91
CA ASN A 958 -76.63 14.74 28.89
C ASN A 958 -77.89 13.94 29.30
N ARG A 959 -78.58 14.35 30.37
CA ARG A 959 -79.86 13.78 30.78
C ARG A 959 -81.01 14.34 29.95
N CYS A 960 -81.49 13.55 29.00
CA CYS A 960 -82.80 13.74 28.38
C CYS A 960 -83.90 13.52 29.44
N THR A 961 -84.73 14.53 29.72
CA THR A 961 -85.86 14.46 30.66
C THR A 961 -86.95 13.53 30.15
N LYS A 962 -86.79 12.22 30.36
CA LYS A 962 -87.91 11.26 30.27
C LYS A 962 -88.55 11.06 31.64
N ALA A 963 -89.39 12.01 32.06
CA ALA A 963 -90.45 11.73 33.04
C ALA A 963 -91.54 12.82 33.02
N SER A 964 -92.75 12.43 32.57
CA SER A 964 -94.08 13.06 32.74
C SER A 964 -94.20 14.53 32.29
N SER A 965 -94.97 14.92 31.27
CA SER A 965 -96.40 14.72 31.01
C SER A 965 -96.73 15.30 29.62
N GLU A 966 -97.80 14.82 28.98
CA GLU A 966 -98.32 15.35 27.71
C GLU A 966 -98.63 16.86 27.80
N ASP A 967 -98.43 17.57 26.68
CA ASP A 967 -98.74 18.98 26.38
C ASP A 967 -97.76 20.08 26.88
N SER A 968 -96.66 20.27 26.15
CA SER A 968 -96.16 21.59 25.75
C SER A 968 -95.10 21.48 24.65
N ASP A 969 -95.35 22.10 23.49
CA ASP A 969 -94.37 22.34 22.43
C ASP A 969 -93.21 23.21 22.95
N ASP A 970 -92.11 22.59 23.39
CA ASP A 970 -90.85 23.29 23.59
C ASP A 970 -89.70 22.45 22.98
N ASP A 971 -89.33 22.79 21.75
CA ASP A 971 -88.21 22.26 20.95
C ASP A 971 -86.83 22.58 21.58
N SER A 972 -86.65 22.36 22.89
CA SER A 972 -85.40 22.69 23.60
C SER A 972 -84.42 21.51 23.75
N ASP A 973 -84.81 20.29 23.40
CA ASP A 973 -84.10 19.06 23.79
C ASP A 973 -83.09 18.48 22.78
N ASN A 974 -82.36 19.31 22.01
CA ASN A 974 -81.21 18.78 21.21
C ASN A 974 -80.08 19.77 20.87
N PHE A 975 -80.08 20.98 21.42
CA PHE A 975 -79.07 21.98 21.06
C PHE A 975 -77.68 21.62 21.62
N ASP A 976 -77.59 21.12 22.85
CA ASP A 976 -76.30 20.80 23.48
C ASP A 976 -75.58 19.62 22.81
N GLU A 977 -76.31 18.60 22.36
CA GLU A 977 -75.75 17.49 21.58
C GLU A 977 -75.25 17.97 20.21
N MET A 978 -75.99 18.87 19.55
CA MET A 978 -75.55 19.49 18.29
C MET A 978 -74.27 20.31 18.49
N PHE A 979 -74.18 21.09 19.57
CA PHE A 979 -72.99 21.87 19.91
C PHE A 979 -71.80 20.99 20.31
N TRP A 980 -72.04 19.87 21.01
CA TRP A 980 -71.01 18.87 21.31
C TRP A 980 -70.45 18.24 20.03
N ASN A 981 -71.32 17.78 19.14
CA ASN A 981 -70.94 17.18 17.86
C ASN A 981 -70.19 18.19 16.96
N MET A 982 -70.61 19.46 16.98
CA MET A 982 -69.90 20.55 16.30
C MET A 982 -68.49 20.76 16.89
N GLY A 983 -68.36 20.76 18.22
CA GLY A 983 -67.07 20.85 18.90
C GLY A 983 -66.14 19.68 18.60
N PHE A 984 -66.65 18.44 18.61
CA PHE A 984 -65.87 17.23 18.28
C PHE A 984 -65.38 17.22 16.83
N ARG A 985 -66.22 17.63 15.86
CA ARG A 985 -65.81 17.79 14.45
C ARG A 985 -64.73 18.85 14.28
N SER A 986 -64.79 19.93 15.04
CA SER A 986 -63.73 20.95 15.05
C SER A 986 -62.41 20.42 15.61
N MET A 987 -62.46 19.60 16.67
CA MET A 987 -61.27 18.93 17.22
C MET A 987 -60.67 17.92 16.22
N GLU A 988 -61.50 17.12 15.57
CA GLU A 988 -61.07 16.18 14.53
C GLU A 988 -60.34 16.88 13.37
N LYS A 989 -60.91 17.99 12.85
CA LYS A 989 -60.26 18.80 11.81
C LYS A 989 -58.92 19.36 12.28
N PHE A 990 -58.85 19.87 13.51
CA PHE A 990 -57.62 20.40 14.10
C PHE A 990 -56.54 19.31 14.24
N PHE A 991 -56.86 18.16 14.82
CA PHE A 991 -55.88 17.08 15.02
C PHE A 991 -55.48 16.39 13.72
N THR A 992 -56.38 16.32 12.72
CA THR A 992 -56.03 15.85 11.37
C THR A 992 -55.03 16.80 10.71
N ALA A 993 -55.27 18.10 10.79
CA ALA A 993 -54.34 19.11 10.29
C ALA A 993 -52.99 19.03 11.03
N LEU A 994 -53.02 18.95 12.38
CA LEU A 994 -51.82 18.82 13.22
C LEU A 994 -50.99 17.58 12.85
N GLY A 995 -51.65 16.47 12.51
CA GLY A 995 -51.00 15.23 12.08
C GLY A 995 -50.20 15.36 10.78
N GLN A 996 -50.53 16.33 9.92
CA GLN A 996 -49.88 16.60 8.63
C GLN A 996 -48.84 17.73 8.71
N MET A 997 -48.76 18.46 9.83
CA MET A 997 -47.79 19.55 9.99
C MET A 997 -46.36 19.02 10.10
N THR A 998 -45.39 19.82 9.63
CA THR A 998 -43.96 19.49 9.73
C THR A 998 -43.43 19.94 11.08
N THR A 999 -42.74 19.06 11.81
CA THR A 999 -42.10 19.43 13.08
C THR A 999 -40.96 20.41 12.82
N LYS A 1000 -40.95 21.56 13.50
CA LYS A 1000 -39.88 22.55 13.40
C LYS A 1000 -39.00 22.50 14.64
N SER A 1001 -37.69 22.42 14.44
CA SER A 1001 -36.74 22.41 15.55
C SER A 1001 -36.50 23.82 16.08
N LEU A 1002 -36.45 23.98 17.40
CA LEU A 1002 -36.23 25.28 18.04
C LEU A 1002 -34.77 25.74 18.00
N LEU A 1003 -33.90 25.13 17.19
CA LEU A 1003 -32.50 25.51 17.01
C LEU A 1003 -32.35 26.98 16.58
N MET A 1004 -33.08 27.41 15.54
CA MET A 1004 -33.05 28.81 15.10
C MET A 1004 -33.62 29.76 16.16
N THR A 1005 -34.66 29.33 16.88
CA THR A 1005 -35.24 30.09 17.99
C THR A 1005 -34.25 30.25 19.15
N LYS A 1006 -33.46 29.22 19.48
CA LYS A 1006 -32.37 29.31 20.47
C LYS A 1006 -31.26 30.25 20.00
N GLU A 1007 -30.93 30.25 18.71
CA GLU A 1007 -29.95 31.17 18.12
C GLU A 1007 -30.44 32.62 18.17
N VAL A 1008 -31.71 32.89 17.82
CA VAL A 1008 -32.34 34.22 17.94
C VAL A 1008 -32.23 34.75 19.37
N LEU A 1009 -32.55 33.92 20.37
CA LEU A 1009 -32.51 34.31 21.78
C LEU A 1009 -31.07 34.56 22.28
N LYS A 1010 -30.09 33.81 21.75
CA LYS A 1010 -28.67 34.00 22.07
C LYS A 1010 -28.12 35.29 21.45
N GLU A 1011 -28.40 35.52 20.16
CA GLU A 1011 -27.94 36.72 19.43
C GLU A 1011 -28.57 38.00 19.99
N ARG A 1012 -29.84 37.97 20.40
CA ARG A 1012 -30.48 39.12 21.08
C ARG A 1012 -29.81 39.47 22.40
N LYS A 1013 -29.54 38.46 23.24
CA LYS A 1013 -28.83 38.66 24.50
C LYS A 1013 -27.40 39.18 24.28
N HIS A 1014 -26.74 38.70 23.22
CA HIS A 1014 -25.43 39.19 22.84
C HIS A 1014 -25.47 40.67 22.42
N LEU A 1015 -26.44 41.06 21.58
CA LEU A 1015 -26.63 42.44 21.17
C LEU A 1015 -26.93 43.37 22.35
N GLU A 1016 -27.81 42.96 23.27
CA GLU A 1016 -28.10 43.72 24.50
C GLU A 1016 -26.81 43.97 25.32
N THR A 1017 -26.01 42.91 25.52
CA THR A 1017 -24.74 42.97 26.27
C THR A 1017 -23.72 43.91 25.60
N VAL A 1018 -23.58 43.82 24.26
CA VAL A 1018 -22.62 44.62 23.50
C VAL A 1018 -23.03 46.10 23.51
N VAL A 1019 -24.32 46.39 23.32
CA VAL A 1019 -24.83 47.77 23.32
C VAL A 1019 -24.68 48.43 24.68
N GLU A 1020 -24.94 47.71 25.78
CA GLU A 1020 -24.74 48.20 27.14
C GLU A 1020 -23.25 48.44 27.46
N GLY A 1021 -22.35 47.57 26.99
CA GLY A 1021 -20.89 47.72 27.14
C GLY A 1021 -20.25 48.80 26.23
N LEU A 1022 -20.87 49.11 25.10
CA LEU A 1022 -20.40 50.13 24.14
C LEU A 1022 -20.53 51.56 24.69
N GLN A 1023 -21.61 51.83 25.42
CA GLN A 1023 -21.97 53.17 25.88
C GLN A 1023 -20.87 53.86 26.71
N PRO A 1024 -20.26 53.22 27.71
CA PRO A 1024 -19.18 53.82 28.50
C PRO A 1024 -17.90 54.05 27.68
N GLN A 1025 -17.58 53.15 26.74
CA GLN A 1025 -16.34 53.21 25.96
C GLN A 1025 -16.37 54.26 24.87
N VAL A 1026 -17.51 54.44 24.21
CA VAL A 1026 -17.70 55.53 23.25
C VAL A 1026 -17.63 56.86 23.98
N ARG A 1027 -18.21 56.99 25.18
CA ARG A 1027 -18.12 58.21 26.00
C ARG A 1027 -16.68 58.50 26.45
N ALA A 1028 -15.97 57.50 26.97
CA ALA A 1028 -14.59 57.65 27.42
C ALA A 1028 -13.62 57.93 26.25
N GLY A 1029 -13.80 57.24 25.12
CA GLY A 1029 -13.00 57.42 23.91
C GLY A 1029 -13.23 58.79 23.27
N LEU A 1030 -14.48 59.26 23.16
CA LEU A 1030 -14.77 60.60 22.62
C LEU A 1030 -14.18 61.71 23.51
N ALA A 1031 -14.33 61.59 24.83
CA ALA A 1031 -13.80 62.58 25.75
C ALA A 1031 -12.26 62.63 25.75
N LYS A 1032 -11.59 61.46 25.62
CA LYS A 1032 -10.13 61.40 25.49
C LYS A 1032 -9.63 61.91 24.12
N LEU A 1033 -10.42 61.73 23.06
CA LEU A 1033 -10.11 62.27 21.73
C LEU A 1033 -10.20 63.80 21.72
N GLU A 1034 -11.14 64.36 22.48
CA GLU A 1034 -11.28 65.81 22.72
C GLU A 1034 -10.13 66.36 23.59
N GLU A 1035 -9.70 65.63 24.61
CA GLU A 1035 -8.50 65.92 25.43
C GLU A 1035 -7.23 66.01 24.56
N ILE A 1036 -6.98 65.02 23.69
CA ILE A 1036 -5.78 64.99 22.84
C ILE A 1036 -5.82 66.11 21.78
N LYS A 1037 -6.99 66.38 21.18
CA LYS A 1037 -7.16 67.48 20.21
C LYS A 1037 -6.89 68.85 20.84
N THR A 1038 -7.48 69.13 22.00
CA THR A 1038 -7.27 70.39 22.72
C THR A 1038 -5.82 70.55 23.18
N THR A 1039 -5.17 69.45 23.60
CA THR A 1039 -3.73 69.45 23.93
C THR A 1039 -2.87 69.77 22.71
N LYS A 1040 -3.16 69.17 21.55
CA LYS A 1040 -2.43 69.40 20.29
C LYS A 1040 -2.57 70.83 19.77
N GLU A 1041 -3.77 71.41 19.84
CA GLU A 1041 -4.03 72.81 19.45
C GLU A 1041 -3.24 73.77 20.35
N LYS A 1042 -3.26 73.57 21.67
CA LYS A 1042 -2.50 74.40 22.62
C LYS A 1042 -0.98 74.27 22.47
N ILE A 1043 -0.46 73.10 22.09
CA ILE A 1043 0.97 72.91 21.78
C ILE A 1043 1.36 73.71 20.53
N LYS A 1044 0.54 73.68 19.46
CA LYS A 1044 0.77 74.45 18.24
C LYS A 1044 0.66 75.96 18.45
N GLU A 1045 -0.30 76.40 19.26
CA GLU A 1045 -0.53 77.83 19.54
C GLU A 1045 0.62 78.47 20.33
N HIS A 1046 1.38 77.67 21.08
CA HIS A 1046 2.47 78.13 21.94
C HIS A 1046 3.88 77.65 21.49
N GLU A 1047 3.99 77.07 20.30
CA GLU A 1047 5.22 76.51 19.71
C GLU A 1047 6.39 77.51 19.70
N THR A 1048 6.10 78.80 19.50
CA THR A 1048 7.10 79.89 19.49
C THR A 1048 7.53 80.36 20.89
N ILE A 1049 6.73 80.12 21.93
CA ILE A 1049 7.02 80.52 23.32
C ILE A 1049 7.71 79.39 24.10
N MET A 1050 7.53 78.13 23.66
CA MET A 1050 8.13 76.94 24.28
C MET A 1050 9.65 76.82 24.13
N VAL A 1051 10.26 77.52 23.18
CA VAL A 1051 11.73 77.51 22.99
C VAL A 1051 12.46 78.32 24.09
N SER A 1052 11.76 79.16 24.86
CA SER A 1052 12.38 80.10 25.81
C SER A 1052 11.97 79.95 27.28
N ASN A 1053 11.07 79.03 27.65
CA ASN A 1053 10.65 78.83 29.06
C ASN A 1053 10.54 77.34 29.43
N GLU A 1054 11.35 76.87 30.39
CA GLU A 1054 11.41 75.45 30.82
C GLU A 1054 10.24 74.98 31.71
N ASN A 1055 9.35 75.87 32.18
CA ASN A 1055 8.24 75.52 33.09
C ASN A 1055 6.88 76.05 32.59
N PHE A 1056 6.43 75.61 31.40
CA PHE A 1056 5.10 75.95 30.88
C PHE A 1056 4.03 74.96 31.37
N GLU A 1057 3.01 75.46 32.07
CA GLU A 1057 1.85 74.71 32.59
C GLU A 1057 0.64 74.87 31.66
N ILE A 1058 0.07 73.75 31.21
CA ILE A 1058 -1.13 73.70 30.37
C ILE A 1058 -2.27 73.11 31.19
N GLU A 1059 -3.40 73.81 31.26
CA GLU A 1059 -4.61 73.33 31.91
C GLU A 1059 -5.44 72.54 30.89
N VAL A 1060 -5.68 71.25 31.18
CA VAL A 1060 -6.36 70.30 30.29
C VAL A 1060 -7.53 69.64 31.03
N ASP A 1061 -8.66 69.45 30.36
CA ASP A 1061 -9.81 68.71 30.89
C ASP A 1061 -9.53 67.19 30.80
N VAL A 1062 -9.22 66.56 31.93
CA VAL A 1062 -8.86 65.13 32.04
C VAL A 1062 -10.06 64.35 32.60
N VAL A 1063 -10.35 63.20 32.00
CA VAL A 1063 -11.45 62.33 32.42
C VAL A 1063 -10.97 61.32 33.47
N GLN A 1064 -11.50 61.41 34.69
CA GLN A 1064 -11.13 60.51 35.79
C GLN A 1064 -12.22 59.45 36.05
N PRO A 1065 -11.84 58.19 36.31
CA PRO A 1065 -12.77 57.13 36.64
C PRO A 1065 -13.22 57.24 38.11
N VAL A 1066 -14.52 57.44 38.33
CA VAL A 1066 -15.17 57.52 39.64
C VAL A 1066 -15.96 56.23 39.90
N LYS A 1067 -15.87 55.70 41.12
CA LYS A 1067 -16.64 54.52 41.55
C LYS A 1067 -18.02 54.95 42.03
N VAL A 1068 -19.06 54.45 41.39
CA VAL A 1068 -20.46 54.68 41.79
C VAL A 1068 -21.01 53.39 42.40
N GLU A 1069 -21.36 53.42 43.68
CA GLU A 1069 -21.91 52.27 44.40
C GLU A 1069 -23.34 51.95 43.93
N LEU A 1070 -23.64 50.66 43.73
CA LEU A 1070 -24.96 50.18 43.32
C LEU A 1070 -25.60 49.38 44.46
N THR A 1071 -26.73 49.86 44.96
CA THR A 1071 -27.42 49.34 46.15
C THR A 1071 -28.63 48.47 45.79
N LYS A 1072 -28.42 47.26 45.25
CA LYS A 1072 -29.45 46.20 45.21
C LYS A 1072 -28.87 44.79 45.40
N LYS A 1073 -29.52 43.98 46.24
CA LYS A 1073 -29.18 42.56 46.49
C LYS A 1073 -29.70 41.70 45.32
N GLY A 1074 -28.80 40.98 44.64
CA GLY A 1074 -29.15 39.97 43.62
C GLY A 1074 -28.66 40.25 42.19
N GLU A 1075 -27.95 41.35 41.93
CA GLU A 1075 -27.40 41.69 40.62
C GLU A 1075 -25.87 41.81 40.70
N PHE A 1076 -25.14 41.04 39.89
CA PHE A 1076 -23.67 41.03 39.94
C PHE A 1076 -23.06 41.93 38.86
N ILE A 1077 -22.13 42.82 39.20
CA ILE A 1077 -21.46 43.72 38.25
C ILE A 1077 -20.05 43.19 37.98
N THR A 1078 -19.76 42.78 36.75
CA THR A 1078 -18.42 42.28 36.41
C THR A 1078 -17.52 43.43 35.96
N ASN A 1079 -16.51 43.74 36.76
CA ASN A 1079 -15.50 44.75 36.48
C ASN A 1079 -14.15 44.10 36.12
N CYS A 1080 -13.41 44.71 35.19
CA CYS A 1080 -12.03 44.33 34.90
C CYS A 1080 -11.10 44.97 35.93
N ALA A 1081 -10.34 44.15 36.68
CA ALA A 1081 -9.39 44.64 37.68
C ALA A 1081 -8.18 45.35 37.06
N LYS A 1082 -7.87 45.06 35.78
CA LYS A 1082 -6.74 45.67 35.07
C LYS A 1082 -7.12 46.97 34.36
N CYS A 1083 -8.27 47.00 33.68
CA CYS A 1083 -8.69 48.15 32.87
C CYS A 1083 -9.57 49.16 33.61
N ASN A 1084 -9.96 48.90 34.87
CA ASN A 1084 -10.85 49.77 35.67
C ASN A 1084 -12.14 50.17 34.92
N ILE A 1085 -12.73 49.19 34.23
CA ILE A 1085 -13.97 49.38 33.46
C ILE A 1085 -14.98 48.31 33.84
N THR A 1086 -16.27 48.68 33.81
CA THR A 1086 -17.38 47.75 33.97
C THR A 1086 -17.66 47.04 32.65
N CYS A 1087 -17.44 45.73 32.61
CA CYS A 1087 -17.53 44.93 31.39
C CYS A 1087 -18.91 44.30 31.18
N HIS A 1088 -19.66 44.01 32.24
CA HIS A 1088 -21.00 43.41 32.13
C HIS A 1088 -21.86 43.69 33.38
N TYR A 1089 -23.08 44.20 33.18
CA TYR A 1089 -24.07 44.40 34.23
C TYR A 1089 -25.50 44.39 33.64
N PRO A 1090 -26.47 43.69 34.25
CA PRO A 1090 -26.32 42.73 35.34
C PRO A 1090 -25.78 41.38 34.85
N CYS A 1091 -24.72 40.89 35.46
CA CYS A 1091 -24.19 39.56 35.23
C CYS A 1091 -24.99 38.53 36.04
N ALA A 1092 -25.49 37.49 35.39
CA ALA A 1092 -26.18 36.37 36.04
C ALA A 1092 -25.23 35.35 36.69
N ILE A 1093 -23.92 35.52 36.54
CA ILE A 1093 -22.91 34.61 37.07
C ILE A 1093 -22.40 35.17 38.39
N GLU A 1094 -22.82 34.55 39.49
CA GLU A 1094 -22.38 34.86 40.86
C GLU A 1094 -20.91 34.47 41.09
N ASP A 1095 -20.51 33.30 40.59
CA ASP A 1095 -19.19 32.71 40.81
C ASP A 1095 -18.13 33.30 39.86
N ASP A 1096 -17.13 33.98 40.42
CA ASP A 1096 -16.03 34.57 39.67
C ASP A 1096 -15.16 33.51 38.95
N ALA A 1097 -15.16 32.24 39.40
CA ALA A 1097 -14.43 31.16 38.73
C ALA A 1097 -15.06 30.70 37.41
N LYS A 1098 -16.30 31.14 37.11
CA LYS A 1098 -17.05 30.78 35.89
C LYS A 1098 -17.22 31.97 34.94
N LYS A 1099 -16.36 32.98 35.07
CA LYS A 1099 -16.44 34.20 34.28
C LYS A 1099 -16.02 34.01 32.82
N ASP A 1100 -15.35 32.91 32.49
CA ASP A 1100 -15.17 32.43 31.11
C ASP A 1100 -16.49 32.31 30.35
N ARG A 1101 -17.60 32.02 31.05
CA ARG A 1101 -18.95 31.89 30.49
C ARG A 1101 -19.76 33.18 30.50
N CYS A 1102 -19.17 34.29 30.94
CA CYS A 1102 -19.81 35.59 30.98
C CYS A 1102 -20.10 36.08 29.55
N ALA A 1103 -21.23 36.76 29.33
CA ALA A 1103 -21.62 37.26 28.01
C ALA A 1103 -20.63 38.30 27.43
N ALA A 1104 -19.82 38.92 28.29
CA ALA A 1104 -18.73 39.80 27.89
C ALA A 1104 -17.45 39.08 27.43
N MET A 1105 -17.35 37.75 27.60
CA MET A 1105 -16.20 36.97 27.14
C MET A 1105 -16.44 36.34 25.76
N ASP A 1106 -15.37 36.11 25.03
CA ASP A 1106 -15.35 35.28 23.83
C ASP A 1106 -15.12 33.81 24.12
N MET A 1107 -15.19 32.97 23.08
CA MET A 1107 -15.02 31.53 23.21
C MET A 1107 -13.61 31.12 23.67
N THR A 1108 -12.65 32.04 23.63
CA THR A 1108 -11.27 31.85 24.10
C THR A 1108 -11.07 32.32 25.54
N GLY A 1109 -12.13 32.84 26.19
CA GLY A 1109 -12.08 33.35 27.55
C GLY A 1109 -11.48 34.75 27.66
N ASN A 1110 -11.38 35.50 26.56
CA ASN A 1110 -10.94 36.89 26.58
C ASN A 1110 -12.14 37.82 26.57
N CYS A 1111 -12.04 38.94 27.29
CA CYS A 1111 -13.12 39.91 27.36
C CYS A 1111 -13.21 40.69 26.04
N LYS A 1112 -14.38 40.63 25.40
CA LYS A 1112 -14.69 41.39 24.18
C LYS A 1112 -14.88 42.87 24.45
N ILE A 1113 -15.19 43.21 25.70
CA ILE A 1113 -15.58 44.56 26.10
C ILE A 1113 -14.34 45.34 26.52
N CYS A 1114 -13.50 44.88 27.45
CA CYS A 1114 -12.38 45.72 27.91
C CYS A 1114 -11.35 45.99 26.78
N PRO A 1115 -10.71 47.17 26.77
CA PRO A 1115 -9.83 47.60 25.67
C PRO A 1115 -8.60 46.71 25.47
N GLU A 1116 -8.08 46.09 26.54
CA GLU A 1116 -6.91 45.19 26.44
C GLU A 1116 -7.27 43.72 26.15
N LYS A 1117 -8.55 43.41 25.88
CA LYS A 1117 -9.04 42.02 25.72
C LYS A 1117 -8.57 41.08 26.82
N CYS A 1118 -8.61 41.60 28.05
CA CYS A 1118 -8.13 40.93 29.23
C CYS A 1118 -8.72 39.52 29.39
N PRO A 1119 -7.92 38.55 29.84
CA PRO A 1119 -8.42 37.21 30.13
C PRO A 1119 -9.47 37.24 31.24
N TRP A 1120 -10.38 36.27 31.22
CA TRP A 1120 -11.52 36.21 32.14
C TRP A 1120 -11.13 36.20 33.61
N ASN A 1121 -9.95 35.66 33.94
CA ASN A 1121 -9.44 35.50 35.30
C ASN A 1121 -9.12 36.81 36.04
N ILE A 1122 -9.15 37.96 35.35
CA ILE A 1122 -8.98 39.28 35.95
C ILE A 1122 -10.28 40.09 36.02
N HIS A 1123 -11.43 39.44 35.80
CA HIS A 1123 -12.76 40.04 35.88
C HIS A 1123 -13.53 39.46 37.06
N PHE A 1124 -14.00 40.33 37.94
CA PHE A 1124 -14.64 39.94 39.20
C PHE A 1124 -15.94 40.70 39.42
N ASN A 1125 -16.86 40.08 40.15
CA ASN A 1125 -18.06 40.72 40.63
C ASN A 1125 -17.74 41.75 41.72
N GLN A 1126 -18.15 43.00 41.51
CA GLN A 1126 -17.96 44.09 42.46
C GLN A 1126 -19.27 44.83 42.75
N THR A 1127 -19.31 45.59 43.84
CA THR A 1127 -20.51 46.32 44.32
C THR A 1127 -20.63 47.74 43.77
N TYR A 1128 -19.74 48.13 42.86
CA TYR A 1128 -19.70 49.46 42.26
C TYR A 1128 -19.47 49.36 40.76
N ARG A 1129 -19.96 50.34 40.00
CA ARG A 1129 -19.63 50.51 38.58
C ARG A 1129 -18.66 51.68 38.39
N TRP A 1130 -17.87 51.63 37.33
CA TRP A 1130 -17.00 52.73 36.94
C TRP A 1130 -17.76 53.71 36.04
N GLU A 1131 -17.82 54.98 36.46
CA GLU A 1131 -18.27 56.10 35.62
C GLU A 1131 -17.11 57.06 35.38
N TYR A 1132 -17.15 57.80 34.28
CA TYR A 1132 -16.08 58.68 33.86
C TYR A 1132 -16.57 60.12 33.95
N VAL A 1133 -15.91 60.95 34.78
CA VAL A 1133 -16.28 62.35 35.03
C VAL A 1133 -15.13 63.25 34.59
N SER A 1134 -15.41 64.35 33.89
CA SER A 1134 -14.41 65.33 33.46
C SER A 1134 -13.98 66.25 34.60
N GLY A 1135 -12.68 66.45 34.78
CA GLY A 1135 -12.08 67.37 35.75
C GLY A 1135 -10.90 68.14 35.16
N LYS A 1136 -10.66 69.37 35.62
CA LYS A 1136 -9.55 70.21 35.14
C LYS A 1136 -8.25 69.88 35.87
N GLU A 1137 -7.21 69.53 35.13
CA GLU A 1137 -5.88 69.22 35.68
C GLU A 1137 -4.80 70.09 35.01
N LYS A 1138 -3.83 70.55 35.79
CA LYS A 1138 -2.68 71.34 35.30
C LYS A 1138 -1.52 70.41 35.03
N GLN A 1139 -1.10 70.27 33.77
CA GLN A 1139 0.01 69.44 33.36
C GLN A 1139 1.17 70.31 32.83
N THR A 1140 2.40 70.04 33.27
CA THR A 1140 3.61 70.72 32.76
C THR A 1140 4.15 70.03 31.51
N LEU A 1141 4.78 70.80 30.62
CA LEU A 1141 5.39 70.24 29.41
C LEU A 1141 6.43 69.14 29.68
N ARG A 1142 7.14 69.26 30.80
CA ARG A 1142 8.16 68.30 31.25
C ARG A 1142 7.54 66.96 31.65
N ALA A 1143 6.40 66.98 32.34
CA ALA A 1143 5.65 65.78 32.71
C ALA A 1143 5.03 65.07 31.48
N LEU A 1144 4.58 65.82 30.48
CA LEU A 1144 4.13 65.25 29.20
C LEU A 1144 5.28 64.58 28.44
N LYS A 1145 6.48 65.19 28.38
CA LYS A 1145 7.66 64.59 27.74
C LYS A 1145 8.11 63.30 28.43
N GLU A 1146 8.24 63.31 29.75
CA GLU A 1146 8.68 62.14 30.52
C GLU A 1146 7.79 60.91 30.31
N LYS A 1147 6.46 61.13 30.18
CA LYS A 1147 5.49 60.04 29.94
C LYS A 1147 5.75 59.27 28.65
N TYR A 1148 6.21 59.94 27.59
CA TYR A 1148 6.51 59.30 26.30
C TYR A 1148 7.98 58.89 26.15
N GLU A 1149 8.91 59.54 26.85
CA GLU A 1149 10.35 59.19 26.87
C GLU A 1149 10.62 57.90 27.65
N GLN A 1150 9.88 57.61 28.75
CA GLN A 1150 10.01 56.37 29.53
C GLN A 1150 9.78 55.09 28.71
N ALA A 1151 9.02 55.16 27.61
CA ALA A 1151 8.74 54.01 26.77
C ALA A 1151 9.86 53.70 25.75
N THR A 1152 10.77 54.64 25.46
CA THR A 1152 11.76 54.48 24.36
C THR A 1152 13.20 54.87 24.68
N SER A 1153 13.52 55.33 25.89
CA SER A 1153 14.90 55.63 26.37
C SER A 1153 15.70 56.71 25.63
N ASP A 1154 15.09 57.46 24.69
CA ASP A 1154 15.70 58.59 23.96
C ASP A 1154 14.83 59.87 24.06
N LYS A 1155 15.48 61.04 24.00
CA LYS A 1155 14.83 62.36 24.08
C LYS A 1155 14.05 62.69 22.81
N LEU A 1156 12.73 62.83 22.92
CA LEU A 1156 11.83 63.10 21.78
C LEU A 1156 11.70 64.60 21.47
N ASN A 1157 11.62 64.94 20.18
CA ASN A 1157 11.33 66.30 19.71
C ASN A 1157 9.81 66.61 19.71
N ILE A 1158 9.42 67.89 19.60
CA ILE A 1158 8.00 68.32 19.70
C ILE A 1158 7.16 67.78 18.53
N GLN A 1159 7.76 67.62 17.35
CA GLN A 1159 7.08 67.09 16.15
C GLN A 1159 6.76 65.59 16.30
N GLU A 1160 7.71 64.81 16.83
CA GLU A 1160 7.57 63.38 17.12
C GLU A 1160 6.55 63.12 18.23
N LEU A 1161 6.38 64.06 19.16
CA LEU A 1161 5.34 63.99 20.19
C LEU A 1161 3.94 64.13 19.59
N ILE A 1162 3.78 65.02 18.61
CA ILE A 1162 2.51 65.24 17.90
C ILE A 1162 2.17 64.01 17.04
N GLU A 1163 3.15 63.42 16.35
CA GLU A 1163 2.94 62.19 15.57
C GLU A 1163 2.51 61.01 16.46
N ARG A 1164 3.12 60.82 17.64
CA ARG A 1164 2.69 59.78 18.59
C ARG A 1164 1.28 60.00 19.15
N GLN A 1165 0.88 61.25 19.36
CA GLN A 1165 -0.49 61.57 19.75
C GLN A 1165 -1.50 61.30 18.61
N GLU A 1166 -1.09 61.47 17.35
CA GLU A 1166 -1.91 61.07 16.19
C GLU A 1166 -2.07 59.55 16.10
N GLU A 1167 -1.02 58.77 16.40
CA GLU A 1167 -1.08 57.30 16.48
C GLU A 1167 -2.04 56.81 17.59
N GLU A 1168 -2.05 57.46 18.76
CA GLU A 1168 -2.99 57.11 19.85
C GLU A 1168 -4.45 57.40 19.46
N ILE A 1169 -4.70 58.47 18.68
CA ILE A 1169 -6.02 58.76 18.12
C ILE A 1169 -6.45 57.69 17.11
N GLU A 1170 -5.57 57.25 16.21
CA GLU A 1170 -5.88 56.17 15.25
C GLU A 1170 -6.23 54.87 15.99
N LEU A 1171 -5.47 54.50 17.03
CA LEU A 1171 -5.71 53.28 17.82
C LEU A 1171 -7.07 53.31 18.56
N LEU A 1172 -7.43 54.46 19.13
CA LEU A 1172 -8.73 54.67 19.79
C LEU A 1172 -9.89 54.61 18.78
N GLN A 1173 -9.71 55.19 17.59
CA GLN A 1173 -10.70 55.15 16.52
C GLN A 1173 -10.93 53.72 15.99
N ASP A 1174 -9.87 52.94 15.83
CA ASP A 1174 -9.95 51.54 15.40
C ASP A 1174 -10.69 50.65 16.42
N THR A 1175 -10.49 50.92 17.72
CA THR A 1175 -11.17 50.18 18.80
C THR A 1175 -12.69 50.43 18.78
N ILE A 1176 -13.11 51.68 18.59
CA ILE A 1176 -14.54 52.06 18.50
C ILE A 1176 -15.18 51.47 17.23
N MET A 1177 -14.48 51.55 16.09
CA MET A 1177 -14.91 50.97 14.83
C MET A 1177 -15.16 49.45 14.94
N SER A 1178 -14.26 48.73 15.62
CA SER A 1178 -14.37 47.29 15.80
C SER A 1178 -15.65 46.87 16.55
N LEU A 1179 -16.03 47.61 17.59
CA LEU A 1179 -17.21 47.29 18.39
C LEU A 1179 -18.53 47.67 17.68
N ILE A 1180 -18.52 48.73 16.88
CA ILE A 1180 -19.66 49.12 16.03
C ILE A 1180 -19.90 48.06 14.94
N ASP A 1181 -18.83 47.54 14.33
CA ASP A 1181 -18.90 46.45 13.35
C ASP A 1181 -19.49 45.16 13.96
N GLN A 1182 -19.11 44.82 15.20
CA GLN A 1182 -19.69 43.68 15.92
C GLN A 1182 -21.20 43.85 16.16
N SER A 1183 -21.65 45.05 16.55
CA SER A 1183 -23.07 45.36 16.76
C SER A 1183 -23.88 45.28 15.46
N ALA A 1184 -23.30 45.77 14.35
CA ALA A 1184 -23.92 45.72 13.03
C ALA A 1184 -24.05 44.28 12.50
N LYS A 1185 -23.04 43.43 12.74
CA LYS A 1185 -23.06 42.00 12.37
C LYS A 1185 -24.17 41.24 13.12
N CYS A 1186 -24.34 41.48 14.41
CA CYS A 1186 -25.42 40.88 15.21
C CYS A 1186 -26.80 41.28 14.68
N LEU A 1187 -26.99 42.55 14.32
CA LEU A 1187 -28.26 43.05 13.76
C LEU A 1187 -28.57 42.44 12.38
N THR A 1188 -27.59 42.34 11.49
CA THR A 1188 -27.76 41.66 10.19
C THR A 1188 -28.15 40.21 10.39
N ARG A 1189 -27.47 39.50 11.30
CA ARG A 1189 -27.80 38.11 11.62
C ARG A 1189 -29.23 37.97 12.14
N LEU A 1190 -29.66 38.82 13.06
CA LEU A 1190 -31.05 38.84 13.56
C LEU A 1190 -32.09 39.12 12.46
N GLN A 1191 -31.77 39.95 11.46
CA GLN A 1191 -32.65 40.16 10.30
C GLN A 1191 -32.78 38.92 9.41
N GLU A 1192 -31.76 38.06 9.36
CA GLU A 1192 -31.80 36.81 8.63
C GLU A 1192 -32.67 35.78 9.34
N ILE A 1193 -32.49 35.61 10.67
CA ILE A 1193 -33.00 34.45 11.40
C ILE A 1193 -34.32 34.65 12.15
N ALA A 1194 -34.68 35.87 12.59
CA ALA A 1194 -35.85 36.11 13.45
C ALA A 1194 -37.16 36.38 12.67
N LEU A 1195 -38.30 35.87 13.17
CA LEU A 1195 -39.65 36.07 12.61
C LEU A 1195 -40.02 37.56 12.51
N ARG A 1196 -39.73 38.30 13.58
CA ARG A 1196 -39.83 39.76 13.65
C ARG A 1196 -38.50 40.31 14.21
N PRO A 1197 -37.64 40.93 13.38
CA PRO A 1197 -36.35 41.45 13.83
C PRO A 1197 -36.48 42.64 14.79
N ASN A 1198 -37.65 43.31 14.83
CA ASN A 1198 -38.04 44.25 15.88
C ASN A 1198 -39.58 44.34 16.00
N PRO A 1199 -40.16 44.45 17.21
CA PRO A 1199 -41.59 44.75 17.42
C PRO A 1199 -41.99 46.16 16.93
N LEU A 1200 -41.09 47.13 17.00
CA LEU A 1200 -41.21 48.50 16.46
C LEU A 1200 -39.78 49.01 16.16
N THR A 1201 -39.59 49.90 15.19
CA THR A 1201 -38.30 50.60 15.14
C THR A 1201 -38.23 51.55 16.33
N ALA A 1202 -37.08 51.60 17.03
CA ALA A 1202 -36.89 52.45 18.21
C ALA A 1202 -37.36 53.92 18.04
N PRO A 1203 -37.24 54.57 16.86
CA PRO A 1203 -37.81 55.91 16.64
C PRO A 1203 -39.34 55.95 16.67
N GLU A 1204 -40.05 54.98 16.08
CA GLU A 1204 -41.52 54.97 15.96
C GLU A 1204 -42.23 54.71 17.30
N TYR A 1205 -41.61 53.91 18.18
CA TYR A 1205 -42.09 53.71 19.56
C TYR A 1205 -41.91 54.96 20.42
N ILE A 1206 -40.78 55.65 20.25
CA ILE A 1206 -40.48 56.92 20.94
C ILE A 1206 -41.40 58.03 20.43
N ASP A 1207 -41.71 58.08 19.12
CA ASP A 1207 -42.65 59.04 18.56
C ASP A 1207 -44.08 58.83 19.10
N MET A 1208 -44.55 57.59 19.29
CA MET A 1208 -45.81 57.30 19.98
C MET A 1208 -45.82 57.75 21.45
N LEU A 1209 -44.69 57.57 22.17
CA LEU A 1209 -44.54 58.00 23.57
C LEU A 1209 -44.47 59.53 23.71
N ILE A 1210 -43.80 60.21 22.76
CA ILE A 1210 -43.79 61.67 22.67
C ILE A 1210 -45.21 62.19 22.39
N GLN A 1211 -45.97 61.51 21.52
CA GLN A 1211 -47.34 61.89 21.19
C GLN A 1211 -48.28 61.67 22.38
N ALA A 1212 -48.13 60.57 23.13
CA ALA A 1212 -48.89 60.29 24.36
C ALA A 1212 -48.56 61.28 25.49
N GLU A 1213 -47.28 61.59 25.74
CA GLU A 1213 -46.88 62.60 26.75
C GLU A 1213 -47.29 64.03 26.36
N ASN A 1214 -47.32 64.36 25.06
CA ASN A 1214 -47.88 65.62 24.56
C ASN A 1214 -49.40 65.71 24.78
N THR A 1215 -50.12 64.58 24.73
CA THR A 1215 -51.58 64.55 24.91
C THR A 1215 -51.98 64.60 26.39
N ASP A 1216 -51.17 64.02 27.27
CA ASP A 1216 -51.41 63.96 28.73
C ASP A 1216 -50.89 65.19 29.52
N ALA A 1217 -49.96 65.98 28.96
CA ALA A 1217 -49.48 67.29 29.43
C ALA A 1217 -49.21 67.44 30.96
N LYS A 1218 -48.50 66.48 31.57
CA LYS A 1218 -48.16 66.50 33.01
C LYS A 1218 -46.89 67.33 33.34
N PRO A 1219 -46.70 67.82 34.58
CA PRO A 1219 -45.55 68.66 34.94
C PRO A 1219 -44.20 67.97 34.67
N GLY A 1220 -43.26 68.72 34.10
CA GLY A 1220 -41.93 68.21 33.69
C GLY A 1220 -41.91 67.49 32.34
N PHE A 1221 -43.03 67.47 31.59
CA PHE A 1221 -43.11 66.78 30.30
C PHE A 1221 -42.13 67.32 29.25
N GLN A 1222 -41.80 68.62 29.24
CA GLN A 1222 -40.82 69.18 28.30
C GLN A 1222 -39.40 68.65 28.47
N ALA A 1223 -38.96 68.37 29.70
CA ALA A 1223 -37.65 67.74 29.96
C ALA A 1223 -37.66 66.25 29.60
N ARG A 1224 -38.81 65.57 29.79
CA ARG A 1224 -39.00 64.17 29.36
C ARG A 1224 -39.09 64.06 27.83
N ILE A 1225 -39.75 65.01 27.16
CA ILE A 1225 -39.80 65.11 25.70
C ILE A 1225 -38.42 65.39 25.14
N GLN A 1226 -37.64 66.33 25.69
CA GLN A 1226 -36.25 66.54 25.25
C GLN A 1226 -35.38 65.29 25.43
N ALA A 1227 -35.57 64.52 26.51
CA ALA A 1227 -34.89 63.24 26.70
C ALA A 1227 -35.33 62.16 25.69
N LEU A 1228 -36.63 62.12 25.36
CA LEU A 1228 -37.21 61.22 24.36
C LEU A 1228 -36.78 61.61 22.93
N GLU A 1229 -36.73 62.90 22.59
CA GLU A 1229 -36.24 63.41 21.31
C GLU A 1229 -34.74 63.12 21.12
N ALA A 1230 -33.94 63.27 22.17
CA ALA A 1230 -32.53 62.88 22.16
C ALA A 1230 -32.34 61.35 21.99
N MET A 1231 -33.25 60.52 22.52
CA MET A 1231 -33.26 59.08 22.25
C MET A 1231 -33.71 58.75 20.83
N ARG A 1232 -34.68 59.49 20.27
CA ARG A 1232 -35.15 59.33 18.88
C ARG A 1232 -34.03 59.59 17.88
N ASP A 1233 -33.26 60.66 18.08
CA ASP A 1233 -32.19 61.02 17.15
C ASP A 1233 -31.00 60.04 17.22
N ARG A 1234 -30.73 59.46 18.39
CA ARG A 1234 -29.79 58.33 18.54
C ARG A 1234 -30.29 57.06 17.84
N ALA A 1235 -31.60 56.78 17.90
CA ALA A 1235 -32.19 55.63 17.23
C ALA A 1235 -32.21 55.78 15.68
N LYS A 1236 -32.30 57.00 15.15
CA LYS A 1236 -32.22 57.30 13.69
C LYS A 1236 -30.82 57.10 13.10
N VAL A 1237 -29.76 57.30 13.90
CA VAL A 1237 -28.37 57.05 13.45
C VAL A 1237 -28.11 55.55 13.31
N ILE A 1238 -28.61 54.75 14.25
CA ILE A 1238 -28.50 53.28 14.24
C ILE A 1238 -29.23 52.67 13.04
N SER A 1239 -30.40 53.21 12.66
CA SER A 1239 -31.15 52.71 11.49
C SER A 1239 -30.52 53.07 10.15
N LYS A 1240 -29.74 54.16 10.06
CA LYS A 1240 -28.97 54.52 8.85
C LYS A 1240 -27.76 53.61 8.63
N VAL A 1241 -27.07 53.20 9.69
CA VAL A 1241 -25.92 52.27 9.62
C VAL A 1241 -26.36 50.88 9.15
N ALA A 1242 -27.52 50.40 9.60
CA ALA A 1242 -28.09 49.13 9.14
C ALA A 1242 -28.45 49.10 7.64
N ARG A 1243 -28.64 50.26 7.00
CA ARG A 1243 -28.98 50.36 5.56
C ARG A 1243 -27.76 50.28 4.62
N GLN A 1244 -26.56 50.65 5.05
CA GLN A 1244 -25.36 50.60 4.21
C GLN A 1244 -24.75 49.19 4.07
N ASN A 1245 -24.97 48.30 5.05
CA ASN A 1245 -24.50 46.91 4.99
C ASN A 1245 -25.22 46.02 3.95
N LYS A 1246 -26.31 46.51 3.34
CA LYS A 1246 -27.02 45.79 2.25
C LYS A 1246 -26.40 45.96 0.86
N LEU A 1247 -25.43 46.87 0.67
CA LEU A 1247 -24.81 47.15 -0.64
C LEU A 1247 -23.45 46.47 -0.84
N ALA A 1248 -22.83 45.91 0.20
CA ALA A 1248 -21.48 45.34 0.13
C ALA A 1248 -21.44 43.80 -0.08
N ASN A 1249 -22.57 43.10 0.00
CA ASN A 1249 -22.62 41.63 0.02
C ASN A 1249 -22.86 40.95 -1.33
N THR A 1250 -22.69 41.64 -2.48
CA THR A 1250 -22.94 41.05 -3.81
C THR A 1250 -21.69 40.75 -4.64
N GLU A 1251 -20.47 40.97 -4.15
CA GLU A 1251 -19.25 40.66 -4.91
C GLU A 1251 -18.13 40.09 -4.02
N GLN A 1252 -18.06 38.77 -3.90
CA GLN A 1252 -16.86 38.07 -3.39
C GLN A 1252 -16.57 36.81 -4.21
N GLN A 1253 -15.73 36.96 -5.23
CA GLN A 1253 -14.83 35.91 -5.73
C GLN A 1253 -13.57 36.58 -6.33
N GLN A 1254 -12.40 36.12 -5.87
CA GLN A 1254 -11.05 36.21 -6.44
C GLN A 1254 -9.97 37.16 -5.84
N SER A 1255 -8.87 36.47 -5.50
CA SER A 1255 -7.41 36.77 -5.44
C SER A 1255 -6.78 37.66 -4.34
N PRO A 1256 -5.54 37.33 -3.89
CA PRO A 1256 -4.90 37.86 -2.67
C PRO A 1256 -4.18 39.20 -2.85
N GLU A 1257 -4.22 39.83 -4.03
CA GLU A 1257 -3.41 41.03 -4.33
C GLU A 1257 -4.05 42.35 -3.88
N ARG A 1258 -5.26 42.33 -3.31
CA ARG A 1258 -5.97 43.55 -2.82
C ARG A 1258 -5.80 43.90 -1.34
N GLN A 1259 -4.94 43.20 -0.58
CA GLN A 1259 -4.72 43.55 0.83
C GLN A 1259 -3.96 44.89 1.04
N ASN A 1260 -3.21 45.37 0.05
CA ASN A 1260 -2.55 46.68 0.13
C ASN A 1260 -3.46 47.85 -0.34
N GLU A 1261 -4.43 47.61 -1.23
CA GLU A 1261 -5.39 48.65 -1.66
C GLU A 1261 -6.52 48.93 -0.64
N GLU A 1262 -6.88 47.94 0.19
CA GLU A 1262 -7.86 48.14 1.29
C GLU A 1262 -7.31 49.03 2.42
N LYS A 1263 -5.99 49.06 2.65
CA LYS A 1263 -5.37 49.96 3.64
C LYS A 1263 -5.44 51.43 3.19
N GLU A 1264 -5.28 51.72 1.91
CA GLU A 1264 -5.42 53.09 1.38
C GLU A 1264 -6.89 53.55 1.29
N LYS A 1265 -7.83 52.65 0.95
CA LYS A 1265 -9.27 53.00 0.95
C LYS A 1265 -9.83 53.27 2.34
N LYS A 1266 -9.33 52.58 3.39
CA LYS A 1266 -9.68 52.87 4.79
C LYS A 1266 -9.17 54.23 5.24
N LYS A 1267 -7.94 54.63 4.89
CA LYS A 1267 -7.42 55.99 5.14
C LYS A 1267 -8.24 57.08 4.44
N GLY A 1268 -8.69 56.82 3.20
CA GLY A 1268 -9.57 57.74 2.46
C GLY A 1268 -10.99 57.90 3.03
N PHE A 1269 -11.53 56.87 3.69
CA PHE A 1269 -12.83 56.94 4.36
C PHE A 1269 -12.78 57.73 5.69
N PHE A 1270 -11.67 57.60 6.43
CA PHE A 1270 -11.43 58.35 7.66
C PHE A 1270 -11.27 59.86 7.43
N ASN A 1271 -10.58 60.29 6.37
CA ASN A 1271 -10.49 61.71 6.00
C ASN A 1271 -11.86 62.32 5.63
N LYS A 1272 -12.84 61.51 5.19
CA LYS A 1272 -14.21 61.99 4.92
C LYS A 1272 -15.06 62.15 6.18
N ILE A 1273 -14.81 61.38 7.24
CA ILE A 1273 -15.50 61.53 8.53
C ILE A 1273 -14.90 62.68 9.34
N ALA A 1274 -13.57 62.86 9.28
CA ALA A 1274 -12.89 63.98 9.94
C ALA A 1274 -13.37 65.36 9.42
N GLY A 1275 -13.71 65.46 8.14
CA GLY A 1275 -14.27 66.69 7.53
C GLY A 1275 -15.75 66.96 7.81
N TRP A 1276 -16.50 66.03 8.42
CA TRP A 1276 -17.91 66.23 8.77
C TRP A 1276 -18.14 66.57 10.25
N LEU A 1277 -17.12 66.38 11.10
CA LEU A 1277 -17.11 66.76 12.52
C LEU A 1277 -16.47 68.14 12.77
N SER A 1278 -16.17 68.91 11.72
CA SER A 1278 -15.63 70.27 11.80
C SER A 1278 -16.63 71.36 11.37
N LEU A 1279 -17.94 71.11 11.53
CA LEU A 1279 -19.02 72.09 11.31
C LEU A 1279 -20.02 72.08 12.47
#